data_AF-A0A6Q2WXP5-F1
#
_entry.id   AF-A0A6Q2WXP5-F1
#
_cell.length_a   1.000
_cell.length_b   1.000
_cell.length_c   1.000
_cell.angle_alpha   90.00
_cell.angle_beta   90.00
_cell.angle_gamma   90.00
#
_symmetry.space_group_name_H-M   'P 1'
#
loop_
_entity.id
_entity.type
_entity.pdbx_description
1 polymer ?
#
loop_
_entity_poly.entity_id
_entity_poly.type
_entity_poly.pdbx_seq_one_letter_code
_entity_poly.pdbx_strand_id
1 'polypeptide(L)'
;MEKDLKIVNKEEEDEMELQGYRVCRWRVALVGLGVLCTGGFLLLLLYWMPEWCVKATCTRTTVREAQVVLLRSTDEFKRWFLAKVRVMLAPGRNPFDSLETQTSPLMANRHSPHHLDSPAQQFIRKYAEYQPTQIRYFTLHSKKYFWNDKLQNFEVLTGLEDLDVTCSSVHSEHSAGLTSNQQQYRRLFFGVNEMEVKVPSILKLLFKEVLNPFYIFQLFSVILWTVDEYHFYAIAIVIMSLVSIAASLYTIKMQYIMVRDMVAAHSIVRVSICRANSEIEEALSTDLVPGDVVVIPSNGTIMPCDAVLISGTCIVNESMLTGESVPVTKTNLPNPDEGDSNGSVTYTLEEHKRHTLFCGTHIIQTRFYSGELVKAVVVRTGFRTAKGQLVRSILYPKPTDFKLYRDAYLFLLCLVAVAAVGFVYSIVFSIINEVPAKTIIIESLDIITITVPPALPAAMTAGIVYAHRRLKLIGIFCISPQRINICGQLNLVCFDKTGTLTEDGLDLWGVQRVENATFHLPEENAYKESLVKSQFVACMATCHSLTKIDGQLSGDPLDLKMFEATGWILEEATEEETSLHNRIMPTVVRPPKQLMPPEALMSPEQDMVRTGHQAMELYQLPSAYEIGIVRQFPFSSALQRMCVVTRLLGEKRMDAYLKGAPEVVASLCKKDTVPEDFAEVLEDYTKQGFRVIALAHRRLESKLTWHKVQGVNRDHIEANMEFLGLIMMQNKLKPETPGVLQELCRAHIRTVMVTGDNMLTAISVARDCGMIPPQDRVIIADALPPRDGQAAKITWHYADNPSKHAGKAQLLEEVEISLEDVCQAHAPKPQDQYHFAMSGNSFAVITEHFQDLLPKLVLRGTVFARMAPDQKTQLVEALQSVDYFVGMCGDGANDCGALKRAHGGISLSELEASVASPFTSKTPNISCVPSLIREGRAALITSFCVFKFMALYSIIQYISVTLLYSILSNLGDLQFLFIDMAIILVIAFTMSLNPAWKELVPRRPPSGLISGPLLFSVLSQIIICLSFQTITFLWVRHQAWYQIWTPEYDACSFPHHANFSLELNSSEESDDHNIQNYENTSLFYVSCFQYLIVAIVFSKGKPFRQPSYKNWPFGLSCICLYVFLFYIMFYPVPAIDSSFEIVCVPSEWRVTLLFIILVNAAVSFLVETLVLDIVLWKLVFSRDKQGGYGVTPASTQGGIDFSGAKCLSWLCCRRKTVPKARYMHLAQELSVDPDWPPKPTTTTEAKPGNPPKNESSYQIVADS
;
A
#
# COMPACT_ATOMS: atom_id res chain seq x y z
N MET A 1 -23.79 16.12 -29.53
CA MET A 1 -24.32 14.84 -29.02
C MET A 1 -23.46 14.40 -27.84
N GLU A 2 -23.67 14.99 -26.67
CA GLU A 2 -22.78 14.87 -25.49
C GLU A 2 -23.50 14.32 -24.24
N LYS A 3 -24.73 13.79 -24.38
CA LYS A 3 -25.70 13.71 -23.27
C LYS A 3 -25.95 12.35 -22.60
N ASP A 4 -25.10 11.34 -22.75
CA ASP A 4 -25.26 10.05 -22.02
C ASP A 4 -23.93 9.52 -21.47
N LEU A 5 -23.30 10.29 -20.58
CA LEU A 5 -22.22 9.79 -19.73
C LEU A 5 -22.82 9.43 -18.38
N LYS A 6 -22.97 8.12 -18.13
CA LYS A 6 -23.44 7.61 -16.83
C LYS A 6 -22.23 7.27 -15.98
N ILE A 7 -22.28 7.62 -14.71
CA ILE A 7 -21.23 7.29 -13.75
C ILE A 7 -21.73 6.13 -12.89
N VAL A 8 -20.88 5.16 -12.62
CA VAL A 8 -21.15 4.04 -11.72
C VAL A 8 -20.20 4.16 -10.53
N ASN A 9 -20.70 3.81 -9.33
CA ASN A 9 -20.00 3.99 -8.05
C ASN A 9 -19.61 5.46 -7.81
N LYS A 10 -20.57 6.37 -7.95
CA LYS A 10 -20.35 7.81 -7.72
C LYS A 10 -19.89 8.03 -6.28
N GLU A 11 -18.85 8.84 -6.06
CA GLU A 11 -18.29 9.14 -4.73
C GLU A 11 -17.63 7.93 -4.02
N GLU A 12 -17.49 6.78 -4.69
CA GLU A 12 -16.64 5.67 -4.21
C GLU A 12 -15.23 5.73 -4.82
N GLU A 13 -14.26 5.04 -4.20
CA GLU A 13 -12.89 4.92 -4.73
C GLU A 13 -12.85 4.35 -6.17
N ASP A 14 -13.81 3.51 -6.56
CA ASP A 14 -13.88 2.82 -7.86
C ASP A 14 -14.83 3.53 -8.85
N GLU A 15 -14.86 4.86 -8.86
CA GLU A 15 -15.70 5.64 -9.76
C GLU A 15 -15.32 5.42 -11.24
N MET A 16 -16.32 5.06 -12.05
CA MET A 16 -16.12 4.76 -13.47
C MET A 16 -17.20 5.39 -14.35
N GLU A 17 -16.76 5.98 -15.44
CA GLU A 17 -17.65 6.44 -16.52
C GLU A 17 -18.07 5.25 -17.40
N LEU A 18 -19.34 5.20 -17.74
CA LEU A 18 -20.00 4.08 -18.39
C LEU A 18 -20.50 4.49 -19.78
N GLN A 19 -20.12 3.72 -20.80
CA GLN A 19 -20.58 3.92 -22.18
C GLN A 19 -21.16 2.63 -22.78
N GLY A 20 -22.34 2.73 -23.38
CA GLY A 20 -23.05 1.61 -24.01
C GLY A 20 -22.75 1.44 -25.50
N TYR A 21 -22.55 0.19 -25.92
CA TYR A 21 -22.27 -0.19 -27.32
C TYR A 21 -23.10 -1.41 -27.76
N ARG A 22 -23.48 -1.44 -29.04
CA ARG A 22 -24.16 -2.55 -29.72
C ARG A 22 -23.25 -3.12 -30.80
N VAL A 23 -23.14 -4.44 -30.88
CA VAL A 23 -22.30 -5.10 -31.89
C VAL A 23 -22.91 -4.91 -33.27
N CYS A 24 -22.11 -4.47 -34.24
CA CYS A 24 -22.57 -4.21 -35.59
C CYS A 24 -21.96 -5.23 -36.57
N ARG A 25 -22.79 -6.11 -37.14
CA ARG A 25 -22.32 -7.27 -37.93
C ARG A 25 -21.49 -6.88 -39.15
N TRP A 26 -21.84 -5.81 -39.88
CA TRP A 26 -21.07 -5.37 -41.04
C TRP A 26 -19.69 -4.83 -40.65
N ARG A 27 -19.61 -4.10 -39.52
CA ARG A 27 -18.34 -3.61 -38.98
C ARG A 27 -17.43 -4.75 -38.55
N VAL A 28 -18.00 -5.76 -37.89
CA VAL A 28 -17.28 -6.99 -37.54
C VAL A 28 -16.80 -7.72 -38.80
N ALA A 29 -17.61 -7.79 -39.86
CA ALA A 29 -17.18 -8.38 -41.13
C ALA A 29 -16.05 -7.59 -41.80
N LEU A 30 -16.09 -6.25 -41.75
CA LEU A 30 -15.03 -5.39 -42.27
C LEU A 30 -13.74 -5.56 -41.48
N VAL A 31 -13.82 -5.61 -40.15
CA VAL A 31 -12.67 -5.91 -39.28
C VAL A 31 -12.15 -7.32 -39.57
N GLY A 32 -13.03 -8.31 -39.75
CA GLY A 32 -12.64 -9.68 -40.10
C GLY A 32 -11.93 -9.77 -41.44
N LEU A 33 -12.40 -9.03 -42.45
CA LEU A 33 -11.72 -8.89 -43.74
C LEU A 33 -10.35 -8.21 -43.56
N GLY A 34 -10.29 -7.13 -42.78
CA GLY A 34 -9.02 -6.47 -42.44
C GLY A 34 -8.04 -7.39 -41.69
N VAL A 35 -8.53 -8.24 -40.80
CA VAL A 35 -7.72 -9.25 -40.09
C VAL A 35 -7.16 -10.27 -41.07
N LEU A 36 -7.97 -10.77 -42.01
CA LEU A 36 -7.52 -11.66 -43.09
C LEU A 36 -6.48 -10.99 -44.00
N CYS A 37 -6.75 -9.76 -44.46
CA CYS A 37 -5.83 -9.01 -45.31
C CYS A 37 -4.50 -8.69 -44.62
N THR A 38 -4.50 -8.49 -43.30
CA THR A 38 -3.30 -8.18 -42.50
C THR A 38 -2.62 -9.42 -41.90
N GLY A 39 -3.08 -10.63 -42.26
CA GLY A 39 -2.53 -11.87 -41.70
C GLY A 39 -2.65 -11.99 -40.17
N GLY A 40 -3.62 -11.30 -39.55
CA GLY A 40 -3.83 -11.30 -38.11
C GLY A 40 -3.31 -10.07 -37.36
N PHE A 41 -2.49 -9.21 -37.97
CA PHE A 41 -1.89 -8.05 -37.27
C PHE A 41 -2.93 -7.05 -36.75
N LEU A 42 -4.00 -6.82 -37.51
CA LEU A 42 -5.10 -5.93 -37.09
C LEU A 42 -5.78 -6.44 -35.80
N LEU A 43 -5.91 -7.77 -35.63
CA LEU A 43 -6.52 -8.36 -34.44
C LEU A 43 -5.69 -8.07 -33.18
N LEU A 44 -4.37 -8.05 -33.35
CA LEU A 44 -3.42 -7.81 -32.29
C LEU A 44 -3.44 -6.35 -31.81
N LEU A 45 -3.48 -5.40 -32.76
CA LEU A 45 -3.65 -3.98 -32.45
C LEU A 45 -4.97 -3.72 -31.72
N LEU A 46 -6.06 -4.37 -32.16
CA LEU A 46 -7.36 -4.26 -31.49
C LEU A 46 -7.38 -4.93 -30.11
N TYR A 47 -6.55 -5.96 -29.88
CA TYR A 47 -6.39 -6.57 -28.56
C TYR A 47 -5.73 -5.62 -27.55
N TRP A 48 -4.69 -4.89 -27.97
CA TRP A 48 -4.01 -3.91 -27.12
C TRP A 48 -4.82 -2.63 -26.86
N MET A 49 -5.65 -2.23 -27.83
CA MET A 49 -6.47 -1.03 -27.77
C MET A 49 -7.96 -1.40 -27.71
N PRO A 50 -8.50 -1.75 -26.51
CA PRO A 50 -9.90 -2.19 -26.37
C PRO A 50 -10.91 -1.12 -26.80
N GLU A 51 -10.59 0.17 -26.60
CA GLU A 51 -11.42 1.29 -27.10
C GLU A 51 -11.55 1.25 -28.63
N TRP A 52 -10.45 1.02 -29.33
CA TRP A 52 -10.43 0.95 -30.80
C TRP A 52 -11.16 -0.30 -31.29
N CYS A 53 -11.00 -1.43 -30.59
CA CYS A 53 -11.75 -2.66 -30.86
C CYS A 53 -13.26 -2.42 -30.80
N VAL A 54 -13.73 -1.76 -29.74
CA VAL A 54 -15.16 -1.44 -29.59
C VAL A 54 -15.62 -0.44 -30.64
N LYS A 55 -14.87 0.64 -30.90
CA LYS A 55 -15.25 1.62 -31.93
C LYS A 55 -15.27 1.03 -33.34
N ALA A 56 -14.35 0.11 -33.63
CA ALA A 56 -14.24 -0.57 -34.92
C ALA A 56 -15.32 -1.64 -35.12
N THR A 57 -15.74 -2.35 -34.08
CA THR A 57 -16.71 -3.48 -34.18
C THR A 57 -18.14 -3.12 -33.80
N CYS A 58 -18.34 -2.07 -32.99
CA CYS A 58 -19.61 -1.72 -32.38
C CYS A 58 -20.04 -0.29 -32.75
N THR A 59 -21.34 0.00 -32.56
CA THR A 59 -21.92 1.34 -32.64
C THR A 59 -22.36 1.80 -31.25
N ARG A 60 -22.22 3.09 -30.96
CA ARG A 60 -22.64 3.67 -29.66
C ARG A 60 -24.16 3.61 -29.54
N THR A 61 -24.66 3.22 -28.39
CA THR A 61 -26.10 3.10 -28.08
C THR A 61 -26.37 3.56 -26.65
N THR A 62 -27.65 3.74 -26.30
CA THR A 62 -28.06 3.97 -24.92
C THR A 62 -27.62 2.80 -24.03
N VAL A 63 -27.21 3.11 -22.79
CA VAL A 63 -26.72 2.09 -21.82
C VAL A 63 -27.75 0.99 -21.60
N ARG A 64 -29.04 1.34 -21.63
CA ARG A 64 -30.16 0.39 -21.48
C ARG A 64 -30.13 -0.72 -22.51
N GLU A 65 -29.78 -0.42 -23.75
CA GLU A 65 -29.81 -1.37 -24.87
C GLU A 65 -28.44 -2.00 -25.19
N ALA A 66 -27.40 -1.61 -24.46
CA ALA A 66 -26.01 -1.97 -24.72
C ALA A 66 -25.74 -3.48 -24.54
N GLN A 67 -25.21 -4.14 -25.57
CA GLN A 67 -24.73 -5.52 -25.47
C GLN A 67 -23.33 -5.57 -24.86
N VAL A 68 -22.55 -4.52 -25.07
CA VAL A 68 -21.20 -4.35 -24.60
C VAL A 68 -21.11 -3.00 -23.91
N VAL A 69 -20.44 -2.96 -22.78
CA VAL A 69 -20.25 -1.73 -22.00
C VAL A 69 -18.75 -1.47 -21.89
N LEU A 70 -18.38 -0.24 -22.20
CA LEU A 70 -17.01 0.25 -22.08
C LEU A 70 -16.97 1.18 -20.86
N LEU A 71 -16.11 0.85 -19.89
CA LEU A 71 -15.93 1.62 -18.67
C LEU A 71 -14.61 2.37 -18.72
N ARG A 72 -14.60 3.63 -18.28
CA ARG A 72 -13.38 4.43 -18.12
C ARG A 72 -13.20 4.80 -16.66
N SER A 73 -12.04 4.51 -16.08
CA SER A 73 -11.72 5.02 -14.74
C SER A 73 -11.64 6.54 -14.73
N THR A 74 -12.13 7.20 -13.68
CA THR A 74 -11.99 8.66 -13.50
C THR A 74 -10.60 9.06 -12.97
N ASP A 75 -9.82 8.09 -12.47
CA ASP A 75 -8.42 8.27 -12.04
C ASP A 75 -7.53 8.91 -13.15
N GLU A 76 -6.39 9.49 -12.76
CA GLU A 76 -5.42 10.16 -13.66
C GLU A 76 -5.03 9.34 -14.91
N PHE A 77 -5.05 8.01 -14.81
CA PHE A 77 -4.68 7.08 -15.87
C PHE A 77 -5.74 6.85 -16.94
N LYS A 78 -7.02 7.18 -16.68
CA LYS A 78 -8.16 7.04 -17.60
C LYS A 78 -8.19 5.69 -18.35
N ARG A 79 -8.01 4.57 -17.64
CA ARG A 79 -7.96 3.23 -18.24
C ARG A 79 -9.34 2.77 -18.70
N TRP A 80 -9.36 2.01 -19.79
CA TRP A 80 -10.56 1.45 -20.39
C TRP A 80 -10.74 -0.03 -20.02
N PHE A 81 -11.94 -0.40 -19.56
CA PHE A 81 -12.34 -1.77 -19.28
C PHE A 81 -13.53 -2.19 -20.13
N LEU A 82 -13.48 -3.41 -20.66
CA LEU A 82 -14.53 -3.97 -21.50
C LEU A 82 -15.35 -5.01 -20.73
N ALA A 83 -16.65 -4.80 -20.63
CA ALA A 83 -17.59 -5.77 -20.04
C ALA A 83 -18.69 -6.16 -21.02
N LYS A 84 -19.05 -7.45 -21.06
CA LYS A 84 -20.19 -7.96 -21.84
C LYS A 84 -21.44 -8.00 -20.97
N VAL A 85 -22.54 -7.43 -21.45
CA VAL A 85 -23.84 -7.46 -20.76
C VAL A 85 -24.51 -8.80 -21.02
N ARG A 86 -24.90 -9.48 -19.94
CA ARG A 86 -25.60 -10.75 -19.95
C ARG A 86 -27.04 -10.54 -19.50
N VAL A 87 -27.91 -11.48 -19.87
CA VAL A 87 -29.31 -11.49 -19.45
C VAL A 87 -29.55 -12.72 -18.59
N MET A 88 -30.17 -12.54 -17.44
CA MET A 88 -30.67 -13.59 -16.56
C MET A 88 -32.20 -13.61 -16.62
N LEU A 89 -32.79 -14.79 -16.59
CA LEU A 89 -34.24 -14.98 -16.43
C LEU A 89 -34.54 -15.22 -14.96
N ALA A 90 -35.42 -14.41 -14.37
CA ALA A 90 -35.81 -14.54 -12.97
C ALA A 90 -37.34 -14.36 -12.80
N PRO A 91 -37.97 -15.10 -11.85
CA PRO A 91 -39.40 -14.97 -11.55
C PRO A 91 -39.87 -13.55 -11.16
N GLY A 92 -39.00 -12.76 -10.52
CA GLY A 92 -39.26 -11.37 -10.11
C GLY A 92 -38.06 -10.48 -10.38
N ARG A 93 -38.25 -9.16 -10.25
CA ARG A 93 -37.22 -8.15 -10.56
C ARG A 93 -36.28 -7.86 -9.39
N ASN A 94 -36.79 -7.85 -8.15
CA ASN A 94 -35.97 -7.63 -6.96
C ASN A 94 -35.75 -8.93 -6.20
N PRO A 95 -34.55 -9.14 -5.61
CA PRO A 95 -34.24 -10.34 -4.84
C PRO A 95 -35.10 -10.52 -3.58
N PHE A 96 -35.80 -9.47 -3.14
CA PHE A 96 -36.59 -9.43 -1.91
C PHE A 96 -38.10 -9.40 -2.14
N ASP A 97 -38.58 -9.50 -3.39
CA ASP A 97 -40.02 -9.54 -3.69
C ASP A 97 -40.66 -10.81 -3.05
N SER A 98 -41.80 -10.64 -2.37
CA SER A 98 -42.56 -11.76 -1.77
C SER A 98 -43.27 -12.58 -2.85
N LEU A 99 -42.66 -13.71 -3.23
CA LEU A 99 -43.21 -14.64 -4.22
C LEU A 99 -44.49 -15.36 -3.76
N GLU A 100 -44.86 -15.26 -2.48
CA GLU A 100 -46.01 -15.94 -1.87
C GLU A 100 -47.36 -15.29 -2.21
N THR A 101 -47.39 -14.02 -2.64
CA THR A 101 -48.64 -13.31 -2.97
C THR A 101 -49.30 -13.74 -4.30
N GLN A 102 -48.78 -14.76 -4.99
CA GLN A 102 -49.34 -15.25 -6.26
C GLN A 102 -49.57 -16.77 -6.32
N THR A 103 -49.78 -17.44 -5.18
CA THR A 103 -50.22 -18.84 -5.17
C THR A 103 -51.74 -18.96 -5.14
N SER A 104 -52.37 -19.19 -6.30
CA SER A 104 -53.66 -19.90 -6.36
C SER A 104 -53.39 -21.41 -6.51
N PRO A 105 -54.13 -22.30 -5.82
CA PRO A 105 -53.81 -23.72 -5.77
C PRO A 105 -54.42 -24.44 -6.98
N LEU A 106 -53.61 -24.97 -7.91
CA LEU A 106 -54.08 -25.95 -8.88
C LEU A 106 -53.06 -27.10 -9.08
N MET A 107 -53.41 -28.20 -8.42
CA MET A 107 -53.18 -29.62 -8.71
C MET A 107 -51.79 -30.14 -9.13
N ALA A 108 -51.29 -30.99 -8.24
CA ALA A 108 -50.27 -32.00 -8.48
C ALA A 108 -50.70 -33.03 -9.54
N ASN A 109 -49.84 -33.28 -10.54
CA ASN A 109 -49.41 -34.62 -10.96
C ASN A 109 -48.44 -34.56 -12.15
N ARG A 110 -47.22 -35.08 -11.98
CA ARG A 110 -46.62 -36.15 -12.80
C ARG A 110 -45.12 -36.32 -12.52
N HIS A 111 -44.75 -37.55 -12.21
CA HIS A 111 -43.37 -38.05 -12.18
C HIS A 111 -42.78 -38.16 -13.60
N SER A 112 -41.52 -37.76 -13.77
CA SER A 112 -40.61 -38.32 -14.79
C SER A 112 -39.14 -38.04 -14.40
N PRO A 113 -38.18 -38.88 -14.85
CA PRO A 113 -36.94 -39.16 -14.11
C PRO A 113 -35.76 -38.23 -14.46
N HIS A 114 -34.80 -38.25 -13.53
CA HIS A 114 -33.58 -37.44 -13.45
C HIS A 114 -32.69 -37.45 -14.70
N HIS A 115 -32.33 -36.24 -15.16
CA HIS A 115 -31.08 -35.95 -15.85
C HIS A 115 -30.34 -34.80 -15.11
N LEU A 116 -29.01 -34.85 -15.15
CA LEU A 116 -28.05 -34.00 -14.43
C LEU A 116 -28.07 -32.53 -14.94
N ASP A 117 -29.12 -31.78 -14.59
CA ASP A 117 -29.20 -30.33 -14.80
C ASP A 117 -28.81 -29.58 -13.51
N SER A 118 -28.24 -28.39 -13.62
CA SER A 118 -27.91 -27.55 -12.45
C SER A 118 -29.18 -27.21 -11.64
N PRO A 119 -29.12 -27.13 -10.29
CA PRO A 119 -30.30 -26.89 -9.44
C PRO A 119 -31.04 -25.58 -9.78
N ALA A 120 -30.34 -24.59 -10.35
CA ALA A 120 -30.94 -23.35 -10.84
C ALA A 120 -31.88 -23.57 -12.05
N GLN A 121 -31.53 -24.45 -12.99
CA GLN A 121 -32.37 -24.74 -14.17
C GLN A 121 -33.61 -25.55 -13.81
N GLN A 122 -33.51 -26.44 -12.82
CA GLN A 122 -34.66 -27.18 -12.30
C GLN A 122 -35.67 -26.26 -11.58
N PHE A 123 -35.19 -25.25 -10.85
CA PHE A 123 -36.06 -24.26 -10.21
C PHE A 123 -36.71 -23.31 -11.23
N ILE A 124 -35.98 -22.88 -12.25
CA ILE A 124 -36.52 -22.08 -13.36
C ILE A 124 -37.61 -22.87 -14.11
N ARG A 125 -37.47 -24.18 -14.28
CA ARG A 125 -38.54 -25.04 -14.84
C ARG A 125 -39.75 -25.14 -13.91
N LYS A 126 -39.55 -25.23 -12.59
CA LYS A 126 -40.62 -25.29 -11.58
C LYS A 126 -41.49 -24.02 -11.54
N TYR A 127 -40.91 -22.87 -11.92
CA TYR A 127 -41.60 -21.58 -12.03
C TYR A 127 -41.78 -21.10 -13.48
N ALA A 128 -41.58 -21.96 -14.47
CA ALA A 128 -41.72 -21.60 -15.89
C ALA A 128 -43.16 -21.21 -16.30
N GLU A 129 -44.14 -21.44 -15.43
CA GLU A 129 -45.53 -20.97 -15.59
C GLU A 129 -45.70 -19.46 -15.33
N TYR A 130 -44.72 -18.80 -14.69
CA TYR A 130 -44.69 -17.35 -14.54
C TYR A 130 -43.84 -16.72 -15.66
N GLN A 131 -44.34 -15.66 -16.32
CA GLN A 131 -43.57 -14.95 -17.35
C GLN A 131 -42.22 -14.48 -16.77
N PRO A 132 -41.08 -15.08 -17.17
CA PRO A 132 -39.80 -14.78 -16.55
C PRO A 132 -39.37 -13.37 -16.94
N THR A 133 -39.08 -12.53 -15.94
CA THR A 133 -38.55 -11.20 -16.17
C THR A 133 -37.08 -11.29 -16.61
N GLN A 134 -36.72 -10.51 -17.63
CA GLN A 134 -35.34 -10.45 -18.13
C GLN A 134 -34.56 -9.36 -17.39
N ILE A 135 -33.56 -9.78 -16.62
CA ILE A 135 -32.69 -8.88 -15.86
C ILE A 135 -31.32 -8.82 -16.54
N ARG A 136 -30.88 -7.60 -16.85
CA ARG A 136 -29.58 -7.36 -17.48
C ARG A 136 -28.54 -7.13 -16.40
N TYR A 137 -27.39 -7.78 -16.55
CA TYR A 137 -26.27 -7.58 -15.64
C TYR A 137 -24.93 -7.74 -16.35
N PHE A 138 -23.87 -7.19 -15.77
CA PHE A 138 -22.50 -7.51 -16.14
C PHE A 138 -21.64 -7.72 -14.91
N THR A 139 -20.49 -8.38 -15.07
CA THR A 139 -19.54 -8.60 -13.98
C THR A 139 -18.23 -7.92 -14.33
N LEU A 140 -17.72 -7.09 -13.42
CA LEU A 140 -16.42 -6.41 -13.53
C LEU A 140 -15.71 -6.48 -12.18
N HIS A 141 -14.43 -6.86 -12.18
CA HIS A 141 -13.59 -6.97 -10.98
C HIS A 141 -14.27 -7.73 -9.82
N SER A 142 -14.99 -8.82 -10.11
CA SER A 142 -15.76 -9.60 -9.13
C SER A 142 -16.99 -8.90 -8.50
N LYS A 143 -17.36 -7.67 -8.92
CA LYS A 143 -18.67 -7.04 -8.64
C LYS A 143 -19.67 -7.39 -9.75
N LYS A 144 -20.92 -7.71 -9.40
CA LYS A 144 -22.04 -7.87 -10.34
C LYS A 144 -22.87 -6.59 -10.33
N TYR A 145 -23.08 -6.01 -11.50
CA TYR A 145 -23.87 -4.80 -11.71
C TYR A 145 -25.17 -5.16 -12.39
N PHE A 146 -26.30 -4.83 -11.79
CA PHE A 146 -27.65 -5.09 -12.28
C PHE A 146 -28.29 -3.81 -12.82
N TRP A 147 -29.15 -3.94 -13.83
CA TRP A 147 -29.85 -2.80 -14.42
C TRP A 147 -31.03 -2.38 -13.55
N ASN A 148 -31.03 -1.12 -13.09
CA ASN A 148 -32.16 -0.50 -12.39
C ASN A 148 -32.98 0.37 -13.35
N ASP A 149 -34.26 0.04 -13.52
CA ASP A 149 -35.18 0.81 -14.36
C ASP A 149 -35.54 2.19 -13.78
N LYS A 150 -35.50 2.37 -12.45
CA LYS A 150 -35.80 3.66 -11.79
C LYS A 150 -34.68 4.67 -12.02
N LEU A 151 -33.45 4.27 -11.73
CA LEU A 151 -32.25 5.11 -11.89
C LEU A 151 -31.76 5.17 -13.35
N GLN A 152 -32.32 4.32 -14.23
CA GLN A 152 -31.83 4.09 -15.59
C GLN A 152 -30.32 3.83 -15.62
N ASN A 153 -29.75 3.19 -14.59
CA ASN A 153 -28.31 2.96 -14.48
C ASN A 153 -28.02 1.55 -13.96
N PHE A 154 -26.77 1.13 -14.08
CA PHE A 154 -26.32 -0.12 -13.48
C PHE A 154 -25.89 0.11 -12.04
N GLU A 155 -26.43 -0.69 -11.12
CA GLU A 155 -26.17 -0.62 -9.69
C GLU A 155 -25.64 -1.94 -9.15
N VAL A 156 -24.95 -1.89 -8.01
CA VAL A 156 -24.49 -3.08 -7.29
C VAL A 156 -25.47 -3.36 -6.18
N LEU A 157 -26.02 -4.57 -6.13
CA LEU A 157 -26.76 -5.04 -4.96
C LEU A 157 -25.74 -5.36 -3.86
N THR A 158 -25.90 -4.85 -2.66
CA THR A 158 -24.97 -5.06 -1.53
C THR A 158 -25.44 -6.18 -0.61
N GLY A 159 -26.75 -6.26 -0.30
CA GLY A 159 -27.27 -7.19 0.71
C GLY A 159 -28.64 -6.79 1.22
N LEU A 160 -28.90 -7.08 2.51
CA LEU A 160 -30.12 -6.64 3.21
C LEU A 160 -30.21 -5.11 3.41
N GLU A 161 -29.10 -4.39 3.28
CA GLU A 161 -29.04 -2.93 3.48
C GLU A 161 -29.69 -2.13 2.35
N ASP A 162 -29.77 -2.69 1.14
CA ASP A 162 -30.39 -2.02 -0.01
C ASP A 162 -31.91 -1.77 0.17
N LEU A 163 -32.50 -2.30 1.25
CA LEU A 163 -33.93 -2.19 1.60
C LEU A 163 -34.22 -1.09 2.64
N ASP A 164 -33.20 -0.37 3.15
CA ASP A 164 -33.35 0.58 4.28
C ASP A 164 -34.13 -0.04 5.47
N VAL A 165 -33.81 -1.30 5.80
CA VAL A 165 -34.53 -2.13 6.79
C VAL A 165 -34.41 -1.50 8.19
N THR A 166 -35.54 -1.32 8.88
CA THR A 166 -35.54 -0.85 10.28
C THR A 166 -35.11 -1.97 11.22
N CYS A 167 -34.49 -1.62 12.36
CA CYS A 167 -34.09 -2.62 13.36
C CYS A 167 -35.27 -3.50 13.84
N SER A 168 -36.49 -2.94 13.84
CA SER A 168 -37.73 -3.66 14.15
C SER A 168 -38.11 -4.70 13.09
N SER A 169 -37.94 -4.42 11.79
CA SER A 169 -38.27 -5.40 10.74
C SER A 169 -37.25 -6.52 10.64
N VAL A 170 -35.99 -6.30 11.04
CA VAL A 170 -35.02 -7.40 11.21
C VAL A 170 -35.52 -8.41 12.26
N HIS A 171 -36.07 -7.92 13.37
CA HIS A 171 -36.64 -8.77 14.43
C HIS A 171 -37.97 -9.42 14.03
N SER A 172 -38.87 -8.71 13.36
CA SER A 172 -40.20 -9.24 13.04
C SER A 172 -40.27 -10.08 11.76
N GLU A 173 -39.55 -9.69 10.69
CA GLU A 173 -39.64 -10.32 9.36
C GLU A 173 -38.54 -11.34 9.10
N HIS A 174 -37.37 -11.20 9.74
CA HIS A 174 -36.19 -12.00 9.42
C HIS A 174 -35.74 -12.96 10.54
N SER A 175 -36.36 -12.90 11.73
CA SER A 175 -36.02 -13.79 12.86
C SER A 175 -36.44 -15.25 12.67
N ALA A 176 -37.48 -15.50 11.86
CA ALA A 176 -38.00 -16.85 11.59
C ALA A 176 -37.13 -17.66 10.63
N GLY A 177 -36.24 -17.01 9.85
CA GLY A 177 -35.43 -17.66 8.82
C GLY A 177 -36.14 -17.84 7.47
N LEU A 178 -35.37 -18.08 6.41
CA LEU A 178 -35.89 -18.18 5.04
C LEU A 178 -36.43 -19.59 4.72
N THR A 179 -37.43 -19.64 3.83
CA THR A 179 -37.86 -20.90 3.21
C THR A 179 -36.86 -21.32 2.13
N SER A 180 -36.75 -22.63 1.86
CA SER A 180 -35.83 -23.16 0.83
C SER A 180 -36.05 -22.55 -0.57
N ASN A 181 -37.32 -22.26 -0.92
CA ASN A 181 -37.65 -21.59 -2.19
C ASN A 181 -37.16 -20.14 -2.25
N GLN A 182 -37.34 -19.37 -1.16
CA GLN A 182 -36.85 -17.99 -1.07
C GLN A 182 -35.32 -17.93 -1.07
N GLN A 183 -34.66 -18.85 -0.38
CA GLN A 183 -33.21 -18.99 -0.39
C GLN A 183 -32.68 -19.23 -1.81
N GLN A 184 -33.27 -20.18 -2.53
CA GLN A 184 -32.87 -20.51 -3.90
C GLN A 184 -33.11 -19.35 -4.88
N TYR A 185 -34.18 -18.56 -4.68
CA TYR A 185 -34.43 -17.35 -5.45
C TYR A 185 -33.37 -16.28 -5.20
N ARG A 186 -33.06 -15.97 -3.93
CA ARG A 186 -31.99 -15.01 -3.57
C ARG A 186 -30.62 -15.45 -4.07
N ARG A 187 -30.33 -16.75 -4.09
CA ARG A 187 -29.09 -17.33 -4.63
C ARG A 187 -28.86 -16.98 -6.11
N LEU A 188 -29.91 -16.77 -6.92
CA LEU A 188 -29.76 -16.36 -8.32
C LEU A 188 -29.08 -14.98 -8.44
N PHE A 189 -29.40 -14.05 -7.54
CA PHE A 189 -28.89 -12.69 -7.56
C PHE A 189 -27.51 -12.59 -6.87
N PHE A 190 -27.45 -13.04 -5.62
CA PHE A 190 -26.25 -12.94 -4.78
C PHE A 190 -25.15 -13.92 -5.22
N GLY A 191 -25.52 -15.10 -5.74
CA GLY A 191 -24.59 -16.17 -6.07
C GLY A 191 -24.21 -17.01 -4.86
N VAL A 192 -23.15 -17.80 -4.98
CA VAL A 192 -22.59 -18.60 -3.88
C VAL A 192 -21.74 -17.73 -2.97
N ASN A 193 -21.77 -18.01 -1.67
CA ASN A 193 -20.93 -17.35 -0.66
C ASN A 193 -19.51 -17.92 -0.67
N GLU A 194 -18.75 -17.62 -1.72
CA GLU A 194 -17.36 -18.03 -1.87
C GLU A 194 -16.53 -16.89 -2.48
N MET A 195 -15.34 -16.65 -1.90
CA MET A 195 -14.36 -15.70 -2.43
C MET A 195 -13.36 -16.41 -3.35
N GLU A 196 -13.86 -17.05 -4.41
CA GLU A 196 -13.01 -17.85 -5.30
C GLU A 196 -12.07 -16.96 -6.14
N VAL A 197 -10.78 -16.99 -5.84
CA VAL A 197 -9.75 -16.40 -6.69
C VAL A 197 -9.46 -17.34 -7.86
N LYS A 198 -10.01 -17.00 -9.03
CA LYS A 198 -9.82 -17.79 -10.25
C LYS A 198 -8.39 -17.68 -10.75
N VAL A 199 -7.58 -18.69 -10.45
CA VAL A 199 -6.22 -18.79 -10.98
C VAL A 199 -6.33 -19.09 -12.48
N PRO A 200 -5.83 -18.21 -13.36
CA PRO A 200 -5.88 -18.46 -14.79
C PRO A 200 -5.09 -19.73 -15.16
N SER A 201 -5.53 -20.40 -16.23
CA SER A 201 -4.81 -21.54 -16.79
C SER A 201 -3.45 -21.10 -17.35
N ILE A 202 -2.48 -22.02 -17.36
CA ILE A 202 -1.13 -21.73 -17.86
C ILE A 202 -1.20 -21.27 -19.32
N LEU A 203 -2.07 -21.88 -20.14
CA LEU A 203 -2.29 -21.45 -21.53
C LEU A 203 -2.79 -20.02 -21.64
N LYS A 204 -3.75 -19.60 -20.80
CA LYS A 204 -4.26 -18.23 -20.81
C LYS A 204 -3.19 -17.21 -20.40
N LEU A 205 -2.36 -17.56 -19.41
CA LEU A 205 -1.22 -16.75 -19.01
C LEU A 205 -0.17 -16.68 -20.13
N LEU A 206 0.14 -17.80 -20.77
CA LEU A 206 1.07 -17.90 -21.89
C LEU A 206 0.64 -16.99 -23.06
N PHE A 207 -0.62 -17.06 -23.49
CA PHE A 207 -1.10 -16.16 -24.55
C PHE A 207 -1.00 -14.68 -24.16
N LYS A 208 -1.33 -14.34 -22.91
CA LYS A 208 -1.21 -12.96 -22.42
C LYS A 208 0.24 -12.48 -22.42
N GLU A 209 1.16 -13.35 -22.06
CA GLU A 209 2.61 -13.04 -22.01
C GLU A 209 3.20 -12.94 -23.41
N VAL A 210 2.93 -13.90 -24.30
CA VAL A 210 3.45 -13.94 -25.68
C VAL A 210 2.92 -12.79 -26.52
N LEU A 211 1.68 -12.32 -26.27
CA LEU A 211 1.10 -11.15 -26.93
C LEU A 211 1.64 -9.81 -26.43
N ASN A 212 2.67 -9.80 -25.58
CA ASN A 212 3.39 -8.59 -25.20
C ASN A 212 4.13 -8.03 -26.45
N PRO A 213 4.08 -6.72 -26.73
CA PRO A 213 4.73 -6.10 -27.89
C PRO A 213 6.19 -6.52 -28.09
N PHE A 214 6.95 -6.70 -27.01
CA PHE A 214 8.36 -7.11 -27.09
C PHE A 214 8.57 -8.49 -27.69
N TYR A 215 7.81 -9.51 -27.28
CA TYR A 215 7.97 -10.87 -27.81
C TYR A 215 7.48 -10.99 -29.26
N ILE A 216 6.51 -10.17 -29.66
CA ILE A 216 6.05 -10.12 -31.05
C ILE A 216 7.09 -9.48 -31.95
N PHE A 217 7.68 -8.37 -31.51
CA PHE A 217 8.79 -7.74 -32.20
C PHE A 217 9.97 -8.71 -32.32
N GLN A 218 10.23 -9.48 -31.26
CA GLN A 218 11.27 -10.51 -31.27
C GLN A 218 10.96 -11.66 -32.24
N LEU A 219 9.71 -12.12 -32.31
CA LEU A 219 9.29 -13.13 -33.29
C LEU A 219 9.47 -12.63 -34.73
N PHE A 220 9.11 -11.38 -34.99
CA PHE A 220 9.37 -10.72 -36.28
C PHE A 220 10.86 -10.69 -36.61
N SER A 221 11.71 -10.36 -35.63
CA SER A 221 13.17 -10.32 -35.79
C SER A 221 13.75 -11.70 -36.10
N VAL A 222 13.29 -12.76 -35.41
CA VAL A 222 13.72 -14.14 -35.66
C VAL A 222 13.36 -14.61 -37.08
N ILE A 223 12.17 -14.24 -37.57
CA ILE A 223 11.76 -14.56 -38.94
C ILE A 223 12.70 -13.88 -39.94
N LEU A 224 13.02 -12.60 -39.71
CA LEU A 224 13.93 -11.85 -40.55
C LEU A 224 15.33 -12.47 -40.58
N TRP A 225 15.92 -12.77 -39.42
CA TRP A 225 17.24 -13.39 -39.32
C TRP A 225 17.31 -14.78 -39.93
N THR A 226 16.21 -15.54 -39.90
CA THR A 226 16.14 -16.85 -40.57
C THR A 226 16.11 -16.70 -42.10
N VAL A 227 15.55 -15.61 -42.63
CA VAL A 227 15.52 -15.31 -44.07
C VAL A 227 16.88 -14.79 -44.56
N ASP A 228 17.65 -14.17 -43.66
CA ASP A 228 19.01 -13.67 -43.88
C ASP A 228 20.10 -14.70 -43.47
N GLU A 229 19.73 -15.98 -43.41
CA GLU A 229 20.62 -17.13 -43.18
C GLU A 229 21.36 -17.20 -41.82
N TYR A 230 21.05 -16.32 -40.86
CA TYR A 230 21.53 -16.38 -39.46
C TYR A 230 20.79 -17.42 -38.61
N HIS A 231 20.92 -18.69 -38.98
CA HIS A 231 20.17 -19.79 -38.36
C HIS A 231 20.56 -20.07 -36.90
N PHE A 232 21.85 -20.04 -36.54
CA PHE A 232 22.28 -20.38 -35.18
C PHE A 232 21.86 -19.31 -34.16
N TYR A 233 22.06 -18.04 -34.50
CA TYR A 233 21.65 -16.91 -33.69
C TYR A 233 20.12 -16.87 -33.52
N ALA A 234 19.35 -17.03 -34.60
CA ALA A 234 17.89 -17.08 -34.54
C ALA A 234 17.38 -18.18 -33.60
N ILE A 235 17.94 -19.40 -33.68
CA ILE A 235 17.58 -20.53 -32.81
C ILE A 235 17.92 -20.23 -31.34
N ALA A 236 19.10 -19.68 -31.07
CA ALA A 236 19.53 -19.37 -29.71
C ALA A 236 18.62 -18.33 -29.03
N ILE A 237 18.23 -17.29 -29.78
CA ILE A 237 17.30 -16.27 -29.29
C ILE A 237 15.92 -16.86 -28.99
N VAL A 238 15.42 -17.78 -29.83
CA VAL A 238 14.16 -18.50 -29.56
C VAL A 238 14.25 -19.30 -28.27
N ILE A 239 15.33 -20.05 -28.05
CA ILE A 239 15.55 -20.82 -26.81
C ILE A 239 15.53 -19.89 -25.59
N MET A 240 16.22 -18.76 -25.66
CA MET A 240 16.25 -17.77 -24.58
C MET A 240 14.88 -17.18 -24.27
N SER A 241 14.09 -16.86 -25.30
CA SER A 241 12.73 -16.36 -25.11
C SER A 241 11.83 -17.41 -24.49
N LEU A 242 11.94 -18.68 -24.89
CA LEU A 242 11.18 -19.76 -24.29
C LEU A 242 11.50 -19.93 -22.79
N VAL A 243 12.79 -19.88 -22.42
CA VAL A 243 13.21 -19.93 -21.02
C VAL A 243 12.70 -18.73 -20.23
N SER A 244 12.81 -17.52 -20.79
CA SER A 244 12.31 -16.27 -20.18
C SER A 244 10.80 -16.32 -19.95
N ILE A 245 10.03 -16.73 -20.96
CA ILE A 245 8.57 -16.88 -20.88
C ILE A 245 8.21 -17.94 -19.84
N ALA A 246 8.88 -19.09 -19.82
CA ALA A 246 8.62 -20.13 -18.82
C ALA A 246 8.88 -19.65 -17.39
N ALA A 247 10.00 -18.94 -17.15
CA ALA A 247 10.34 -18.38 -15.84
C ALA A 247 9.35 -17.28 -15.40
N SER A 248 8.95 -16.40 -16.32
CA SER A 248 7.93 -15.36 -16.08
C SER A 248 6.59 -16.00 -15.71
N LEU A 249 6.13 -16.99 -16.49
CA LEU A 249 4.88 -17.71 -16.26
C LEU A 249 4.88 -18.46 -14.93
N TYR A 250 5.99 -19.11 -14.58
CA TYR A 250 6.13 -19.78 -13.29
C TYR A 250 5.98 -18.78 -12.14
N THR A 251 6.68 -17.64 -12.23
CA THR A 251 6.63 -16.58 -11.20
C THR A 251 5.22 -16.01 -11.07
N ILE A 252 4.56 -15.66 -12.17
CA ILE A 252 3.19 -15.15 -12.19
C ILE A 252 2.22 -16.18 -11.63
N LYS A 253 2.35 -17.47 -12.01
CA LYS A 253 1.48 -18.54 -11.52
C LYS A 253 1.63 -18.73 -10.02
N MET A 254 2.86 -18.76 -9.51
CA MET A 254 3.13 -18.88 -8.08
C MET A 254 2.57 -17.70 -7.28
N GLN A 255 2.62 -16.48 -7.82
CA GLN A 255 1.96 -15.31 -7.21
C GLN A 255 0.44 -15.49 -7.12
N TYR A 256 -0.22 -15.96 -8.19
CA TYR A 256 -1.67 -16.23 -8.14
C TYR A 256 -2.05 -17.36 -7.17
N ILE A 257 -1.23 -18.41 -7.06
CA ILE A 257 -1.45 -19.50 -6.11
C ILE A 257 -1.32 -18.99 -4.68
N MET A 258 -0.24 -18.24 -4.37
CA MET A 258 -0.04 -17.64 -3.05
C MET A 258 -1.24 -16.77 -2.62
N VAL A 259 -1.78 -15.94 -3.51
CA VAL A 259 -2.97 -15.13 -3.22
C VAL A 259 -4.23 -15.98 -3.05
N ARG A 260 -4.40 -17.04 -3.86
CA ARG A 260 -5.52 -17.98 -3.69
C ARG A 260 -5.47 -18.69 -2.34
N ASP A 261 -4.30 -19.19 -1.94
CA ASP A 261 -4.15 -19.94 -0.70
C ASP A 261 -4.39 -19.04 0.53
N MET A 262 -3.94 -17.78 0.47
CA MET A 262 -4.24 -16.74 1.47
C MET A 262 -5.75 -16.53 1.67
N VAL A 263 -6.53 -16.55 0.59
CA VAL A 263 -7.99 -16.34 0.62
C VAL A 263 -8.76 -17.62 0.97
N ALA A 264 -8.30 -18.79 0.48
CA ALA A 264 -8.99 -20.07 0.58
C ALA A 264 -8.91 -20.72 1.98
N ALA A 265 -7.89 -20.40 2.79
CA ALA A 265 -7.72 -20.94 4.13
C ALA A 265 -8.93 -20.69 5.09
N HIS A 266 -9.89 -19.84 4.68
CA HIS A 266 -10.98 -19.37 5.54
C HIS A 266 -12.40 -19.50 4.91
N SER A 267 -12.60 -20.23 3.81
CA SER A 267 -13.83 -20.08 2.99
C SER A 267 -14.89 -21.18 3.10
N ILE A 268 -14.58 -22.37 3.62
CA ILE A 268 -15.54 -23.49 3.66
C ILE A 268 -15.69 -24.02 5.08
N VAL A 269 -16.84 -23.73 5.68
CA VAL A 269 -17.21 -24.13 7.05
C VAL A 269 -18.63 -24.69 7.02
N ARG A 270 -18.94 -25.70 7.85
CA ARG A 270 -20.32 -26.17 8.03
C ARG A 270 -21.04 -25.26 9.00
N VAL A 271 -22.24 -24.83 8.64
CA VAL A 271 -23.05 -23.89 9.41
C VAL A 271 -24.43 -24.46 9.66
N SER A 272 -24.96 -24.22 10.85
CA SER A 272 -26.34 -24.58 11.21
C SER A 272 -27.27 -23.42 10.86
N ILE A 273 -28.28 -23.66 10.03
CA ILE A 273 -29.25 -22.65 9.55
C ILE A 273 -30.61 -22.95 10.15
N CYS A 274 -31.30 -21.92 10.67
CA CYS A 274 -32.68 -21.98 11.10
C CYS A 274 -33.61 -21.64 9.93
N ARG A 275 -34.53 -22.55 9.58
CA ARG A 275 -35.56 -22.34 8.55
C ARG A 275 -36.84 -21.74 9.14
N ALA A 276 -37.72 -21.21 8.28
CA ALA A 276 -39.03 -20.68 8.66
C ALA A 276 -39.87 -21.60 9.57
N ASN A 277 -39.68 -22.93 9.45
CA ASN A 277 -40.36 -23.94 10.28
C ASN A 277 -39.74 -24.10 11.70
N SER A 278 -38.75 -23.28 12.06
CA SER A 278 -37.91 -23.42 13.27
C SER A 278 -37.06 -24.70 13.33
N GLU A 279 -36.92 -25.43 12.22
CA GLU A 279 -36.01 -26.56 12.10
C GLU A 279 -34.58 -26.09 11.82
N ILE A 280 -33.60 -26.76 12.44
CA ILE A 280 -32.17 -26.49 12.27
C ILE A 280 -31.60 -27.48 11.26
N GLU A 281 -31.08 -26.97 10.16
CA GLU A 281 -30.44 -27.74 9.08
C GLU A 281 -28.95 -27.43 9.04
N GLU A 282 -28.10 -28.45 8.88
CA GLU A 282 -26.68 -28.22 8.58
C GLU A 282 -26.47 -28.01 7.08
N ALA A 283 -25.90 -26.87 6.71
CA ALA A 283 -25.54 -26.54 5.34
C ALA A 283 -24.07 -26.13 5.23
N LEU A 284 -23.57 -26.04 4.00
CA LEU A 284 -22.25 -25.49 3.73
C LEU A 284 -22.31 -23.97 3.71
N SER A 285 -21.24 -23.31 4.19
CA SER A 285 -21.11 -21.85 4.16
C SER A 285 -21.32 -21.23 2.78
N THR A 286 -21.07 -22.00 1.71
CA THR A 286 -21.22 -21.60 0.31
C THR A 286 -22.68 -21.38 -0.11
N ASP A 287 -23.63 -22.00 0.59
CA ASP A 287 -25.07 -21.93 0.28
C ASP A 287 -25.78 -20.77 0.99
N LEU A 288 -25.09 -20.04 1.88
CA LEU A 288 -25.64 -18.90 2.60
C LEU A 288 -26.00 -17.75 1.66
N VAL A 289 -27.18 -17.17 1.88
CA VAL A 289 -27.64 -15.95 1.21
C VAL A 289 -28.09 -14.90 2.22
N PRO A 290 -28.10 -13.60 1.85
CA PRO A 290 -28.65 -12.56 2.73
C PRO A 290 -30.08 -12.87 3.18
N GLY A 291 -30.30 -12.80 4.49
CA GLY A 291 -31.55 -13.09 5.19
C GLY A 291 -31.64 -14.49 5.81
N ASP A 292 -30.71 -15.41 5.52
CA ASP A 292 -30.64 -16.69 6.25
C ASP A 292 -30.32 -16.42 7.73
N VAL A 293 -30.89 -17.24 8.63
CA VAL A 293 -30.60 -17.18 10.07
C VAL A 293 -29.64 -18.31 10.42
N VAL A 294 -28.43 -17.96 10.85
CA VAL A 294 -27.40 -18.91 11.27
C VAL A 294 -27.41 -19.05 12.79
N VAL A 295 -27.33 -20.29 13.27
CA VAL A 295 -27.13 -20.62 14.68
C VAL A 295 -25.64 -20.73 14.95
N ILE A 296 -25.16 -19.93 15.90
CA ILE A 296 -23.75 -19.89 16.27
C ILE A 296 -23.49 -20.96 17.35
N PRO A 297 -22.50 -21.85 17.17
CA PRO A 297 -22.18 -22.87 18.16
C PRO A 297 -21.55 -22.26 19.43
N SER A 298 -21.52 -23.05 20.51
CA SER A 298 -21.03 -22.60 21.81
C SER A 298 -19.59 -22.09 21.76
N ASN A 299 -18.67 -22.83 21.13
CA ASN A 299 -17.24 -22.50 21.05
C ASN A 299 -16.63 -22.77 19.65
N GLY A 300 -15.64 -21.95 19.27
CA GLY A 300 -14.63 -22.28 18.25
C GLY A 300 -15.09 -22.30 16.79
N THR A 301 -15.73 -21.23 16.29
CA THR A 301 -16.15 -21.14 14.87
C THR A 301 -15.73 -19.84 14.21
N ILE A 302 -15.26 -19.93 12.96
CA ILE A 302 -14.94 -18.76 12.14
C ILE A 302 -16.19 -18.33 11.37
N MET A 303 -16.51 -17.04 11.41
CA MET A 303 -17.66 -16.50 10.71
C MET A 303 -17.46 -16.51 9.18
N PRO A 304 -18.34 -17.15 8.39
CA PRO A 304 -18.19 -17.22 6.94
C PRO A 304 -18.79 -16.03 6.18
N CYS A 305 -19.58 -15.18 6.82
CA CYS A 305 -20.29 -14.06 6.23
C CYS A 305 -20.46 -12.92 7.24
N ASP A 306 -20.89 -11.74 6.78
CA ASP A 306 -21.27 -10.65 7.69
C ASP A 306 -22.73 -10.88 8.13
N ALA A 307 -22.98 -10.95 9.43
CA ALA A 307 -24.28 -11.28 10.01
C ALA A 307 -24.60 -10.46 11.27
N VAL A 308 -25.87 -10.12 11.50
CA VAL A 308 -26.34 -9.36 12.67
C VAL A 308 -26.88 -10.31 13.73
N LEU A 309 -26.45 -10.13 14.97
CA LEU A 309 -26.87 -10.93 16.11
C LEU A 309 -28.27 -10.54 16.57
N ILE A 310 -29.23 -11.48 16.59
CA ILE A 310 -30.60 -11.26 17.09
C ILE A 310 -30.75 -11.74 18.54
N SER A 311 -30.17 -12.90 18.87
CA SER A 311 -30.27 -13.50 20.20
C SER A 311 -28.89 -13.89 20.72
N GLY A 312 -28.70 -13.76 22.04
CA GLY A 312 -27.44 -14.08 22.72
C GLY A 312 -26.35 -13.02 22.59
N THR A 313 -25.16 -13.36 23.06
CA THR A 313 -23.95 -12.54 22.99
C THR A 313 -22.77 -13.40 22.54
N CYS A 314 -21.84 -12.84 21.78
CA CYS A 314 -20.68 -13.56 21.26
C CYS A 314 -19.39 -12.84 21.65
N ILE A 315 -18.38 -13.58 22.08
CA ILE A 315 -17.01 -13.08 22.24
C ILE A 315 -16.25 -13.46 20.98
N VAL A 316 -15.79 -12.44 20.25
CA VAL A 316 -15.15 -12.61 18.95
C VAL A 316 -13.77 -11.99 18.91
N ASN A 317 -12.86 -12.64 18.22
CA ASN A 317 -11.59 -12.06 17.84
C ASN A 317 -11.74 -11.42 16.45
N GLU A 318 -11.72 -10.08 16.41
CA GLU A 318 -11.83 -9.30 15.17
C GLU A 318 -10.49 -8.88 14.57
N SER A 319 -9.37 -9.43 15.06
CA SER A 319 -8.00 -9.10 14.59
C SER A 319 -7.83 -9.18 13.08
N MET A 320 -8.59 -10.03 12.40
CA MET A 320 -8.66 -10.11 10.94
C MET A 320 -9.03 -8.77 10.27
N LEU A 321 -10.01 -8.05 10.84
CA LEU A 321 -10.57 -6.83 10.24
C LEU A 321 -10.08 -5.56 10.91
N THR A 322 -9.88 -5.60 12.23
CA THR A 322 -9.45 -4.46 13.04
C THR A 322 -7.95 -4.47 13.31
N GLY A 323 -7.25 -5.59 13.09
CA GLY A 323 -5.83 -5.74 13.40
C GLY A 323 -5.54 -5.78 14.90
N GLU A 324 -6.56 -5.59 15.73
CA GLU A 324 -6.46 -5.61 17.19
C GLU A 324 -6.66 -7.04 17.68
N SER A 325 -5.70 -7.55 18.45
CA SER A 325 -5.71 -8.92 19.00
C SER A 325 -6.67 -9.10 20.18
N VAL A 326 -7.23 -8.01 20.69
CA VAL A 326 -8.12 -8.00 21.85
C VAL A 326 -9.50 -8.55 21.47
N PRO A 327 -10.01 -9.56 22.19
CA PRO A 327 -11.35 -10.07 21.93
C PRO A 327 -12.44 -9.06 22.31
N VAL A 328 -13.46 -8.96 21.48
CA VAL A 328 -14.57 -8.01 21.60
C VAL A 328 -15.87 -8.75 21.89
N THR A 329 -16.68 -8.25 22.82
CA THR A 329 -18.01 -8.79 23.10
C THR A 329 -19.08 -8.12 22.23
N LYS A 330 -19.75 -8.90 21.40
CA LYS A 330 -20.88 -8.51 20.55
C LYS A 330 -22.20 -8.83 21.25
N THR A 331 -23.11 -7.86 21.22
CA THR A 331 -24.43 -7.95 21.86
C THR A 331 -25.52 -8.05 20.81
N ASN A 332 -26.66 -8.66 21.13
CA ASN A 332 -27.79 -8.70 20.21
C ASN A 332 -28.33 -7.32 19.87
N LEU A 333 -28.93 -7.19 18.68
CA LEU A 333 -29.58 -5.97 18.21
C LEU A 333 -30.75 -5.61 19.16
N PRO A 334 -30.78 -4.41 19.76
CA PRO A 334 -31.88 -4.01 20.63
C PRO A 334 -33.20 -4.00 19.85
N ASN A 335 -34.24 -4.58 20.44
CA ASN A 335 -35.60 -4.49 19.90
C ASN A 335 -36.28 -3.27 20.55
N PRO A 336 -36.56 -2.18 19.81
CA PRO A 336 -37.39 -1.10 20.35
C PRO A 336 -38.81 -1.65 20.52
N ASP A 337 -39.27 -1.84 21.76
CA ASP A 337 -40.65 -2.21 22.06
C ASP A 337 -41.63 -1.19 21.45
N GLU A 338 -42.87 -1.63 21.18
CA GLU A 338 -43.97 -0.92 20.51
C GLU A 338 -44.45 0.41 21.18
N GLY A 339 -43.65 1.04 22.07
CA GLY A 339 -44.03 2.22 22.86
C GLY A 339 -43.12 3.45 22.74
N ASP A 340 -41.91 3.36 22.20
CA ASP A 340 -41.00 4.51 22.09
C ASP A 340 -41.19 5.26 20.76
N SER A 341 -41.72 6.47 20.84
CA SER A 341 -42.08 7.37 19.74
C SER A 341 -40.89 8.12 19.12
N ASN A 342 -39.66 7.67 19.37
CA ASN A 342 -38.47 8.18 18.68
C ASN A 342 -38.20 7.27 17.47
N GLY A 343 -38.18 7.87 16.27
CA GLY A 343 -38.26 7.20 14.97
C GLY A 343 -37.44 5.91 14.81
N SER A 344 -38.02 4.95 14.10
CA SER A 344 -37.41 3.65 13.76
C SER A 344 -36.02 3.84 13.16
N VAL A 345 -34.97 3.46 13.90
CA VAL A 345 -33.59 3.54 13.44
C VAL A 345 -33.37 2.51 12.33
N THR A 346 -32.87 2.96 11.19
CA THR A 346 -32.50 2.11 10.06
C THR A 346 -31.22 1.35 10.40
N TYR A 347 -31.17 0.06 10.08
CA TYR A 347 -29.94 -0.72 10.28
C TYR A 347 -28.88 -0.30 9.26
N THR A 348 -27.77 0.24 9.77
CA THR A 348 -26.55 0.51 8.99
C THR A 348 -25.36 -0.17 9.67
N LEU A 349 -24.48 -0.80 8.88
CA LEU A 349 -23.32 -1.55 9.39
C LEU A 349 -22.34 -0.70 10.21
N GLU A 350 -22.22 0.58 9.90
CA GLU A 350 -21.30 1.50 10.60
C GLU A 350 -21.79 1.82 12.01
N GLU A 351 -23.07 2.18 12.16
CA GLU A 351 -23.67 2.49 13.46
C GLU A 351 -23.85 1.22 14.32
N HIS A 352 -24.19 0.10 13.69
CA HIS A 352 -24.53 -1.15 14.39
C HIS A 352 -23.38 -2.17 14.44
N LYS A 353 -22.13 -1.75 14.23
CA LYS A 353 -20.92 -2.61 14.25
C LYS A 353 -20.81 -3.52 15.47
N ARG A 354 -21.36 -3.10 16.62
CA ARG A 354 -21.38 -3.89 17.87
C ARG A 354 -22.33 -5.09 17.85
N HIS A 355 -23.34 -5.03 17.00
CA HIS A 355 -24.34 -6.09 16.83
C HIS A 355 -24.01 -6.99 15.63
N THR A 356 -23.04 -6.59 14.81
CA THR A 356 -22.65 -7.32 13.60
C THR A 356 -21.39 -8.15 13.83
N LEU A 357 -21.49 -9.42 13.46
CA LEU A 357 -20.41 -10.39 13.33
C LEU A 357 -19.89 -10.33 11.89
N PHE A 358 -18.58 -10.24 11.71
CA PHE A 358 -18.00 -10.06 10.38
C PHE A 358 -17.34 -11.33 9.85
N CYS A 359 -17.32 -11.47 8.53
CA CYS A 359 -16.67 -12.55 7.80
C CYS A 359 -15.17 -12.63 8.14
N GLY A 360 -14.71 -13.79 8.57
CA GLY A 360 -13.32 -14.08 8.94
C GLY A 360 -12.99 -13.87 10.41
N THR A 361 -13.89 -13.28 11.20
CA THR A 361 -13.71 -13.18 12.66
C THR A 361 -13.85 -14.54 13.32
N HIS A 362 -13.05 -14.81 14.35
CA HIS A 362 -13.09 -16.06 15.09
C HIS A 362 -13.97 -15.91 16.33
N ILE A 363 -15.05 -16.68 16.41
CA ILE A 363 -15.91 -16.75 17.58
C ILE A 363 -15.24 -17.67 18.60
N ILE A 364 -14.84 -17.07 19.71
CA ILE A 364 -14.17 -17.78 20.80
C ILE A 364 -15.23 -18.52 21.61
N GLN A 365 -16.22 -17.78 22.13
CA GLN A 365 -17.26 -18.28 23.02
C GLN A 365 -18.57 -17.53 22.77
N THR A 366 -19.70 -18.22 22.91
CA THR A 366 -21.02 -17.59 22.95
C THR A 366 -21.64 -17.69 24.34
N ARG A 367 -22.43 -16.69 24.73
CA ARG A 367 -23.19 -16.67 25.98
C ARG A 367 -24.66 -16.43 25.65
N PHE A 368 -25.54 -17.24 26.23
CA PHE A 368 -26.99 -17.14 26.03
C PHE A 368 -27.73 -17.11 27.37
N TYR A 369 -28.92 -16.50 27.35
CA TYR A 369 -29.82 -16.46 28.50
C TYR A 369 -30.84 -17.61 28.38
N SER A 370 -31.10 -18.32 29.48
CA SER A 370 -32.25 -19.26 29.60
C SER A 370 -32.28 -20.48 28.66
N GLY A 371 -31.14 -20.94 28.12
CA GLY A 371 -31.12 -22.10 27.21
C GLY A 371 -31.47 -21.79 25.75
N GLU A 372 -31.66 -20.53 25.38
CA GLU A 372 -31.92 -20.15 23.98
C GLU A 372 -30.67 -20.23 23.11
N LEU A 373 -30.85 -20.62 21.85
CA LEU A 373 -29.77 -20.65 20.87
C LEU A 373 -29.38 -19.23 20.42
N VAL A 374 -28.09 -19.03 20.21
CA VAL A 374 -27.53 -17.77 19.68
C VAL A 374 -27.74 -17.72 18.17
N LYS A 375 -28.56 -16.76 17.70
CA LYS A 375 -28.98 -16.64 16.30
C LYS A 375 -28.49 -15.34 15.68
N ALA A 376 -28.03 -15.39 14.43
CA ALA A 376 -27.62 -14.23 13.65
C ALA A 376 -28.18 -14.26 12.22
N VAL A 377 -28.62 -13.11 11.68
CA VAL A 377 -29.10 -12.98 10.29
C VAL A 377 -27.98 -12.55 9.36
N VAL A 378 -27.82 -13.26 8.25
CA VAL A 378 -26.83 -12.93 7.22
C VAL A 378 -27.19 -11.63 6.50
N VAL A 379 -26.26 -10.67 6.44
CA VAL A 379 -26.43 -9.38 5.74
C VAL A 379 -25.72 -9.37 4.39
N ARG A 380 -24.42 -9.72 4.38
CA ARG A 380 -23.56 -9.70 3.18
C ARG A 380 -22.82 -11.02 3.02
N THR A 381 -22.61 -11.44 1.77
CA THR A 381 -21.93 -12.68 1.40
C THR A 381 -20.88 -12.46 0.29
N GLY A 382 -19.86 -13.32 0.23
CA GLY A 382 -18.82 -13.34 -0.81
C GLY A 382 -17.96 -12.07 -0.87
N PHE A 383 -17.65 -11.59 -2.07
CA PHE A 383 -16.84 -10.37 -2.30
C PHE A 383 -17.47 -9.05 -1.80
N ARG A 384 -18.69 -9.10 -1.25
CA ARG A 384 -19.42 -7.93 -0.72
C ARG A 384 -19.17 -7.72 0.77
N THR A 385 -18.77 -8.78 1.49
CA THR A 385 -18.41 -8.68 2.92
C THR A 385 -17.23 -7.74 3.12
N ALA A 386 -17.03 -7.27 4.36
CA ALA A 386 -15.86 -6.45 4.71
C ALA A 386 -14.53 -7.11 4.28
N LYS A 387 -14.35 -8.40 4.61
CA LYS A 387 -13.21 -9.22 4.15
C LYS A 387 -13.12 -9.32 2.62
N GLY A 388 -14.24 -9.57 1.95
CA GLY A 388 -14.29 -9.73 0.50
C GLY A 388 -13.90 -8.46 -0.27
N GLN A 389 -14.25 -7.29 0.25
CA GLN A 389 -13.85 -5.99 -0.33
C GLN A 389 -12.34 -5.76 -0.21
N LEU A 390 -11.73 -6.11 0.92
CA LEU A 390 -10.28 -6.07 1.11
C LEU A 390 -9.56 -6.96 0.08
N VAL A 391 -9.97 -8.23 -0.03
CA VAL A 391 -9.43 -9.20 -1.00
C VAL A 391 -9.57 -8.71 -2.44
N ARG A 392 -10.72 -8.13 -2.80
CA ARG A 392 -10.95 -7.57 -4.15
C ARG A 392 -9.94 -6.47 -4.47
N SER A 393 -9.65 -5.60 -3.51
CA SER A 393 -8.73 -4.49 -3.72
C SER A 393 -7.26 -4.94 -3.90
N ILE A 394 -6.91 -6.13 -3.41
CA ILE A 394 -5.60 -6.76 -3.60
C ILE A 394 -5.49 -7.40 -4.99
N LEU A 395 -6.58 -8.02 -5.47
CA LEU A 395 -6.62 -8.65 -6.80
C LEU A 395 -6.63 -7.62 -7.93
N TYR A 396 -7.23 -6.45 -7.69
CA TYR A 396 -7.37 -5.37 -8.66
C TYR A 396 -6.84 -4.05 -8.08
N PRO A 397 -5.51 -3.94 -7.85
CA PRO A 397 -4.94 -2.74 -7.25
C PRO A 397 -5.02 -1.55 -8.21
N LYS A 398 -5.19 -0.35 -7.66
CA LYS A 398 -5.05 0.89 -8.44
C LYS A 398 -3.61 0.98 -9.00
N PRO A 399 -3.45 1.38 -10.27
CA PRO A 399 -2.12 1.56 -10.84
C PRO A 399 -1.37 2.70 -10.16
N THR A 400 -0.05 2.54 -10.02
CA THR A 400 0.86 3.57 -9.51
C THR A 400 1.70 4.13 -10.68
N ASP A 401 1.80 5.45 -10.81
CA ASP A 401 2.48 6.10 -11.98
C ASP A 401 3.99 6.12 -11.74
N PHE A 402 4.65 4.97 -11.91
CA PHE A 402 6.10 4.98 -11.83
C PHE A 402 6.72 5.39 -13.17
N LYS A 403 7.27 6.62 -13.20
CA LYS A 403 7.88 7.28 -14.36
C LYS A 403 8.88 6.41 -15.12
N LEU A 404 9.57 5.48 -14.45
CA LEU A 404 10.55 4.58 -15.06
C LEU A 404 10.00 3.83 -16.29
N TYR A 405 8.82 3.20 -16.20
CA TYR A 405 8.33 2.38 -17.31
C TYR A 405 7.84 3.24 -18.49
N ARG A 406 7.19 4.36 -18.20
CA ARG A 406 6.78 5.32 -19.22
C ARG A 406 7.98 5.92 -19.93
N ASP A 407 9.01 6.32 -19.17
CA ASP A 407 10.25 6.85 -19.73
C ASP A 407 11.01 5.79 -20.53
N ALA A 408 10.93 4.50 -20.15
CA ALA A 408 11.53 3.41 -20.91
C ALA A 408 10.88 3.27 -22.29
N TYR A 409 9.56 3.34 -22.40
CA TYR A 409 8.85 3.36 -23.69
C TYR A 409 9.18 4.61 -24.51
N LEU A 410 9.27 5.79 -23.88
CA LEU A 410 9.65 7.03 -24.58
C LEU A 410 11.09 6.95 -25.10
N PHE A 411 12.00 6.36 -24.33
CA PHE A 411 13.37 6.12 -24.76
C PHE A 411 13.44 5.09 -25.89
N LEU A 412 12.66 4.01 -25.83
CA LEU A 412 12.55 3.05 -26.92
C LEU A 412 12.09 3.73 -28.22
N LEU A 413 11.13 4.66 -28.13
CA LEU A 413 10.70 5.47 -29.27
C LEU A 413 11.82 6.37 -29.82
N CYS A 414 12.70 6.89 -28.96
CA CYS A 414 13.90 7.60 -29.38
C CYS A 414 14.89 6.70 -30.14
N LEU A 415 15.12 5.47 -29.64
CA LEU A 415 15.95 4.48 -30.34
C LEU A 415 15.38 4.12 -31.72
N VAL A 416 14.07 3.93 -31.83
CA VAL A 416 13.40 3.69 -33.12
C VAL A 416 13.59 4.87 -34.08
N ALA A 417 13.61 6.11 -33.58
CA ALA A 417 13.90 7.28 -34.41
C ALA A 417 15.34 7.27 -34.94
N VAL A 418 16.32 6.83 -34.13
CA VAL A 418 17.71 6.64 -34.59
C VAL A 418 17.80 5.51 -35.63
N ALA A 419 17.13 4.39 -35.38
CA ALA A 419 17.05 3.28 -36.33
C ALA A 419 16.46 3.71 -37.67
N ALA A 420 15.44 4.58 -37.68
CA ALA A 420 14.84 5.12 -38.89
C ALA A 420 15.84 5.95 -39.73
N VAL A 421 16.76 6.67 -39.09
CA VAL A 421 17.83 7.39 -39.80
C VAL A 421 18.79 6.40 -40.46
N GLY A 422 19.19 5.34 -39.75
CA GLY A 422 20.01 4.25 -40.30
C GLY A 422 19.31 3.51 -41.45
N PHE A 423 18.03 3.24 -41.30
CA PHE A 423 17.18 2.62 -42.32
C PHE A 423 17.18 3.42 -43.62
N VAL A 424 16.95 4.74 -43.55
CA VAL A 424 16.98 5.61 -44.73
C VAL A 424 18.39 5.67 -45.33
N TYR A 425 19.42 5.76 -44.49
CA TYR A 425 20.81 5.77 -44.95
C TYR A 425 21.17 4.49 -45.71
N SER A 426 20.82 3.31 -45.18
CA SER A 426 21.08 2.02 -45.82
C SER A 426 20.36 1.91 -47.16
N ILE A 427 19.08 2.26 -47.24
CA ILE A 427 18.33 2.25 -48.52
C ILE A 427 19.01 3.13 -49.57
N VAL A 428 19.38 4.36 -49.21
CA VAL A 428 20.01 5.30 -50.15
C VAL A 428 21.36 4.75 -50.61
N PHE A 429 22.16 4.22 -49.69
CA PHE A 429 23.48 3.69 -50.00
C PHE A 429 23.41 2.43 -50.88
N SER A 430 22.54 1.48 -50.56
CA SER A 430 22.38 0.24 -51.32
C SER A 430 21.77 0.47 -52.71
N ILE A 431 20.94 1.51 -52.89
CA ILE A 431 20.48 1.95 -54.23
C ILE A 431 21.64 2.52 -55.06
N ILE A 432 22.53 3.30 -54.44
CA ILE A 432 23.71 3.88 -55.13
C ILE A 432 24.66 2.77 -55.61
N ASN A 433 24.78 1.68 -54.85
CA ASN A 433 25.65 0.54 -55.18
C ASN A 433 24.97 -0.55 -56.02
N GLU A 434 23.77 -0.29 -56.56
CA GLU A 434 23.03 -1.21 -57.46
C GLU A 434 22.76 -2.61 -56.86
N VAL A 435 22.52 -2.69 -55.54
CA VAL A 435 22.24 -3.94 -54.81
C VAL A 435 20.84 -4.49 -55.13
N PRO A 436 20.62 -5.83 -55.17
CA PRO A 436 19.30 -6.42 -55.39
C PRO A 436 18.24 -5.98 -54.36
N ALA A 437 17.01 -5.73 -54.82
CA ALA A 437 15.92 -5.22 -53.99
C ALA A 437 15.57 -6.12 -52.78
N LYS A 438 15.74 -7.44 -52.91
CA LYS A 438 15.53 -8.40 -51.80
C LYS A 438 16.49 -8.09 -50.65
N THR A 439 17.77 -7.94 -50.95
CA THR A 439 18.85 -7.66 -50.00
C THR A 439 18.66 -6.29 -49.36
N ILE A 440 18.30 -5.26 -50.14
CA ILE A 440 17.98 -3.92 -49.62
C ILE A 440 16.89 -3.97 -48.54
N ILE A 441 15.81 -4.71 -48.79
CA ILE A 441 14.69 -4.81 -47.84
C ILE A 441 15.12 -5.52 -46.56
N ILE A 442 15.89 -6.61 -46.67
CA ILE A 442 16.34 -7.40 -45.51
C ILE A 442 17.33 -6.60 -44.67
N GLU A 443 18.41 -6.07 -45.26
CA GLU A 443 19.44 -5.28 -44.57
C GLU A 443 18.85 -4.03 -43.89
N SER A 444 17.93 -3.35 -44.56
CA SER A 444 17.30 -2.16 -43.99
C SER A 444 16.43 -2.53 -42.78
N LEU A 445 15.63 -3.60 -42.87
CA LEU A 445 14.80 -4.05 -41.75
C LEU A 445 15.64 -4.62 -40.58
N ASP A 446 16.80 -5.23 -40.85
CA ASP A 446 17.72 -5.74 -39.83
C ASP A 446 18.30 -4.63 -38.93
N ILE A 447 18.58 -3.45 -39.51
CA ILE A 447 18.98 -2.27 -38.72
C ILE A 447 17.95 -1.92 -37.64
N ILE A 448 16.65 -2.08 -37.95
CA ILE A 448 15.57 -1.79 -37.00
C ILE A 448 15.53 -2.85 -35.90
N THR A 449 15.75 -4.12 -36.21
CA THR A 449 15.71 -5.23 -35.24
C THR A 449 16.91 -5.19 -34.28
N ILE A 450 18.11 -4.90 -34.78
CA ILE A 450 19.34 -4.77 -33.97
C ILE A 450 19.23 -3.63 -32.94
N THR A 451 18.54 -2.54 -33.29
CA THR A 451 18.42 -1.38 -32.41
C THR A 451 17.58 -1.66 -31.15
N VAL A 452 16.69 -2.67 -31.18
CA VAL A 452 15.81 -3.00 -30.05
C VAL A 452 16.32 -4.26 -29.33
N PRO A 453 16.90 -4.10 -28.13
CA PRO A 453 17.50 -5.22 -27.40
C PRO A 453 16.47 -6.27 -26.94
N PRO A 454 16.59 -7.56 -27.35
CA PRO A 454 15.59 -8.59 -27.03
C PRO A 454 15.49 -8.89 -25.52
N ALA A 455 16.61 -8.77 -24.81
CA ALA A 455 16.66 -9.04 -23.36
C ALA A 455 16.23 -7.84 -22.49
N LEU A 456 15.84 -6.70 -23.06
CA LEU A 456 15.58 -5.47 -22.31
C LEU A 456 14.53 -5.62 -21.18
N PRO A 457 13.35 -6.25 -21.39
CA PRO A 457 12.36 -6.41 -20.33
C PRO A 457 12.83 -7.35 -19.20
N ALA A 458 13.53 -8.44 -19.55
CA ALA A 458 14.08 -9.39 -18.60
C ALA A 458 15.20 -8.75 -17.76
N ALA A 459 16.07 -7.98 -18.40
CA ALA A 459 17.18 -7.30 -17.74
C ALA A 459 16.68 -6.22 -16.75
N MET A 460 15.65 -5.44 -17.12
CA MET A 460 15.05 -4.44 -16.23
C MET A 460 14.40 -5.05 -14.97
N THR A 461 13.85 -6.26 -15.07
CA THR A 461 13.18 -6.95 -13.96
C THR A 461 14.16 -7.72 -13.06
N ALA A 462 15.33 -8.11 -13.56
CA ALA A 462 16.35 -8.84 -12.80
C ALA A 462 16.73 -8.13 -11.48
N GLY A 463 16.96 -6.81 -11.52
CA GLY A 463 17.29 -6.03 -10.32
C GLY A 463 16.20 -6.09 -9.22
N ILE A 464 14.92 -6.10 -9.62
CA ILE A 464 13.78 -6.19 -8.70
C ILE A 464 13.68 -7.59 -8.10
N VAL A 465 13.85 -8.63 -8.92
CA VAL A 465 13.77 -10.04 -8.47
C VAL A 465 14.84 -10.34 -7.44
N TYR A 466 16.08 -9.88 -7.67
CA TYR A 466 17.16 -10.08 -6.70
C TYR A 466 16.98 -9.26 -5.42
N ALA A 467 16.49 -8.01 -5.52
CA ALA A 467 16.15 -7.23 -4.34
C ALA A 467 15.03 -7.88 -3.51
N HIS A 468 14.00 -8.41 -4.17
CA HIS A 468 12.92 -9.15 -3.52
C HIS A 468 13.45 -10.39 -2.77
N ARG A 469 14.37 -11.15 -3.38
CA ARG A 469 15.01 -12.30 -2.71
C ARG A 469 15.79 -11.88 -1.47
N ARG A 470 16.53 -10.76 -1.52
CA ARG A 470 17.28 -10.24 -0.37
C ARG A 470 16.37 -9.74 0.75
N LEU A 471 15.29 -9.03 0.42
CA LEU A 471 14.28 -8.60 1.40
C LEU A 471 13.64 -9.78 2.12
N LYS A 472 13.31 -10.85 1.38
CA LYS A 472 12.76 -12.08 1.96
C LYS A 472 13.72 -12.74 2.96
N LEU A 473 15.04 -12.69 2.72
CA LEU A 473 16.05 -13.20 3.66
C LEU A 473 16.15 -12.37 4.95
N ILE A 474 15.83 -11.07 4.89
CA ILE A 474 15.79 -10.17 6.05
C ILE A 474 14.46 -10.32 6.82
N GLY A 475 13.49 -11.09 6.31
CA GLY A 475 12.17 -11.26 6.91
C GLY A 475 11.14 -10.21 6.49
N ILE A 476 11.39 -9.49 5.37
CA ILE A 476 10.43 -8.56 4.77
C ILE A 476 9.81 -9.24 3.54
N PHE A 477 8.52 -9.55 3.63
CA PHE A 477 7.73 -10.13 2.55
C PHE A 477 7.12 -9.02 1.69
N CYS A 478 7.12 -9.23 0.38
CA CYS A 478 6.60 -8.26 -0.59
C CYS A 478 5.54 -8.92 -1.49
N ILE A 479 4.33 -8.37 -1.50
CA ILE A 479 3.24 -8.86 -2.36
C ILE A 479 3.41 -8.30 -3.79
N SER A 480 3.88 -7.06 -3.92
CA SER A 480 3.98 -6.35 -5.21
C SER A 480 5.42 -5.88 -5.51
N PRO A 481 6.26 -6.71 -6.18
CA PRO A 481 7.69 -6.43 -6.36
C PRO A 481 8.00 -5.10 -7.05
N GLN A 482 7.11 -4.59 -7.92
CA GLN A 482 7.29 -3.30 -8.59
C GLN A 482 7.39 -2.11 -7.62
N ARG A 483 6.75 -2.19 -6.44
CA ARG A 483 6.81 -1.13 -5.43
C ARG A 483 8.19 -1.01 -4.76
N ILE A 484 9.06 -2.01 -4.86
CA ILE A 484 10.43 -1.97 -4.32
C ILE A 484 11.22 -0.79 -4.93
N ASN A 485 11.08 -0.56 -6.24
CA ASN A 485 11.76 0.56 -6.91
C ASN A 485 11.19 1.93 -6.47
N ILE A 486 9.89 1.99 -6.17
CA ILE A 486 9.22 3.20 -5.67
C ILE A 486 9.74 3.53 -4.27
N CYS A 487 9.97 2.52 -3.42
CA CYS A 487 10.55 2.69 -2.09
C CYS A 487 11.93 3.39 -2.10
N GLY A 488 12.67 3.30 -3.21
CA GLY A 488 13.92 4.03 -3.38
C GLY A 488 13.78 5.55 -3.48
N GLN A 489 12.59 6.06 -3.80
CA GLN A 489 12.28 7.48 -3.96
C GLN A 489 11.63 8.12 -2.72
N LEU A 490 11.31 7.31 -1.69
CA LEU A 490 10.66 7.80 -0.47
C LEU A 490 11.44 8.97 0.14
N ASN A 491 10.72 10.03 0.46
CA ASN A 491 11.24 11.23 1.12
C ASN A 491 10.44 11.61 2.37
N LEU A 492 9.32 10.94 2.61
CA LEU A 492 8.52 11.10 3.80
C LEU A 492 8.00 9.75 4.26
N VAL A 493 8.08 9.48 5.56
CA VAL A 493 7.49 8.28 6.17
C VAL A 493 6.58 8.70 7.32
N CYS A 494 5.32 8.28 7.23
CA CYS A 494 4.35 8.37 8.30
C CYS A 494 4.47 7.13 9.22
N PHE A 495 4.46 7.36 10.52
CA PHE A 495 4.51 6.32 11.54
C PHE A 495 3.26 6.40 12.44
N ASP A 496 2.61 5.26 12.66
CA ASP A 496 1.70 5.14 13.80
C ASP A 496 2.48 5.14 15.12
N LYS A 497 1.83 5.54 16.22
CA LYS A 497 2.48 5.66 17.53
C LYS A 497 2.41 4.35 18.31
N THR A 498 1.21 3.82 18.50
CA THR A 498 0.94 2.72 19.43
C THR A 498 1.22 1.41 18.72
N GLY A 499 2.02 0.52 19.32
CA GLY A 499 2.42 -0.74 18.71
C GLY A 499 3.39 -0.65 17.54
N THR A 500 3.54 0.53 16.93
CA THR A 500 4.61 0.83 15.96
C THR A 500 5.85 1.45 16.61
N LEU A 501 5.76 2.68 17.17
CA LEU A 501 6.89 3.38 17.81
C LEU A 501 7.06 3.00 19.29
N THR A 502 5.94 2.77 19.98
CA THR A 502 5.88 2.29 21.36
C THR A 502 5.63 0.79 21.41
N GLU A 503 5.92 0.16 22.54
CA GLU A 503 5.55 -1.25 22.80
C GLU A 503 4.03 -1.44 22.82
N ASP A 504 3.58 -2.68 22.61
CA ASP A 504 2.17 -3.10 22.68
C ASP A 504 1.76 -3.25 24.15
N GLY A 505 1.33 -2.16 24.77
CA GLY A 505 0.88 -2.17 26.16
C GLY A 505 0.88 -0.80 26.84
N LEU A 506 0.23 -0.76 27.99
CA LEU A 506 0.19 0.39 28.90
C LEU A 506 0.70 -0.08 30.26
N ASP A 507 1.78 0.52 30.74
CA ASP A 507 2.26 0.24 32.09
C ASP A 507 1.65 1.25 33.07
N LEU A 508 1.19 0.76 34.22
CA LEU A 508 0.73 1.64 35.30
C LEU A 508 1.96 2.31 35.92
N TRP A 509 2.01 3.64 35.83
CA TRP A 509 3.07 4.43 36.46
C TRP A 509 2.71 4.79 37.91
N GLY A 510 1.44 5.12 38.16
CA GLY A 510 0.96 5.42 39.50
C GLY A 510 -0.50 5.86 39.54
N VAL A 511 -0.97 6.08 40.76
CA VAL A 511 -2.34 6.46 41.08
C VAL A 511 -2.33 7.73 41.92
N GLN A 512 -3.24 8.67 41.64
CA GLN A 512 -3.40 9.88 42.43
C GLN A 512 -4.85 10.05 42.89
N ARG A 513 -5.07 9.88 44.19
CA ARG A 513 -6.40 9.89 44.81
C ARG A 513 -6.80 11.30 45.24
N VAL A 514 -8.11 11.55 45.30
CA VAL A 514 -8.69 12.78 45.83
C VAL A 514 -9.46 12.48 47.11
N GLU A 515 -9.12 13.21 48.17
CA GLU A 515 -9.86 13.24 49.44
C GLU A 515 -10.10 14.71 49.80
N ASN A 516 -11.31 15.05 50.25
CA ASN A 516 -11.71 16.43 50.59
C ASN A 516 -11.39 17.48 49.49
N ALA A 517 -11.61 17.13 48.22
CA ALA A 517 -11.31 17.99 47.06
C ALA A 517 -9.84 18.42 46.93
N THR A 518 -8.90 17.65 47.49
CA THR A 518 -7.45 17.87 47.34
C THR A 518 -6.76 16.60 46.83
N PHE A 519 -5.77 16.75 45.95
CA PHE A 519 -4.97 15.62 45.49
C PHE A 519 -3.97 15.16 46.56
N HIS A 520 -3.93 13.85 46.80
CA HIS A 520 -2.85 13.21 47.55
C HIS A 520 -1.57 13.06 46.71
N LEU A 521 -0.46 12.74 47.37
CA LEU A 521 0.80 12.37 46.70
C LEU A 521 0.59 11.14 45.80
N PRO A 522 1.26 11.07 44.63
CA PRO A 522 1.17 9.93 43.74
C PRO A 522 1.68 8.66 44.43
N GLU A 523 0.90 7.58 44.34
CA GLU A 523 1.21 6.26 44.90
C GLU A 523 1.55 5.28 43.76
N GLU A 524 2.71 4.62 43.84
CA GLU A 524 3.16 3.66 42.80
C GLU A 524 2.34 2.35 42.80
N ASN A 525 1.81 1.92 43.96
CA ASN A 525 1.16 0.62 44.13
C ASN A 525 -0.25 0.75 44.72
N ALA A 526 -1.26 0.23 44.00
CA ALA A 526 -2.67 0.25 44.40
C ALA A 526 -3.06 -0.83 45.44
N TYR A 527 -2.19 -1.82 45.69
CA TYR A 527 -2.49 -3.00 46.52
C TYR A 527 -2.16 -2.86 48.03
N LYS A 528 -1.92 -1.65 48.54
CA LYS A 528 -1.70 -1.44 49.99
C LYS A 528 -2.93 -1.85 50.80
N GLU A 529 -2.75 -2.57 51.92
CA GLU A 529 -3.85 -3.09 52.78
C GLU A 529 -4.88 -2.02 53.19
N SER A 530 -4.45 -0.77 53.40
CA SER A 530 -5.35 0.35 53.75
C SER A 530 -6.26 0.80 52.60
N LEU A 531 -5.90 0.51 51.34
CA LEU A 531 -6.60 0.97 50.13
C LEU A 531 -7.54 -0.08 49.55
N VAL A 532 -7.43 -1.35 49.95
CA VAL A 532 -8.22 -2.47 49.41
C VAL A 532 -9.72 -2.24 49.57
N LYS A 533 -10.17 -1.58 50.65
CA LYS A 533 -11.60 -1.25 50.88
C LYS A 533 -12.01 0.14 50.35
N SER A 534 -11.13 0.87 49.68
CA SER A 534 -11.44 2.21 49.18
C SER A 534 -12.36 2.16 47.95
N GLN A 535 -13.22 3.18 47.81
CA GLN A 535 -14.06 3.36 46.62
C GLN A 535 -13.23 3.49 45.33
N PHE A 536 -11.99 4.00 45.43
CA PHE A 536 -11.05 4.11 44.33
C PHE A 536 -10.64 2.74 43.78
N VAL A 537 -10.15 1.84 44.65
CA VAL A 537 -9.73 0.49 44.24
C VAL A 537 -10.94 -0.35 43.81
N ALA A 538 -12.09 -0.19 44.48
CA ALA A 538 -13.34 -0.82 44.05
C ALA A 538 -13.74 -0.39 42.63
N CYS A 539 -13.58 0.89 42.28
CA CYS A 539 -13.81 1.40 40.92
C CYS A 539 -12.82 0.80 39.91
N MET A 540 -11.52 0.73 40.22
CA MET A 540 -10.52 0.07 39.35
C MET A 540 -10.83 -1.42 39.13
N ALA A 541 -11.27 -2.13 40.18
CA ALA A 541 -11.54 -3.55 40.12
C ALA A 541 -12.87 -3.90 39.44
N THR A 542 -13.85 -3.00 39.39
CA THR A 542 -15.20 -3.29 38.86
C THR A 542 -15.49 -2.64 37.52
N CYS A 543 -14.92 -1.47 37.24
CA CYS A 543 -15.19 -0.71 36.02
C CYS A 543 -14.32 -1.24 34.87
N HIS A 544 -14.60 -2.44 34.38
CA HIS A 544 -13.86 -3.05 33.28
C HIS A 544 -14.74 -3.92 32.38
N SER A 545 -14.25 -4.21 31.16
CA SER A 545 -14.87 -5.16 30.23
C SER A 545 -14.13 -6.51 30.16
N LEU A 546 -13.24 -6.79 31.12
CA LEU A 546 -12.52 -8.08 31.21
C LEU A 546 -13.49 -9.25 31.36
N THR A 547 -13.11 -10.35 30.72
CA THR A 547 -13.78 -11.66 30.78
C THR A 547 -12.74 -12.75 30.95
N LYS A 548 -13.14 -13.92 31.44
CA LYS A 548 -12.25 -15.06 31.64
C LYS A 548 -12.44 -16.06 30.50
N ILE A 549 -11.41 -16.23 29.67
CA ILE A 549 -11.37 -17.16 28.54
C ILE A 549 -10.37 -18.27 28.89
N ASP A 550 -10.80 -19.52 28.88
CA ASP A 550 -9.97 -20.70 29.24
C ASP A 550 -9.20 -20.55 30.56
N GLY A 551 -9.79 -19.83 31.52
CA GLY A 551 -9.18 -19.58 32.82
C GLY A 551 -8.24 -18.37 32.90
N GLN A 552 -7.90 -17.74 31.77
CA GLN A 552 -7.09 -16.52 31.70
C GLN A 552 -7.96 -15.26 31.55
N LEU A 553 -7.53 -14.16 32.17
CA LEU A 553 -8.18 -12.87 32.00
C LEU A 553 -7.87 -12.31 30.60
N SER A 554 -8.90 -11.88 29.89
CA SER A 554 -8.79 -11.30 28.56
C SER A 554 -9.71 -10.09 28.40
N GLY A 555 -9.23 -9.08 27.68
CA GLY A 555 -9.93 -7.83 27.38
C GLY A 555 -8.94 -6.71 27.07
N ASP A 556 -9.40 -5.45 27.16
CA ASP A 556 -8.57 -4.28 26.85
C ASP A 556 -7.28 -4.27 27.72
N PRO A 557 -6.08 -4.07 27.13
CA PRO A 557 -4.82 -4.03 27.87
C PRO A 557 -4.80 -3.01 29.01
N LEU A 558 -5.48 -1.88 28.82
CA LEU A 558 -5.65 -0.85 29.86
C LEU A 558 -6.42 -1.41 31.05
N ASP A 559 -7.53 -2.10 30.77
CA ASP A 559 -8.37 -2.71 31.80
C ASP A 559 -7.64 -3.84 32.50
N LEU A 560 -6.90 -4.64 31.74
CA LEU A 560 -6.11 -5.76 32.25
C LEU A 560 -5.05 -5.25 33.22
N LYS A 561 -4.27 -4.25 32.83
CA LYS A 561 -3.20 -3.66 33.66
C LYS A 561 -3.75 -2.94 34.88
N MET A 562 -4.87 -2.24 34.72
CA MET A 562 -5.60 -1.64 35.84
C MET A 562 -6.08 -2.70 36.84
N PHE A 563 -6.66 -3.81 36.37
CA PHE A 563 -7.14 -4.89 37.22
C PHE A 563 -6.01 -5.67 37.89
N GLU A 564 -4.96 -6.03 37.15
CA GLU A 564 -3.74 -6.66 37.65
C GLU A 564 -3.11 -5.85 38.79
N ALA A 565 -3.07 -4.52 38.66
CA ALA A 565 -2.52 -3.63 39.68
C ALA A 565 -3.31 -3.63 40.99
N THR A 566 -4.59 -3.98 40.98
CA THR A 566 -5.40 -4.12 42.21
C THR A 566 -5.11 -5.43 42.95
N GLY A 567 -4.65 -6.46 42.25
CA GLY A 567 -4.50 -7.82 42.76
C GLY A 567 -5.83 -8.54 43.04
N TRP A 568 -6.98 -7.99 42.66
CA TRP A 568 -8.29 -8.64 42.86
C TRP A 568 -8.49 -9.84 41.93
N ILE A 569 -9.45 -10.69 42.29
CA ILE A 569 -9.78 -11.91 41.54
C ILE A 569 -11.17 -11.76 40.93
N LEU A 570 -11.28 -12.03 39.62
CA LEU A 570 -12.54 -12.06 38.87
C LEU A 570 -13.09 -13.50 38.85
N GLU A 571 -14.30 -13.68 39.34
CA GLU A 571 -15.08 -14.91 39.22
C GLU A 571 -16.27 -14.68 38.30
N GLU A 572 -16.29 -15.39 37.17
CA GLU A 572 -17.44 -15.51 36.28
C GLU A 572 -18.10 -16.88 36.52
N ALA A 573 -19.43 -16.96 36.39
CA ALA A 573 -20.16 -18.21 36.52
C ALA A 573 -19.78 -19.18 35.40
N THR A 574 -19.51 -20.45 35.74
CA THR A 574 -19.25 -21.50 34.75
C THR A 574 -20.53 -21.97 34.05
N GLU A 575 -20.39 -22.54 32.84
CA GLU A 575 -21.53 -23.07 32.04
C GLU A 575 -22.40 -24.06 32.85
N GLU A 576 -21.77 -24.86 33.71
CA GLU A 576 -22.44 -25.85 34.58
C GLU A 576 -23.24 -25.18 35.72
N GLU A 577 -22.69 -24.16 36.37
CA GLU A 577 -23.33 -23.44 37.49
C GLU A 577 -24.53 -22.60 37.05
N THR A 578 -24.46 -22.05 35.83
CA THR A 578 -25.53 -21.23 35.23
C THR A 578 -26.75 -22.08 34.82
N SER A 579 -26.54 -23.37 34.52
CA SER A 579 -27.60 -24.32 34.14
C SER A 579 -28.45 -24.80 35.33
N LEU A 580 -27.88 -24.78 36.54
CA LEU A 580 -28.50 -25.33 37.76
C LEU A 580 -29.37 -24.31 38.51
N HIS A 581 -29.13 -23.02 38.34
CA HIS A 581 -29.86 -21.96 39.03
C HIS A 581 -30.44 -20.99 38.00
N ASN A 582 -31.77 -20.95 37.87
CA ASN A 582 -32.54 -19.97 37.07
C ASN A 582 -32.35 -18.49 37.51
N ARG A 583 -31.30 -18.18 38.29
CA ARG A 583 -30.91 -16.85 38.71
C ARG A 583 -29.51 -16.55 38.18
N ILE A 584 -29.44 -15.48 37.41
CA ILE A 584 -28.23 -14.80 36.95
C ILE A 584 -27.22 -14.73 38.11
N MET A 585 -26.11 -15.46 38.00
CA MET A 585 -24.94 -15.16 38.83
C MET A 585 -24.19 -14.00 38.17
N PRO A 586 -24.18 -12.81 38.79
CA PRO A 586 -23.41 -11.68 38.26
C PRO A 586 -21.93 -12.01 38.30
N THR A 587 -21.14 -11.41 37.40
CA THR A 587 -19.68 -11.42 37.52
C THR A 587 -19.30 -10.82 38.88
N VAL A 588 -18.57 -11.58 39.71
CA VAL A 588 -18.18 -11.17 41.05
C VAL A 588 -16.69 -10.87 41.06
N VAL A 589 -16.32 -9.74 41.66
CA VAL A 589 -14.92 -9.40 41.94
C VAL A 589 -14.70 -9.41 43.45
N ARG A 590 -13.58 -10.02 43.87
CA ARG A 590 -13.21 -10.12 45.29
C ARG A 590 -11.72 -9.88 45.53
N PRO A 591 -11.35 -9.32 46.70
CA PRO A 591 -9.95 -9.16 47.08
C PRO A 591 -9.30 -10.51 47.46
N PRO A 592 -7.96 -10.64 47.39
CA PRO A 592 -7.26 -11.85 47.82
C PRO A 592 -7.43 -12.12 49.32
N LYS A 593 -7.58 -13.39 49.69
CA LYS A 593 -7.75 -13.83 51.10
C LYS A 593 -6.58 -13.45 52.02
N GLN A 594 -5.40 -13.12 51.47
CA GLN A 594 -4.18 -12.78 52.21
C GLN A 594 -4.05 -11.29 52.61
N LEU A 595 -4.86 -10.39 52.02
CA LEU A 595 -4.77 -8.93 52.21
C LEU A 595 -5.86 -8.35 53.13
N MET A 596 -6.63 -9.21 53.80
CA MET A 596 -7.65 -8.79 54.77
C MET A 596 -6.99 -8.56 56.13
N PRO A 597 -7.22 -7.41 56.81
CA PRO A 597 -6.75 -7.23 58.18
C PRO A 597 -7.40 -8.28 59.11
N PRO A 598 -6.65 -8.96 59.99
CA PRO A 598 -7.23 -9.80 61.03
C PRO A 598 -8.00 -8.89 62.01
N GLU A 599 -9.32 -9.04 62.07
CA GLU A 599 -10.15 -8.24 62.98
C GLU A 599 -9.81 -8.52 64.45
N ALA A 600 -9.74 -7.45 65.22
CA ALA A 600 -9.41 -7.46 66.64
C ALA A 600 -10.36 -8.37 67.43
N LEU A 601 -9.78 -9.29 68.20
CA LEU A 601 -10.46 -10.13 69.19
C LEU A 601 -11.32 -9.26 70.12
N MET A 602 -12.64 -9.38 70.00
CA MET A 602 -13.55 -8.98 71.07
C MET A 602 -13.38 -9.95 72.26
N SER A 603 -13.15 -9.39 73.43
CA SER A 603 -12.92 -10.06 74.71
C SER A 603 -14.07 -11.00 75.11
N PRO A 604 -13.79 -12.21 75.62
CA PRO A 604 -14.82 -13.10 76.15
C PRO A 604 -14.93 -12.90 77.66
N GLU A 605 -16.07 -12.41 78.17
CA GLU A 605 -16.52 -12.73 79.53
C GLU A 605 -17.99 -12.33 79.75
N GLN A 606 -18.72 -13.22 80.43
CA GLN A 606 -20.09 -13.10 80.97
C GLN A 606 -21.25 -13.43 80.00
N ASP A 607 -21.64 -14.71 79.92
CA ASP A 607 -22.65 -15.26 80.85
C ASP A 607 -23.02 -16.72 80.50
N MET A 608 -22.90 -17.60 81.50
CA MET A 608 -23.50 -18.93 81.51
C MET A 608 -24.93 -18.83 82.06
N VAL A 609 -25.77 -19.78 81.63
CA VAL A 609 -27.07 -20.24 82.21
C VAL A 609 -28.34 -19.69 81.54
N ARG A 610 -28.96 -20.44 80.60
CA ARG A 610 -30.14 -21.31 80.83
C ARG A 610 -30.78 -21.87 79.52
N THR A 611 -30.90 -23.20 79.48
CA THR A 611 -32.02 -24.05 78.99
C THR A 611 -32.69 -23.80 77.62
N GLY A 612 -32.48 -24.76 76.71
CA GLY A 612 -33.55 -25.60 76.14
C GLY A 612 -34.37 -25.12 74.93
N HIS A 613 -34.32 -25.95 73.87
CA HIS A 613 -35.29 -26.14 72.75
C HIS A 613 -34.99 -25.46 71.38
N GLN A 614 -34.63 -26.33 70.43
CA GLN A 614 -34.96 -26.35 68.99
C GLN A 614 -35.06 -25.01 68.22
N ALA A 615 -34.03 -24.69 67.43
CA ALA A 615 -34.13 -24.42 65.98
C ALA A 615 -32.72 -24.27 65.39
N MET A 616 -32.56 -24.79 64.18
CA MET A 616 -31.35 -24.80 63.37
C MET A 616 -31.09 -23.38 62.85
N GLU A 617 -30.22 -22.60 63.53
CA GLU A 617 -29.77 -21.29 63.03
C GLU A 617 -28.51 -21.44 62.18
N LEU A 618 -28.62 -20.83 61.00
CA LEU A 618 -27.62 -20.66 59.96
C LEU A 618 -26.33 -20.06 60.55
N TYR A 619 -25.21 -20.78 60.46
CA TYR A 619 -23.89 -20.19 60.70
C TYR A 619 -23.66 -19.07 59.67
N GLN A 620 -23.78 -17.81 60.09
CA GLN A 620 -23.31 -16.67 59.31
C GLN A 620 -21.78 -16.71 59.27
N LEU A 621 -21.23 -17.15 58.13
CA LEU A 621 -19.82 -16.94 57.80
C LEU A 621 -19.51 -15.43 57.73
N PRO A 622 -18.26 -15.00 58.07
CA PRO A 622 -17.86 -13.60 57.95
C PRO A 622 -18.03 -13.14 56.49
N SER A 623 -18.74 -12.04 56.27
CA SER A 623 -19.01 -11.51 54.92
C SER A 623 -17.70 -11.09 54.25
N ALA A 624 -17.22 -11.90 53.30
CA ALA A 624 -16.16 -11.48 52.40
C ALA A 624 -16.61 -10.23 51.62
N TYR A 625 -15.74 -9.24 51.46
CA TYR A 625 -16.02 -8.02 50.69
C TYR A 625 -16.08 -8.37 49.20
N GLU A 626 -17.26 -8.74 48.71
CA GLU A 626 -17.49 -9.21 47.34
C GLU A 626 -18.44 -8.26 46.60
N ILE A 627 -18.05 -7.82 45.40
CA ILE A 627 -18.84 -6.88 44.58
C ILE A 627 -19.33 -7.60 43.33
N GLY A 628 -20.66 -7.63 43.14
CA GLY A 628 -21.29 -8.13 41.93
C GLY A 628 -21.52 -7.03 40.90
N ILE A 629 -21.13 -7.25 39.66
CA ILE A 629 -21.41 -6.38 38.52
C ILE A 629 -22.84 -6.63 38.03
N VAL A 630 -23.68 -5.59 38.04
CA VAL A 630 -25.11 -5.69 37.68
C VAL A 630 -25.36 -5.32 36.22
N ARG A 631 -24.78 -4.21 35.76
CA ARG A 631 -24.94 -3.71 34.39
C ARG A 631 -23.69 -2.96 33.97
N GLN A 632 -23.23 -3.19 32.74
CA GLN A 632 -22.09 -2.50 32.17
C GLN A 632 -22.53 -1.63 30.99
N PHE A 633 -22.16 -0.35 31.02
CA PHE A 633 -22.15 0.54 29.87
C PHE A 633 -20.73 0.57 29.34
N PRO A 634 -20.43 -0.12 28.24
CA PRO A 634 -19.07 -0.21 27.74
C PRO A 634 -18.54 1.16 27.32
N PHE A 635 -17.22 1.20 27.15
CA PHE A 635 -16.56 2.34 26.57
C PHE A 635 -17.14 2.68 25.19
N SER A 636 -17.49 3.94 24.98
CA SER A 636 -17.89 4.47 23.68
C SER A 636 -16.88 5.53 23.26
N SER A 637 -16.28 5.40 22.07
CA SER A 637 -15.29 6.37 21.57
C SER A 637 -15.88 7.77 21.36
N ALA A 638 -17.16 7.86 21.00
CA ALA A 638 -17.87 9.14 20.88
C ALA A 638 -18.09 9.81 22.24
N LEU A 639 -18.39 9.04 23.28
CA LEU A 639 -18.63 9.56 24.65
C LEU A 639 -17.36 9.62 25.52
N GLN A 640 -16.29 8.93 25.10
CA GLN A 640 -14.97 8.83 25.75
C GLN A 640 -14.99 8.34 27.21
N ARG A 641 -15.98 7.50 27.57
CA ARG A 641 -16.15 7.01 28.95
C ARG A 641 -16.87 5.66 29.02
N MET A 642 -16.71 4.98 30.15
CA MET A 642 -17.33 3.70 30.52
C MET A 642 -17.97 3.83 31.91
N CYS A 643 -19.11 3.18 32.14
CA CYS A 643 -19.79 3.17 33.43
C CYS A 643 -20.25 1.75 33.78
N VAL A 644 -20.16 1.37 35.05
CA VAL A 644 -20.61 0.06 35.55
C VAL A 644 -21.47 0.28 36.79
N VAL A 645 -22.62 -0.39 36.84
CA VAL A 645 -23.47 -0.44 38.03
C VAL A 645 -23.16 -1.74 38.76
N THR A 646 -22.86 -1.62 40.05
CA THR A 646 -22.43 -2.70 40.92
C THR A 646 -23.30 -2.80 42.16
N ARG A 647 -23.20 -3.93 42.84
CA ARG A 647 -23.88 -4.19 44.11
C ARG A 647 -22.96 -4.99 45.02
N LEU A 648 -22.74 -4.50 46.23
CA LEU A 648 -22.04 -5.28 47.26
C LEU A 648 -22.91 -6.47 47.69
N LEU A 649 -22.36 -7.68 47.65
CA LEU A 649 -23.07 -8.90 48.03
C LEU A 649 -23.40 -8.84 49.54
N GLY A 650 -24.67 -9.00 49.88
CA GLY A 650 -25.19 -8.81 51.25
C GLY A 650 -25.92 -7.49 51.48
N GLU A 651 -25.65 -6.43 50.68
CA GLU A 651 -26.39 -5.17 50.77
C GLU A 651 -27.52 -5.07 49.73
N LYS A 652 -28.55 -4.24 50.01
CA LYS A 652 -29.60 -3.88 49.04
C LYS A 652 -29.25 -2.67 48.17
N ARG A 653 -28.11 -2.02 48.42
CA ARG A 653 -27.69 -0.77 47.78
C ARG A 653 -26.88 -1.04 46.51
N MET A 654 -26.94 -0.14 45.53
CA MET A 654 -26.18 -0.22 44.29
C MET A 654 -25.29 1.02 44.15
N ASP A 655 -24.10 0.83 43.61
CA ASP A 655 -23.11 1.88 43.36
C ASP A 655 -22.77 1.92 41.87
N ALA A 656 -22.69 3.12 41.30
CA ALA A 656 -22.25 3.35 39.93
C ALA A 656 -20.79 3.83 39.93
N TYR A 657 -19.94 3.14 39.17
CA TYR A 657 -18.53 3.48 38.97
C TYR A 657 -18.29 3.87 37.52
N LEU A 658 -17.54 4.94 37.31
CA LEU A 658 -17.28 5.50 36.00
C LEU A 658 -15.80 5.76 35.81
N LYS A 659 -15.29 5.43 34.63
CA LYS A 659 -13.94 5.76 34.18
C LYS A 659 -13.97 6.39 32.80
N GLY A 660 -13.04 7.30 32.51
CA GLY A 660 -12.97 7.90 31.19
C GLY A 660 -11.94 9.01 31.06
N ALA A 661 -12.07 9.78 29.97
CA ALA A 661 -11.26 10.97 29.74
C ALA A 661 -11.43 11.97 30.89
N PRO A 662 -10.35 12.49 31.50
CA PRO A 662 -10.43 13.31 32.71
C PRO A 662 -11.41 14.48 32.63
N GLU A 663 -11.39 15.24 31.52
CA GLU A 663 -12.28 16.38 31.33
C GLU A 663 -13.76 15.99 31.24
N VAL A 664 -14.05 14.87 30.56
CA VAL A 664 -15.42 14.36 30.45
C VAL A 664 -15.92 13.87 31.79
N VAL A 665 -15.11 13.12 32.53
CA VAL A 665 -15.46 12.64 33.87
C VAL A 665 -15.68 13.82 34.83
N ALA A 666 -14.77 14.80 34.83
CA ALA A 666 -14.89 16.01 35.65
C ALA A 666 -16.17 16.79 35.33
N SER A 667 -16.57 16.89 34.05
CA SER A 667 -17.80 17.57 33.64
C SER A 667 -19.09 16.91 34.17
N LEU A 668 -19.03 15.61 34.49
CA LEU A 668 -20.15 14.82 35.03
C LEU A 668 -20.15 14.75 36.57
N CYS A 669 -19.07 15.21 37.20
CA CYS A 669 -18.91 15.21 38.65
C CYS A 669 -19.49 16.47 39.30
N LYS A 670 -19.80 16.38 40.60
CA LYS A 670 -20.13 17.53 41.43
C LYS A 670 -18.91 18.45 41.53
N LYS A 671 -19.10 19.75 41.26
CA LYS A 671 -18.01 20.74 41.29
C LYS A 671 -17.25 20.75 42.63
N ASP A 672 -17.96 20.53 43.75
CA ASP A 672 -17.38 20.51 45.09
C ASP A 672 -16.43 19.33 45.35
N THR A 673 -16.43 18.31 44.49
CA THR A 673 -15.54 17.13 44.62
C THR A 673 -14.30 17.19 43.72
N VAL A 674 -14.31 18.08 42.72
CA VAL A 674 -13.19 18.23 41.78
C VAL A 674 -12.21 19.25 42.37
N PRO A 675 -10.92 18.90 42.54
CA PRO A 675 -9.92 19.84 43.05
C PRO A 675 -9.77 21.09 42.16
N GLU A 676 -9.48 22.24 42.76
CA GLU A 676 -9.29 23.50 42.02
C GLU A 676 -8.04 23.46 41.11
N ASP A 677 -7.02 22.69 41.48
CA ASP A 677 -5.77 22.47 40.73
C ASP A 677 -5.87 21.34 39.69
N PHE A 678 -7.07 20.76 39.47
CA PHE A 678 -7.29 19.66 38.53
C PHE A 678 -6.73 19.91 37.12
N ALA A 679 -6.95 21.10 36.56
CA ALA A 679 -6.50 21.44 35.22
C ALA A 679 -4.97 21.51 35.11
N GLU A 680 -4.30 22.10 36.11
CA GLU A 680 -2.84 22.24 36.15
C GLU A 680 -2.16 20.87 36.31
N VAL A 681 -2.66 20.04 37.25
CA VAL A 681 -2.15 18.68 37.48
C VAL A 681 -2.34 17.79 36.25
N LEU A 682 -3.50 17.85 35.60
CA LEU A 682 -3.76 17.11 34.36
C LEU A 682 -2.82 17.54 33.24
N GLU A 683 -2.60 18.85 33.08
CA GLU A 683 -1.70 19.40 32.08
C GLU A 683 -0.26 18.95 32.32
N ASP A 684 0.20 18.93 33.57
CA ASP A 684 1.56 18.51 33.92
C ASP A 684 1.83 17.03 33.61
N TYR A 685 0.91 16.12 33.95
CA TYR A 685 1.09 14.69 33.60
C TYR A 685 0.97 14.44 32.09
N THR A 686 0.07 15.14 31.41
CA THR A 686 -0.09 14.98 29.96
C THR A 686 1.10 15.55 29.18
N LYS A 687 1.73 16.64 29.66
CA LYS A 687 3.00 17.18 29.16
C LYS A 687 4.17 16.22 29.35
N GLN A 688 4.18 15.45 30.43
CA GLN A 688 5.17 14.38 30.67
C GLN A 688 4.92 13.13 29.82
N GLY A 689 3.87 13.11 28.99
CA GLY A 689 3.57 12.00 28.09
C GLY A 689 2.78 10.86 28.74
N PHE A 690 2.26 11.04 29.95
CA PHE A 690 1.39 10.05 30.57
C PHE A 690 -0.01 10.07 29.95
N ARG A 691 -0.59 8.88 29.83
CA ARG A 691 -2.01 8.69 29.56
C ARG A 691 -2.75 8.73 30.90
N VAL A 692 -3.56 9.77 31.08
CA VAL A 692 -4.30 10.01 32.33
C VAL A 692 -5.76 9.58 32.17
N ILE A 693 -6.27 8.86 33.16
CA ILE A 693 -7.66 8.39 33.22
C ILE A 693 -8.26 8.84 34.53
N ALA A 694 -9.47 9.40 34.51
CA ALA A 694 -10.17 9.78 35.73
C ALA A 694 -11.19 8.72 36.14
N LEU A 695 -11.38 8.60 37.45
CA LEU A 695 -12.41 7.77 38.07
C LEU A 695 -13.43 8.63 38.83
N ALA A 696 -14.68 8.18 38.82
CA ALA A 696 -15.75 8.78 39.60
C ALA A 696 -16.70 7.69 40.12
N HIS A 697 -17.38 7.97 41.23
CA HIS A 697 -18.40 7.07 41.77
C HIS A 697 -19.68 7.83 42.13
N ARG A 698 -20.80 7.12 42.16
CA ARG A 698 -22.06 7.64 42.68
C ARG A 698 -22.84 6.56 43.36
N ARG A 699 -23.40 6.93 44.50
CA ARG A 699 -24.35 6.07 45.22
C ARG A 699 -25.75 6.22 44.62
N LEU A 700 -26.35 5.11 44.20
CA LEU A 700 -27.70 5.10 43.62
C LEU A 700 -28.78 4.98 44.73
N GLU A 701 -29.99 5.45 44.43
CA GLU A 701 -31.11 5.40 45.38
C GLU A 701 -31.52 3.95 45.71
N SER A 702 -31.88 3.70 46.98
CA SER A 702 -32.24 2.38 47.51
C SER A 702 -33.52 1.76 46.92
N LYS A 703 -34.27 2.51 46.10
CA LYS A 703 -35.53 2.07 45.45
C LYS A 703 -35.33 1.42 44.08
N LEU A 704 -34.12 1.43 43.49
CA LEU A 704 -33.87 0.80 42.20
C LEU A 704 -33.75 -0.73 42.33
N THR A 705 -34.68 -1.44 41.69
CA THR A 705 -34.62 -2.91 41.52
C THR A 705 -33.82 -3.28 40.28
N TRP A 706 -33.29 -4.52 40.25
CA TRP A 706 -32.48 -5.06 39.15
C TRP A 706 -33.12 -4.87 37.76
N HIS A 707 -34.41 -5.21 37.62
CA HIS A 707 -35.14 -5.05 36.36
C HIS A 707 -35.24 -3.59 35.90
N LYS A 708 -35.44 -2.66 36.84
CA LYS A 708 -35.53 -1.23 36.50
C LYS A 708 -34.21 -0.70 36.00
N VAL A 709 -33.09 -1.11 36.62
CA VAL A 709 -31.74 -0.68 36.24
C VAL A 709 -31.38 -1.06 34.80
N GLN A 710 -31.93 -2.15 34.25
CA GLN A 710 -31.70 -2.53 32.84
C GLN A 710 -32.37 -1.58 31.83
N GLY A 711 -33.46 -0.89 32.22
CA GLY A 711 -34.18 0.05 31.37
C GLY A 711 -33.81 1.53 31.54
N VAL A 712 -32.99 1.88 32.55
CA VAL A 712 -32.58 3.28 32.78
C VAL A 712 -31.62 3.75 31.70
N ASN A 713 -31.82 4.96 31.19
CA ASN A 713 -30.91 5.60 30.24
C ASN A 713 -29.55 5.92 30.91
N ARG A 714 -28.48 5.80 30.13
CA ARG A 714 -27.08 5.99 30.55
C ARG A 714 -26.87 7.35 31.23
N ASP A 715 -27.38 8.43 30.63
CA ASP A 715 -27.16 9.80 31.12
C ASP A 715 -27.72 10.04 32.53
N HIS A 716 -28.78 9.32 32.92
CA HIS A 716 -29.38 9.48 34.25
C HIS A 716 -28.50 8.88 35.36
N ILE A 717 -27.78 7.79 35.05
CA ILE A 717 -26.86 7.13 35.97
C ILE A 717 -25.59 7.96 36.11
N GLU A 718 -25.08 8.50 35.00
CA GLU A 718 -23.81 9.24 34.92
C GLU A 718 -23.89 10.69 35.44
N ALA A 719 -25.06 11.19 35.86
CA ALA A 719 -25.22 12.55 36.40
C ALA A 719 -24.73 12.67 37.85
N ASN A 720 -24.18 13.83 38.23
CA ASN A 720 -23.83 14.20 39.63
C ASN A 720 -22.92 13.19 40.35
N MET A 721 -21.87 12.72 39.68
CA MET A 721 -20.89 11.78 40.24
C MET A 721 -19.94 12.46 41.25
N GLU A 722 -19.26 11.70 42.08
CA GLU A 722 -18.21 12.15 43.00
C GLU A 722 -16.85 11.77 42.43
N PHE A 723 -15.96 12.76 42.30
CA PHE A 723 -14.64 12.57 41.70
C PHE A 723 -13.73 11.80 42.66
N LEU A 724 -13.10 10.72 42.18
CA LEU A 724 -12.25 9.85 43.01
C LEU A 724 -10.76 10.11 42.83
N GLY A 725 -10.32 10.46 41.63
CA GLY A 725 -8.91 10.70 41.32
C GLY A 725 -8.49 10.28 39.91
N LEU A 726 -7.19 10.23 39.70
CA LEU A 726 -6.52 9.99 38.42
C LEU A 726 -5.65 8.72 38.46
N ILE A 727 -5.54 8.06 37.31
CA ILE A 727 -4.61 6.97 37.04
C ILE A 727 -3.65 7.42 35.95
N MET A 728 -2.35 7.26 36.19
CA MET A 728 -1.29 7.60 35.24
C MET A 728 -0.71 6.33 34.63
N MET A 729 -0.78 6.22 33.30
CA MET A 729 -0.21 5.12 32.53
C MET A 729 0.83 5.63 31.53
N GLN A 730 1.83 4.83 31.20
CA GLN A 730 2.88 5.19 30.26
C GLN A 730 2.95 4.19 29.10
N ASN A 731 3.10 4.71 27.87
CA ASN A 731 3.49 3.91 26.71
C ASN A 731 5.00 3.98 26.54
N LYS A 732 5.68 2.88 26.79
CA LYS A 732 7.13 2.82 26.67
C LYS A 732 7.56 2.79 25.20
N LEU A 733 8.60 3.57 24.86
CA LEU A 733 9.21 3.53 23.53
C LEU A 733 9.96 2.21 23.31
N LYS A 734 9.87 1.66 22.09
CA LYS A 734 10.74 0.54 21.70
C LYS A 734 12.21 1.00 21.67
N PRO A 735 13.16 0.18 22.15
CA PRO A 735 14.55 0.59 22.27
C PRO A 735 15.21 0.93 20.93
N GLU A 736 14.75 0.35 19.82
CA GLU A 736 15.28 0.61 18.48
C GLU A 736 14.74 1.91 17.86
N THR A 737 13.60 2.42 18.34
CA THR A 737 12.88 3.54 17.71
C THR A 737 13.73 4.81 17.55
N PRO A 738 14.39 5.33 18.61
CA PRO A 738 15.19 6.55 18.49
C PRO A 738 16.37 6.42 17.51
N GLY A 739 17.02 5.25 17.48
CA GLY A 739 18.15 4.99 16.58
C GLY A 739 17.75 4.99 15.11
N VAL A 740 16.61 4.37 14.79
CA VAL A 740 16.08 4.33 13.40
C VAL A 740 15.60 5.69 12.94
N LEU A 741 14.88 6.45 13.78
CA LEU A 741 14.43 7.80 13.42
C LEU A 741 15.62 8.73 13.20
N GLN A 742 16.67 8.62 14.01
CA GLN A 742 17.91 9.38 13.79
C GLN A 742 18.57 9.03 12.44
N GLU A 743 18.57 7.77 12.01
CA GLU A 743 19.07 7.37 10.68
C GLU A 743 18.24 8.00 9.55
N LEU A 744 16.91 8.03 9.68
CA LEU A 744 16.02 8.66 8.70
C LEU A 744 16.21 10.18 8.63
N CYS A 745 16.33 10.86 9.79
CA CYS A 745 16.61 12.29 9.87
C CYS A 745 17.97 12.63 9.24
N ARG A 746 19.02 11.83 9.53
CA ARG A 746 20.34 11.97 8.90
C ARG A 746 20.27 11.82 7.38
N ALA A 747 19.38 10.97 6.87
CA ALA A 747 19.15 10.77 5.44
C ALA A 747 18.20 11.81 4.81
N HIS A 748 17.84 12.89 5.50
CA HIS A 748 16.87 13.90 5.05
C HIS A 748 15.51 13.31 4.63
N ILE A 749 15.08 12.23 5.28
CA ILE A 749 13.74 11.68 5.13
C ILE A 749 12.88 12.28 6.22
N ARG A 750 11.79 12.96 5.83
CA ARG A 750 10.87 13.56 6.78
C ARG A 750 10.06 12.48 7.47
N THR A 751 9.97 12.57 8.78
CA THR A 751 9.21 11.65 9.62
C THR A 751 7.98 12.38 10.15
N VAL A 752 6.80 11.76 10.03
CA VAL A 752 5.53 12.31 10.50
C VAL A 752 4.86 11.29 11.40
N MET A 753 4.40 11.71 12.57
CA MET A 753 3.60 10.88 13.47
C MET A 753 2.12 11.07 13.17
N VAL A 754 1.40 9.97 12.99
CA VAL A 754 -0.06 9.97 12.75
C VAL A 754 -0.68 9.01 13.75
N THR A 755 -1.46 9.51 14.72
CA THR A 755 -1.95 8.68 15.83
C THR A 755 -3.38 9.05 16.24
N GLY A 756 -4.06 8.09 16.87
CA GLY A 756 -5.36 8.30 17.54
C GLY A 756 -5.24 8.91 18.94
N ASP A 757 -4.02 9.03 19.49
CA ASP A 757 -3.79 9.50 20.85
C ASP A 757 -3.97 11.01 21.03
N ASN A 758 -3.93 11.46 22.29
CA ASN A 758 -3.99 12.88 22.63
C ASN A 758 -2.76 13.65 22.08
N MET A 759 -2.99 14.92 21.73
CA MET A 759 -2.01 15.81 21.13
C MET A 759 -0.73 15.96 21.97
N LEU A 760 -0.89 16.30 23.26
CA LEU A 760 0.24 16.56 24.15
C LEU A 760 1.10 15.31 24.35
N THR A 761 0.46 14.15 24.53
CA THR A 761 1.14 12.85 24.62
C THR A 761 1.90 12.54 23.33
N ALA A 762 1.29 12.76 22.16
CA ALA A 762 1.95 12.56 20.87
C ALA A 762 3.15 13.50 20.68
N ILE A 763 3.05 14.76 21.12
CA ILE A 763 4.17 15.72 21.09
C ILE A 763 5.30 15.28 22.02
N SER A 764 4.99 14.80 23.24
CA SER A 764 5.99 14.25 24.17
C SER A 764 6.72 13.06 23.55
N VAL A 765 5.99 12.08 23.02
CA VAL A 765 6.58 10.91 22.37
C VAL A 765 7.40 11.29 21.14
N ALA A 766 6.96 12.29 20.37
CA ALA A 766 7.69 12.81 19.23
C ALA A 766 9.04 13.46 19.62
N ARG A 767 9.12 14.05 20.82
CA ARG A 767 10.38 14.56 21.39
C ARG A 767 11.26 13.43 21.90
N ASP A 768 10.70 12.51 22.66
CA ASP A 768 11.43 11.39 23.26
C ASP A 768 12.06 10.48 22.20
N CYS A 769 11.39 10.30 21.06
CA CYS A 769 11.91 9.51 19.95
C CYS A 769 12.83 10.28 18.99
N GLY A 770 13.03 11.59 19.20
CA GLY A 770 13.88 12.45 18.39
C GLY A 770 13.29 12.89 17.05
N MET A 771 11.98 12.74 16.86
CA MET A 771 11.26 13.24 15.67
C MET A 771 11.15 14.78 15.68
N ILE A 772 11.03 15.36 16.87
CA ILE A 772 11.09 16.81 17.12
C ILE A 772 12.28 17.07 18.06
N PRO A 773 13.31 17.80 17.63
CA PRO A 773 14.40 18.23 18.50
C PRO A 773 13.88 19.06 19.69
N PRO A 774 14.49 18.96 20.89
CA PRO A 774 14.01 19.67 22.09
C PRO A 774 14.10 21.20 21.98
N GLN A 775 14.89 21.72 21.04
CA GLN A 775 15.07 23.15 20.78
C GLN A 775 14.04 23.73 19.79
N ASP A 776 13.32 22.88 19.06
CA ASP A 776 12.39 23.31 18.01
C ASP A 776 11.00 23.56 18.60
N ARG A 777 10.33 24.63 18.11
CA ARG A 777 9.02 25.04 18.65
C ARG A 777 7.88 24.28 17.99
N VAL A 778 6.89 23.89 18.78
CA VAL A 778 5.66 23.24 18.27
C VAL A 778 4.48 24.20 18.33
N ILE A 779 3.88 24.47 17.17
CA ILE A 779 2.69 25.30 17.02
C ILE A 779 1.49 24.37 16.82
N ILE A 780 0.53 24.44 17.72
CA ILE A 780 -0.74 23.72 17.65
C ILE A 780 -1.71 24.56 16.81
N ALA A 781 -2.25 23.95 15.75
CA ALA A 781 -3.27 24.53 14.89
C ALA A 781 -4.63 23.97 15.29
N ASP A 782 -5.43 24.76 15.99
CA ASP A 782 -6.77 24.36 16.43
C ASP A 782 -7.85 25.10 15.61
N ALA A 783 -8.56 24.34 14.78
CA ALA A 783 -9.60 24.86 13.89
C ALA A 783 -10.99 24.52 14.40
N LEU A 784 -11.84 25.54 14.51
CA LEU A 784 -13.22 25.42 14.94
C LEU A 784 -14.17 25.48 13.74
N PRO A 785 -15.18 24.59 13.68
CA PRO A 785 -16.20 24.63 12.64
C PRO A 785 -17.07 25.89 12.77
N PRO A 786 -17.73 26.33 11.68
CA PRO A 786 -18.59 27.50 11.70
C PRO A 786 -19.78 27.30 12.66
N ARG A 787 -20.04 28.28 13.54
CA ARG A 787 -21.20 28.33 14.44
C ARG A 787 -21.94 29.66 14.26
N ASP A 788 -23.26 29.61 14.18
CA ASP A 788 -24.19 30.76 14.22
C ASP A 788 -23.69 32.03 13.48
N GLY A 789 -23.51 31.93 12.16
CA GLY A 789 -23.15 33.08 11.31
C GLY A 789 -21.67 33.50 11.32
N GLN A 790 -20.81 32.82 12.07
CA GLN A 790 -19.35 33.03 12.05
C GLN A 790 -18.66 32.06 11.08
N ALA A 791 -17.68 32.55 10.33
CA ALA A 791 -16.85 31.74 9.44
C ALA A 791 -15.95 30.78 10.25
N ALA A 792 -15.54 29.65 9.64
CA ALA A 792 -14.58 28.73 10.25
C ALA A 792 -13.29 29.47 10.62
N LYS A 793 -12.69 29.14 11.78
CA LYS A 793 -11.60 29.92 12.37
C LYS A 793 -10.48 29.02 12.90
N ILE A 794 -9.22 29.36 12.61
CA ILE A 794 -8.02 28.66 13.09
C ILE A 794 -7.31 29.49 14.14
N THR A 795 -7.12 28.92 15.33
CA THR A 795 -6.37 29.47 16.46
C THR A 795 -4.99 28.81 16.56
N TRP A 796 -3.97 29.61 16.88
CA TRP A 796 -2.57 29.17 16.93
C TRP A 796 -2.02 29.27 18.36
N HIS A 797 -1.57 28.15 18.91
CA HIS A 797 -1.04 28.06 20.28
C HIS A 797 0.35 27.43 20.30
N TYR A 798 1.21 27.84 21.23
CA TYR A 798 2.45 27.08 21.48
C TYR A 798 2.17 25.93 22.44
N ALA A 799 2.79 24.78 22.17
CA ALA A 799 2.77 23.65 23.11
C ALA A 799 3.59 23.94 24.38
N ASP A 800 4.62 24.79 24.28
CA ASP A 800 5.48 25.16 25.40
C ASP A 800 5.44 26.66 25.68
N ASN A 801 5.32 27.03 26.96
CA ASN A 801 5.68 28.35 27.43
C ASN A 801 7.18 28.34 27.80
N PRO A 802 8.07 29.10 27.11
CA PRO A 802 9.51 29.09 27.38
C PRO A 802 9.92 29.80 28.69
N SER A 803 9.09 29.77 29.73
CA SER A 803 9.36 30.43 31.01
C SER A 803 8.92 29.54 32.18
N LYS A 804 9.80 28.62 32.60
CA LYS A 804 9.86 28.07 33.99
C LYS A 804 11.08 27.17 34.23
N HIS A 805 11.75 26.65 33.19
CA HIS A 805 12.95 25.81 33.36
C HIS A 805 14.31 26.51 33.17
N ALA A 806 14.36 27.81 32.90
CA ALA A 806 15.59 28.62 32.90
C ALA A 806 15.90 29.26 34.28
N GLY A 807 15.40 28.68 35.37
CA GLY A 807 15.66 29.14 36.73
C GLY A 807 16.88 28.43 37.34
N LYS A 808 18.05 29.04 37.19
CA LYS A 808 19.37 28.78 37.86
C LYS A 808 20.52 28.48 36.90
N ALA A 809 20.85 29.42 36.02
CA ALA A 809 22.24 29.64 35.64
C ALA A 809 22.41 31.07 35.09
N GLN A 810 23.18 31.86 35.82
CA GLN A 810 23.90 33.06 35.35
C GLN A 810 23.07 34.32 35.06
N LEU A 811 22.83 35.06 36.16
CA LEU A 811 23.08 36.51 36.19
C LEU A 811 24.47 36.79 35.59
N LEU A 812 24.56 37.61 34.54
CA LEU A 812 25.62 38.60 34.30
C LEU A 812 25.37 39.38 32.98
N GLU A 813 25.47 40.70 33.13
CA GLU A 813 25.72 41.76 32.13
C GLU A 813 24.60 42.16 31.15
N GLU A 814 23.76 43.09 31.62
CA GLU A 814 23.24 44.18 30.81
C GLU A 814 24.43 45.02 30.28
N VAL A 815 24.62 45.03 28.96
CA VAL A 815 25.40 46.06 28.27
C VAL A 815 24.45 46.77 27.31
N GLU A 816 24.09 47.99 27.67
CA GLU A 816 23.55 49.01 26.76
C GLU A 816 24.51 49.19 25.58
N ILE A 817 24.01 49.06 24.36
CA ILE A 817 24.68 49.59 23.18
C ILE A 817 23.72 50.52 22.45
N SER A 818 24.16 51.78 22.42
CA SER A 818 23.60 52.95 21.78
C SER A 818 23.39 52.79 20.27
N LEU A 819 22.40 53.53 19.75
CA LEU A 819 22.29 53.83 18.33
C LEU A 819 23.57 54.53 17.84
N GLU A 820 24.32 53.87 16.96
CA GLU A 820 25.13 54.44 15.87
C GLU A 820 26.05 53.32 15.35
N ASP A 821 25.63 52.60 14.30
CA ASP A 821 26.52 52.17 13.21
C ASP A 821 25.73 51.49 12.09
N VAL A 822 25.61 52.24 11.00
CA VAL A 822 25.08 51.86 9.70
C VAL A 822 26.22 51.27 8.89
N CYS A 823 25.95 50.17 8.15
CA CYS A 823 26.83 49.49 7.20
C CYS A 823 27.86 48.49 7.76
N GLN A 824 27.42 47.27 8.10
CA GLN A 824 28.18 46.05 7.84
C GLN A 824 27.26 44.82 7.78
N ALA A 825 27.62 43.88 6.93
CA ALA A 825 26.81 42.78 6.40
C ALA A 825 25.99 42.01 7.46
N HIS A 826 24.69 41.87 7.20
CA HIS A 826 23.79 40.97 7.92
C HIS A 826 24.32 39.53 7.90
N ALA A 827 24.92 39.09 9.00
CA ALA A 827 24.88 37.68 9.37
C ALA A 827 23.41 37.32 9.66
N PRO A 828 22.84 36.28 9.04
CA PRO A 828 21.46 35.89 9.31
C PRO A 828 21.36 35.37 10.74
N LYS A 829 20.47 35.99 11.55
CA LYS A 829 20.05 35.47 12.85
C LYS A 829 19.56 34.02 12.67
N PRO A 830 19.80 33.10 13.64
CA PRO A 830 19.25 31.76 13.58
C PRO A 830 17.72 31.85 13.55
N GLN A 831 17.09 31.50 12.43
CA GLN A 831 15.63 31.40 12.33
C GLN A 831 15.18 30.19 13.15
N ASP A 832 14.31 30.42 14.14
CA ASP A 832 13.67 29.38 14.95
C ASP A 832 12.97 28.35 14.03
N GLN A 833 13.39 27.09 14.06
CA GLN A 833 12.69 26.00 13.37
C GLN A 833 11.39 25.68 14.13
N TYR A 834 10.30 25.51 13.38
CA TYR A 834 8.97 25.26 13.94
C TYR A 834 8.28 24.07 13.27
N HIS A 835 7.46 23.37 14.04
CA HIS A 835 6.67 22.21 13.64
C HIS A 835 5.19 22.47 13.92
N PHE A 836 4.30 22.00 13.04
CA PHE A 836 2.86 22.04 13.33
C PHE A 836 2.38 20.72 13.94
N ALA A 837 1.45 20.85 14.88
CA ALA A 837 0.67 19.76 15.42
C ALA A 837 -0.83 20.07 15.27
N MET A 838 -1.64 19.12 14.80
CA MET A 838 -3.08 19.35 14.57
C MET A 838 -3.93 18.12 14.86
N SER A 839 -5.13 18.36 15.40
CA SER A 839 -6.06 17.28 15.75
C SER A 839 -6.84 16.81 14.52
N GLY A 840 -7.39 15.58 14.55
CA GLY A 840 -8.25 15.07 13.48
C GLY A 840 -9.46 15.96 13.18
N ASN A 841 -10.09 16.53 14.23
CA ASN A 841 -11.20 17.46 14.05
C ASN A 841 -10.75 18.74 13.33
N SER A 842 -9.62 19.32 13.77
CA SER A 842 -9.07 20.51 13.14
C SER A 842 -8.68 20.23 11.68
N PHE A 843 -8.10 19.05 11.41
CA PHE A 843 -7.73 18.61 10.05
C PHE A 843 -8.95 18.49 9.13
N ALA A 844 -10.07 17.95 9.61
CA ALA A 844 -11.31 17.88 8.83
C ALA A 844 -11.83 19.27 8.44
N VAL A 845 -11.91 20.19 9.41
CA VAL A 845 -12.34 21.59 9.19
C VAL A 845 -11.40 22.30 8.20
N ILE A 846 -10.08 22.09 8.32
CA ILE A 846 -9.08 22.67 7.41
C ILE A 846 -9.22 22.12 5.99
N THR A 847 -9.47 20.82 5.86
CA THR A 847 -9.62 20.18 4.55
C THR A 847 -10.86 20.68 3.81
N GLU A 848 -11.96 20.89 4.53
CA GLU A 848 -13.23 21.35 3.95
C GLU A 848 -13.23 22.86 3.64
N HIS A 849 -12.84 23.70 4.60
CA HIS A 849 -13.00 25.15 4.50
C HIS A 849 -11.72 25.92 4.13
N PHE A 850 -10.54 25.31 4.27
CA PHE A 850 -9.24 25.97 4.08
C PHE A 850 -8.33 25.23 3.08
N GLN A 851 -8.86 24.94 1.89
CA GLN A 851 -8.13 24.23 0.82
C GLN A 851 -6.81 24.92 0.42
N ASP A 852 -6.73 26.26 0.51
CA ASP A 852 -5.51 27.04 0.21
C ASP A 852 -4.39 26.82 1.27
N LEU A 853 -4.76 26.61 2.54
CA LEU A 853 -3.81 26.48 3.65
C LEU A 853 -3.39 25.03 3.92
N LEU A 854 -4.21 24.06 3.52
CA LEU A 854 -3.94 22.63 3.72
C LEU A 854 -2.53 22.22 3.19
N PRO A 855 -2.10 22.57 1.96
CA PRO A 855 -0.76 22.23 1.49
C PRO A 855 0.37 22.89 2.30
N LYS A 856 0.14 24.10 2.82
CA LYS A 856 1.11 24.86 3.64
C LYS A 856 1.29 24.20 5.02
N LEU A 857 0.19 23.77 5.63
CA LEU A 857 0.17 23.10 6.93
C LEU A 857 0.76 21.68 6.85
N VAL A 858 0.37 20.91 5.83
CA VAL A 858 0.87 19.55 5.60
C VAL A 858 2.38 19.54 5.30
N LEU A 859 2.95 20.64 4.80
CA LEU A 859 4.39 20.77 4.54
C LEU A 859 5.25 20.79 5.83
N ARG A 860 4.74 21.33 6.94
CA ARG A 860 5.47 21.45 8.22
C ARG A 860 4.79 20.71 9.39
N GLY A 861 3.65 20.07 9.15
CA GLY A 861 2.95 19.21 10.10
C GLY A 861 3.76 17.98 10.48
N THR A 862 4.11 17.83 11.75
CA THR A 862 4.92 16.69 12.23
C THR A 862 4.08 15.73 13.06
N VAL A 863 3.09 16.22 13.79
CA VAL A 863 2.21 15.42 14.64
C VAL A 863 0.75 15.63 14.24
N PHE A 864 0.10 14.55 13.85
CA PHE A 864 -1.34 14.50 13.60
C PHE A 864 -1.95 13.56 14.62
N ALA A 865 -2.70 14.11 15.58
CA ALA A 865 -3.20 13.38 16.74
C ALA A 865 -4.73 13.27 16.71
N ARG A 866 -5.30 12.32 17.46
CA ARG A 866 -6.75 12.00 17.42
C ARG A 866 -7.30 11.80 16.00
N MET A 867 -6.52 11.16 15.12
CA MET A 867 -6.91 10.91 13.74
C MET A 867 -7.75 9.64 13.62
N ALA A 868 -8.91 9.73 12.98
CA ALA A 868 -9.70 8.56 12.58
C ALA A 868 -9.01 7.79 11.43
N PRO A 869 -9.28 6.49 11.23
CA PRO A 869 -8.68 5.69 10.16
C PRO A 869 -8.80 6.31 8.75
N ASP A 870 -9.96 6.86 8.42
CA ASP A 870 -10.18 7.51 7.12
C ASP A 870 -9.37 8.80 6.97
N GLN A 871 -9.23 9.56 8.06
CA GLN A 871 -8.39 10.76 8.09
C GLN A 871 -6.91 10.42 7.90
N LYS A 872 -6.44 9.26 8.39
CA LYS A 872 -5.07 8.79 8.12
C LYS A 872 -4.86 8.60 6.61
N THR A 873 -5.85 8.01 5.93
CA THR A 873 -5.83 7.81 4.48
C THR A 873 -5.84 9.15 3.73
N GLN A 874 -6.73 10.07 4.11
CA GLN A 874 -6.79 11.43 3.54
C GLN A 874 -5.49 12.22 3.72
N LEU A 875 -4.82 12.07 4.87
CA LEU A 875 -3.53 12.70 5.12
C LEU A 875 -2.44 12.16 4.18
N VAL A 876 -2.40 10.85 3.94
CA VAL A 876 -1.47 10.25 2.97
C VAL A 876 -1.72 10.80 1.57
N GLU A 877 -2.98 10.93 1.16
CA GLU A 877 -3.35 11.53 -0.14
C GLU A 877 -3.00 13.01 -0.22
N ALA A 878 -3.25 13.77 0.85
CA ALA A 878 -2.87 15.18 0.93
C ALA A 878 -1.35 15.33 0.77
N LEU A 879 -0.54 14.50 1.45
CA LEU A 879 0.92 14.48 1.30
C LEU A 879 1.35 14.12 -0.14
N GLN A 880 0.68 13.14 -0.77
CA GLN A 880 0.93 12.76 -2.17
C GLN A 880 0.59 13.91 -3.14
N SER A 881 -0.48 14.66 -2.89
CA SER A 881 -0.93 15.81 -3.72
C SER A 881 0.08 16.97 -3.76
N VAL A 882 1.01 17.01 -2.79
CA VAL A 882 2.11 17.98 -2.72
C VAL A 882 3.41 17.40 -3.33
N ASP A 883 3.34 16.29 -4.08
CA ASP A 883 4.46 15.56 -4.69
C ASP A 883 5.45 14.89 -3.71
N TYR A 884 5.01 14.52 -2.50
CA TYR A 884 5.81 13.65 -1.62
C TYR A 884 5.68 12.17 -2.02
N PHE A 885 6.79 11.45 -2.00
CA PHE A 885 6.81 9.99 -2.03
C PHE A 885 6.64 9.49 -0.58
N VAL A 886 5.38 9.23 -0.24
CA VAL A 886 4.94 8.85 1.11
C VAL A 886 5.06 7.34 1.36
N GLY A 887 5.79 6.98 2.41
CA GLY A 887 5.72 5.66 3.04
C GLY A 887 4.84 5.71 4.30
N MET A 888 4.20 4.60 4.64
CA MET A 888 3.42 4.46 5.88
C MET A 888 3.90 3.20 6.60
N CYS A 889 4.15 3.31 7.90
CA CYS A 889 4.49 2.18 8.77
C CYS A 889 3.47 2.12 9.90
N GLY A 890 2.82 0.97 10.04
CA GLY A 890 1.77 0.73 11.03
C GLY A 890 1.66 -0.76 11.36
N ASP A 891 0.96 -1.08 12.42
CA ASP A 891 0.79 -2.44 12.95
C ASP A 891 -0.69 -2.83 13.12
N GLY A 892 -1.58 -1.85 13.31
CA GLY A 892 -3.02 -2.05 13.46
C GLY A 892 -3.81 -1.91 12.15
N ALA A 893 -5.05 -2.43 12.09
CA ALA A 893 -5.88 -2.25 10.89
C ALA A 893 -6.50 -0.85 10.79
N ASN A 894 -6.44 -0.04 11.85
CA ASN A 894 -6.70 1.40 11.77
C ASN A 894 -5.79 2.09 10.74
N ASP A 895 -4.66 1.48 10.37
CA ASP A 895 -3.72 1.97 9.36
C ASP A 895 -3.90 1.31 7.99
N CYS A 896 -4.80 0.33 7.86
CA CYS A 896 -4.96 -0.50 6.66
C CYS A 896 -5.20 0.35 5.39
N GLY A 897 -6.10 1.34 5.46
CA GLY A 897 -6.37 2.28 4.36
C GLY A 897 -5.13 3.10 3.99
N ALA A 898 -4.46 3.67 4.98
CA ALA A 898 -3.25 4.48 4.79
C ALA A 898 -2.07 3.66 4.23
N LEU A 899 -1.85 2.44 4.74
CA LEU A 899 -0.83 1.49 4.28
C LEU A 899 -1.05 1.10 2.81
N LYS A 900 -2.30 0.83 2.43
CA LYS A 900 -2.68 0.50 1.04
C LYS A 900 -2.45 1.68 0.11
N ARG A 901 -2.82 2.89 0.55
CA ARG A 901 -2.74 4.12 -0.27
C ARG A 901 -1.33 4.67 -0.40
N ALA A 902 -0.46 4.44 0.57
CA ALA A 902 0.94 4.85 0.54
C ALA A 902 1.70 4.22 -0.64
N HIS A 903 2.72 4.93 -1.13
CA HIS A 903 3.61 4.40 -2.17
C HIS A 903 4.39 3.17 -1.68
N GLY A 904 4.80 3.19 -0.41
CA GLY A 904 5.35 2.04 0.32
C GLY A 904 4.71 1.90 1.69
N GLY A 905 3.66 1.08 1.80
CA GLY A 905 3.08 0.67 3.08
C GLY A 905 3.84 -0.51 3.68
N ILE A 906 4.12 -0.47 4.97
CA ILE A 906 4.85 -1.49 5.72
C ILE A 906 4.02 -1.88 6.94
N SER A 907 3.62 -3.15 7.01
CA SER A 907 2.96 -3.74 8.18
C SER A 907 4.01 -4.36 9.10
N LEU A 908 3.94 -4.08 10.40
CA LEU A 908 4.81 -4.68 11.42
C LEU A 908 4.22 -5.93 12.08
N SER A 909 2.95 -6.22 11.85
CA SER A 909 2.26 -7.40 12.36
C SER A 909 2.18 -8.51 11.30
N GLU A 910 2.39 -9.77 11.72
CA GLU A 910 2.08 -10.96 10.91
C GLU A 910 0.57 -11.17 10.74
N LEU A 911 -0.22 -10.53 11.61
CA LEU A 911 -1.68 -10.46 11.52
C LEU A 911 -2.11 -9.71 10.25
N GLU A 912 -3.40 -9.74 9.98
CA GLU A 912 -3.96 -9.52 8.64
C GLU A 912 -3.88 -8.07 8.10
N ALA A 913 -3.38 -7.10 8.87
CA ALA A 913 -2.91 -5.82 8.32
C ALA A 913 -1.85 -6.03 7.20
N SER A 914 -1.14 -7.16 7.26
CA SER A 914 -0.27 -7.69 6.21
C SER A 914 -0.97 -7.96 4.86
N VAL A 915 -2.28 -8.23 4.85
CA VAL A 915 -3.05 -8.57 3.66
C VAL A 915 -3.24 -7.33 2.78
N ALA A 916 -3.42 -6.15 3.38
CA ALA A 916 -3.59 -4.89 2.65
C ALA A 916 -2.27 -4.17 2.33
N SER A 917 -1.23 -4.37 3.14
CA SER A 917 0.07 -3.71 2.97
C SER A 917 0.90 -4.37 1.86
N PRO A 918 1.57 -3.60 0.97
CA PRO A 918 2.45 -4.19 -0.03
C PRO A 918 3.70 -4.87 0.56
N PHE A 919 4.14 -4.44 1.75
CA PHE A 919 5.25 -5.01 2.48
C PHE A 919 4.83 -5.42 3.89
N THR A 920 5.29 -6.58 4.34
CA THR A 920 5.04 -7.12 5.68
C THR A 920 6.37 -7.51 6.31
N SER A 921 6.65 -6.96 7.48
CA SER A 921 7.83 -7.29 8.29
C SER A 921 7.47 -8.40 9.27
N LYS A 922 8.33 -9.41 9.36
CA LYS A 922 8.24 -10.44 10.41
C LYS A 922 8.65 -9.89 11.79
N THR A 923 9.55 -8.93 11.83
CA THR A 923 10.01 -8.31 13.08
C THR A 923 9.12 -7.12 13.44
N PRO A 924 8.54 -7.06 14.65
CA PRO A 924 7.63 -5.99 15.08
C PRO A 924 8.39 -4.72 15.49
N ASN A 925 9.32 -4.24 14.66
CA ASN A 925 10.10 -3.03 14.90
C ASN A 925 10.27 -2.21 13.61
N ILE A 926 10.56 -0.92 13.75
CA ILE A 926 10.69 -0.01 12.59
C ILE A 926 12.03 -0.15 11.83
N SER A 927 12.91 -1.08 12.21
CA SER A 927 14.21 -1.29 11.55
C SER A 927 14.09 -1.78 10.10
N CYS A 928 12.92 -2.32 9.74
CA CYS A 928 12.59 -2.70 8.37
C CYS A 928 12.52 -1.49 7.42
N VAL A 929 12.16 -0.30 7.92
CA VAL A 929 12.00 0.92 7.09
C VAL A 929 13.32 1.35 6.42
N PRO A 930 14.43 1.64 7.13
CA PRO A 930 15.68 2.00 6.49
C PRO A 930 16.24 0.86 5.63
N SER A 931 16.01 -0.40 6.01
CA SER A 931 16.39 -1.59 5.22
C SER A 931 15.68 -1.63 3.87
N LEU A 932 14.37 -1.39 3.86
CA LEU A 932 13.56 -1.33 2.63
C LEU A 932 13.99 -0.18 1.73
N ILE A 933 14.24 1.02 2.28
CA ILE A 933 14.68 2.18 1.49
C ILE A 933 16.07 1.94 0.90
N ARG A 934 17.01 1.34 1.66
CA ARG A 934 18.35 0.97 1.16
C ARG A 934 18.26 0.02 -0.03
N GLU A 935 17.49 -1.06 0.11
CA GLU A 935 17.29 -2.03 -0.96
C GLU A 935 16.55 -1.44 -2.16
N GLY A 936 15.52 -0.61 -1.93
CA GLY A 936 14.80 0.09 -2.99
C GLY A 936 15.69 1.04 -3.79
N ARG A 937 16.57 1.80 -3.12
CA ARG A 937 17.56 2.67 -3.79
C ARG A 937 18.57 1.88 -4.61
N ALA A 938 19.06 0.76 -4.07
CA ALA A 938 19.98 -0.12 -4.76
C ALA A 938 19.31 -0.78 -6.00
N ALA A 939 18.09 -1.28 -5.85
CA ALA A 939 17.31 -1.87 -6.93
C ALA A 939 17.06 -0.87 -8.07
N LEU A 940 16.64 0.35 -7.73
CA LEU A 940 16.36 1.39 -8.71
C LEU A 940 17.62 1.81 -9.49
N ILE A 941 18.75 2.01 -8.81
CA ILE A 941 20.03 2.30 -9.48
C ILE A 941 20.48 1.13 -10.34
N THR A 942 20.31 -0.11 -9.87
CA THR A 942 20.61 -1.30 -10.68
C THR A 942 19.77 -1.36 -11.95
N SER A 943 18.45 -1.12 -11.87
CA SER A 943 17.60 -1.03 -13.06
C SER A 943 18.06 0.06 -14.03
N PHE A 944 18.50 1.22 -13.54
CA PHE A 944 19.07 2.28 -14.40
C PHE A 944 20.40 1.87 -15.04
N CYS A 945 21.30 1.25 -14.29
CA CYS A 945 22.59 0.81 -14.80
C CYS A 945 22.45 -0.26 -15.88
N VAL A 946 21.59 -1.24 -15.63
CA VAL A 946 21.26 -2.28 -16.62
C VAL A 946 20.63 -1.64 -17.85
N PHE A 947 19.68 -0.71 -17.67
CA PHE A 947 19.08 0.00 -18.80
C PHE A 947 20.11 0.78 -19.63
N LYS A 948 21.02 1.53 -19.00
CA LYS A 948 22.08 2.26 -19.71
C LYS A 948 22.98 1.31 -20.51
N PHE A 949 23.35 0.20 -19.89
CA PHE A 949 24.14 -0.85 -20.55
C PHE A 949 23.38 -1.43 -21.74
N MET A 950 22.10 -1.78 -21.55
CA MET A 950 21.22 -2.32 -22.60
C MET A 950 21.05 -1.35 -23.78
N ALA A 951 20.85 -0.06 -23.49
CA ALA A 951 20.73 0.95 -24.54
C ALA A 951 22.05 1.18 -25.30
N LEU A 952 23.18 1.22 -24.59
CA LEU A 952 24.45 1.54 -25.21
C LEU A 952 24.97 0.38 -26.05
N TYR A 953 24.79 -0.88 -25.64
CA TYR A 953 25.23 -1.99 -26.49
C TYR A 953 24.47 -2.03 -27.82
N SER A 954 23.15 -1.81 -27.81
CA SER A 954 22.36 -1.80 -29.05
C SER A 954 22.84 -0.72 -30.01
N ILE A 955 23.24 0.45 -29.49
CA ILE A 955 23.81 1.51 -30.32
C ILE A 955 25.22 1.15 -30.81
N ILE A 956 26.07 0.57 -29.97
CA ILE A 956 27.42 0.10 -30.37
C ILE A 956 27.30 -0.94 -31.51
N GLN A 957 26.39 -1.90 -31.38
CA GLN A 957 26.12 -2.93 -32.38
C GLN A 957 25.52 -2.33 -33.66
N TYR A 958 24.55 -1.42 -33.53
CA TYR A 958 23.98 -0.66 -34.65
C TYR A 958 25.05 0.11 -35.43
N ILE A 959 25.99 0.76 -34.74
CA ILE A 959 27.10 1.49 -35.40
C ILE A 959 28.02 0.51 -36.11
N SER A 960 28.42 -0.61 -35.47
CA SER A 960 29.27 -1.63 -36.10
C SER A 960 28.66 -2.15 -37.39
N VAL A 961 27.39 -2.54 -37.37
CA VAL A 961 26.68 -3.07 -38.54
C VAL A 961 26.49 -1.99 -39.61
N THR A 962 26.14 -0.75 -39.23
CA THR A 962 26.01 0.36 -40.19
C THR A 962 27.34 0.68 -40.90
N LEU A 963 28.48 0.57 -40.19
CA LEU A 963 29.81 0.74 -40.79
C LEU A 963 30.13 -0.42 -41.74
N LEU A 964 29.83 -1.67 -41.36
CA LEU A 964 30.06 -2.84 -42.22
C LEU A 964 29.19 -2.83 -43.48
N TYR A 965 27.94 -2.38 -43.39
CA TYR A 965 27.10 -2.21 -44.58
C TYR A 965 27.63 -1.18 -45.57
N SER A 966 28.50 -0.25 -45.15
CA SER A 966 29.19 0.65 -46.09
C SER A 966 30.15 -0.08 -47.04
N ILE A 967 30.46 -1.35 -46.79
CA ILE A 967 31.19 -2.25 -47.68
C ILE A 967 30.43 -3.52 -48.03
N LEU A 968 29.09 -3.48 -47.90
CA LEU A 968 28.23 -4.63 -48.23
C LEU A 968 28.65 -5.89 -47.44
N SER A 969 28.98 -5.73 -46.16
CA SER A 969 29.39 -6.79 -45.24
C SER A 969 28.59 -6.70 -43.94
N ASN A 970 28.55 -7.78 -43.15
CA ASN A 970 27.91 -7.83 -41.84
C ASN A 970 28.75 -8.64 -40.83
N LEU A 971 28.35 -8.65 -39.55
CA LEU A 971 28.91 -9.53 -38.53
C LEU A 971 28.44 -10.98 -38.77
N GLY A 972 29.30 -11.96 -38.49
CA GLY A 972 28.98 -13.38 -38.66
C GLY A 972 27.98 -13.92 -37.61
N ASP A 973 27.36 -15.08 -37.90
CA ASP A 973 26.33 -15.69 -37.05
C ASP A 973 26.85 -16.00 -35.62
N LEU A 974 28.02 -16.64 -35.53
CA LEU A 974 28.66 -16.94 -34.25
C LEU A 974 29.22 -15.70 -33.54
N GLN A 975 29.53 -14.63 -34.27
CA GLN A 975 29.93 -13.35 -33.69
C GLN A 975 28.75 -12.69 -32.96
N PHE A 976 27.57 -12.62 -33.60
CA PHE A 976 26.34 -12.13 -32.97
C PHE A 976 25.96 -12.97 -31.75
N LEU A 977 26.01 -14.30 -31.88
CA LEU A 977 25.71 -15.22 -30.78
C LEU A 977 26.64 -14.98 -29.57
N PHE A 978 27.94 -14.84 -29.81
CA PHE A 978 28.91 -14.61 -28.75
C PHE A 978 28.71 -13.26 -28.05
N ILE A 979 28.45 -12.19 -28.82
CA ILE A 979 28.15 -10.87 -28.26
C ILE A 979 26.94 -10.95 -27.34
N ASP A 980 25.79 -11.40 -27.84
CA ASP A 980 24.53 -11.33 -27.09
C ASP A 980 24.47 -12.33 -25.94
N MET A 981 24.95 -13.57 -26.14
CA MET A 981 24.83 -14.63 -25.13
C MET A 981 26.02 -14.69 -24.17
N ALA A 982 27.26 -14.65 -24.68
CA ALA A 982 28.43 -14.81 -23.82
C ALA A 982 28.78 -13.51 -23.09
N ILE A 983 28.68 -12.36 -23.76
CA ILE A 983 29.00 -11.07 -23.17
C ILE A 983 27.76 -10.43 -22.53
N ILE A 984 26.76 -10.03 -23.34
CA ILE A 984 25.67 -9.15 -22.87
C ILE A 984 24.81 -9.84 -21.82
N LEU A 985 24.34 -11.06 -22.06
CA LEU A 985 23.47 -11.79 -21.15
C LEU A 985 24.14 -12.03 -19.78
N VAL A 986 25.36 -12.59 -19.78
CA VAL A 986 26.11 -12.90 -18.55
C VAL A 986 26.39 -11.62 -17.75
N ILE A 987 26.82 -10.55 -18.42
CA ILE A 987 27.13 -9.28 -17.78
C ILE A 987 25.87 -8.59 -17.23
N ALA A 988 24.77 -8.56 -17.98
CA ALA A 988 23.52 -7.92 -17.53
C ALA A 988 22.96 -8.57 -16.25
N PHE A 989 22.99 -9.91 -16.17
CA PHE A 989 22.53 -10.63 -14.98
C PHE A 989 23.50 -10.49 -13.81
N THR A 990 24.81 -10.65 -14.02
CA THR A 990 25.78 -10.56 -12.93
C THR A 990 25.91 -9.13 -12.38
N MET A 991 25.80 -8.10 -13.23
CA MET A 991 25.74 -6.69 -12.82
C MET A 991 24.54 -6.40 -11.90
N SER A 992 23.44 -7.13 -12.08
CA SER A 992 22.21 -6.98 -11.29
C SER A 992 22.31 -7.50 -9.85
N LEU A 993 23.36 -8.27 -9.54
CA LEU A 993 23.59 -8.89 -8.22
C LEU A 993 24.25 -7.96 -7.19
N ASN A 994 24.56 -6.71 -7.56
CA ASN A 994 25.20 -5.75 -6.65
C ASN A 994 24.34 -5.50 -5.39
N PRO A 995 24.88 -5.72 -4.17
CA PRO A 995 24.14 -5.50 -2.93
C PRO A 995 24.03 -4.02 -2.56
N ALA A 996 23.07 -3.69 -1.70
CA ALA A 996 22.85 -2.33 -1.22
C ALA A 996 23.99 -1.82 -0.32
N TRP A 997 24.20 -0.50 -0.32
CA TRP A 997 25.10 0.16 0.61
C TRP A 997 24.57 0.06 2.05
N LYS A 998 25.48 -0.10 3.03
CA LYS A 998 25.10 -0.36 4.42
C LYS A 998 24.42 0.83 5.09
N GLU A 999 24.81 2.05 4.74
CA GLU A 999 24.29 3.27 5.35
C GLU A 999 23.28 3.96 4.45
N LEU A 1000 22.26 4.58 5.05
CA LEU A 1000 21.30 5.36 4.30
C LEU A 1000 21.85 6.75 3.96
N VAL A 1001 22.17 6.97 2.69
CA VAL A 1001 22.75 8.24 2.22
C VAL A 1001 21.67 9.31 2.04
N PRO A 1002 21.89 10.60 2.30
CA PRO A 1002 20.83 11.62 2.13
C PRO A 1002 20.41 11.84 0.67
N ARG A 1003 21.31 11.56 -0.27
CA ARG A 1003 21.06 11.67 -1.71
C ARG A 1003 19.97 10.69 -2.14
N ARG A 1004 19.06 11.11 -3.01
CA ARG A 1004 18.07 10.24 -3.64
C ARG A 1004 18.50 9.85 -5.06
N PRO A 1005 18.19 8.63 -5.53
CA PRO A 1005 18.37 8.26 -6.94
C PRO A 1005 17.47 9.12 -7.84
N PRO A 1006 17.79 9.30 -9.13
CA PRO A 1006 16.91 10.01 -10.06
C PRO A 1006 15.56 9.29 -10.21
N SER A 1007 14.46 10.02 -10.37
CA SER A 1007 13.11 9.46 -10.42
C SER A 1007 12.67 8.94 -11.80
N GLY A 1008 13.44 9.23 -12.86
CA GLY A 1008 13.10 8.91 -14.25
C GLY A 1008 14.33 8.64 -15.09
N LEU A 1009 14.16 7.85 -16.16
CA LEU A 1009 15.25 7.45 -17.07
C LEU A 1009 15.76 8.64 -17.88
N ILE A 1010 14.85 9.51 -18.32
CA ILE A 1010 15.15 10.70 -19.13
C ILE A 1010 15.52 11.88 -18.21
N SER A 1011 16.30 11.60 -17.17
CA SER A 1011 16.92 12.68 -16.41
C SER A 1011 18.16 13.16 -17.16
N GLY A 1012 18.34 14.48 -17.26
CA GLY A 1012 19.47 15.09 -17.97
C GLY A 1012 20.84 14.47 -17.68
N PRO A 1013 21.18 14.12 -16.41
CA PRO A 1013 22.42 13.43 -16.09
C PRO A 1013 22.58 12.05 -16.74
N LEU A 1014 21.52 11.24 -16.72
CA LEU A 1014 21.55 9.90 -17.30
C LEU A 1014 21.64 9.97 -18.83
N LEU A 1015 20.89 10.89 -19.45
CA LEU A 1015 20.92 11.10 -20.90
C LEU A 1015 22.28 11.61 -21.37
N PHE A 1016 22.88 12.57 -20.66
CA PHE A 1016 24.21 13.08 -20.98
C PHE A 1016 25.29 12.00 -20.84
N SER A 1017 25.21 11.17 -19.79
CA SER A 1017 26.06 9.98 -19.61
C SER A 1017 26.00 9.06 -20.83
N VAL A 1018 24.80 8.62 -21.21
CA VAL A 1018 24.61 7.71 -22.35
C VAL A 1018 25.08 8.36 -23.65
N LEU A 1019 24.68 9.61 -23.93
CA LEU A 1019 25.05 10.30 -25.17
C LEU A 1019 26.56 10.51 -25.30
N SER A 1020 27.24 10.89 -24.21
CA SER A 1020 28.70 11.06 -24.23
C SER A 1020 29.42 9.76 -24.54
N GLN A 1021 28.96 8.64 -23.97
CA GLN A 1021 29.53 7.31 -24.24
C GLN A 1021 29.21 6.83 -25.66
N ILE A 1022 28.01 7.13 -26.19
CA ILE A 1022 27.67 6.85 -27.61
C ILE A 1022 28.69 7.52 -28.53
N ILE A 1023 28.98 8.81 -28.31
CA ILE A 1023 29.92 9.57 -29.15
C ILE A 1023 31.34 8.99 -29.06
N ILE A 1024 31.79 8.61 -27.85
CA ILE A 1024 33.11 8.00 -27.66
C ILE A 1024 33.21 6.67 -28.42
N CYS A 1025 32.24 5.77 -28.22
CA CYS A 1025 32.22 4.47 -28.89
C CYS A 1025 32.16 4.62 -30.42
N LEU A 1026 31.29 5.50 -30.93
CA LEU A 1026 31.19 5.83 -32.35
C LEU A 1026 32.52 6.30 -32.94
N SER A 1027 33.20 7.21 -32.23
CA SER A 1027 34.47 7.78 -32.67
C SER A 1027 35.55 6.70 -32.80
N PHE A 1028 35.71 5.86 -31.77
CA PHE A 1028 36.71 4.80 -31.79
C PHE A 1028 36.40 3.70 -32.82
N GLN A 1029 35.14 3.34 -33.03
CA GLN A 1029 34.77 2.38 -34.08
C GLN A 1029 35.04 2.94 -35.48
N THR A 1030 34.65 4.18 -35.74
CA THR A 1030 34.88 4.84 -37.04
C THR A 1030 36.38 5.01 -37.31
N ILE A 1031 37.17 5.41 -36.30
CA ILE A 1031 38.63 5.50 -36.41
C ILE A 1031 39.22 4.14 -36.75
N THR A 1032 38.85 3.07 -36.05
CA THR A 1032 39.34 1.72 -36.34
C THR A 1032 38.99 1.29 -37.77
N PHE A 1033 37.73 1.49 -38.17
CA PHE A 1033 37.25 1.14 -39.51
C PHE A 1033 38.04 1.83 -40.63
N LEU A 1034 38.29 3.13 -40.50
CA LEU A 1034 39.06 3.89 -41.50
C LEU A 1034 40.56 3.58 -41.43
N TRP A 1035 41.09 3.34 -40.24
CA TRP A 1035 42.54 3.16 -40.05
C TRP A 1035 43.05 1.80 -40.50
N VAL A 1036 42.22 0.74 -40.44
CA VAL A 1036 42.53 -0.56 -41.08
C VAL A 1036 42.83 -0.36 -42.56
N ARG A 1037 42.01 0.43 -43.27
CA ARG A 1037 42.16 0.65 -44.72
C ARG A 1037 43.41 1.44 -45.11
N HIS A 1038 43.95 2.21 -44.17
CA HIS A 1038 45.16 3.01 -44.39
C HIS A 1038 46.45 2.25 -44.05
N GLN A 1039 46.36 0.99 -43.61
CA GLN A 1039 47.56 0.19 -43.33
C GLN A 1039 48.31 -0.21 -44.60
N ALA A 1040 49.63 -0.27 -44.53
CA ALA A 1040 50.47 -0.62 -45.68
C ALA A 1040 50.26 -2.07 -46.18
N TRP A 1041 49.77 -2.95 -45.31
CA TRP A 1041 49.45 -4.34 -45.63
C TRP A 1041 47.99 -4.55 -46.07
N TYR A 1042 47.15 -3.51 -46.02
CA TYR A 1042 45.73 -3.64 -46.33
C TYR A 1042 45.50 -3.85 -47.83
N GLN A 1043 44.79 -4.93 -48.15
CA GLN A 1043 44.22 -5.21 -49.47
C GLN A 1043 42.82 -5.80 -49.26
N ILE A 1044 41.98 -5.78 -50.30
CA ILE A 1044 40.67 -6.44 -50.24
C ILE A 1044 40.93 -7.93 -50.01
N TRP A 1045 40.30 -8.50 -48.97
CA TRP A 1045 40.51 -9.90 -48.61
C TRP A 1045 39.95 -10.83 -49.68
N THR A 1046 40.72 -11.86 -50.02
CA THR A 1046 40.27 -12.99 -50.84
C THR A 1046 40.81 -14.28 -50.24
N PRO A 1047 40.16 -15.44 -50.46
CA PRO A 1047 40.63 -16.73 -49.93
C PRO A 1047 42.06 -17.09 -50.35
N GLU A 1048 42.54 -16.54 -51.48
CA GLU A 1048 43.86 -16.77 -52.04
C GLU A 1048 44.95 -15.83 -51.46
N TYR A 1049 44.56 -14.72 -50.80
CA TYR A 1049 45.47 -13.70 -50.29
C TYR A 1049 45.09 -13.26 -48.86
N ASP A 1050 45.69 -13.93 -47.87
CA ASP A 1050 45.60 -13.57 -46.45
C ASP A 1050 46.86 -12.81 -46.01
N ALA A 1051 46.71 -11.71 -45.27
CA ALA A 1051 47.80 -10.82 -44.83
C ALA A 1051 48.84 -11.52 -43.94
N CYS A 1052 48.47 -12.64 -43.33
CA CYS A 1052 49.37 -13.49 -42.56
C CYS A 1052 50.11 -14.57 -43.39
N SER A 1053 49.76 -14.75 -44.67
CA SER A 1053 50.43 -15.68 -45.58
C SER A 1053 51.78 -15.12 -46.02
N PHE A 1054 52.88 -15.74 -45.57
CA PHE A 1054 54.20 -15.46 -46.14
C PHE A 1054 54.28 -15.99 -47.59
N PRO A 1055 54.96 -15.28 -48.52
CA PRO A 1055 55.14 -15.75 -49.89
C PRO A 1055 56.23 -16.83 -49.90
N HIS A 1056 55.88 -18.09 -49.62
CA HIS A 1056 56.75 -19.22 -49.91
C HIS A 1056 56.16 -20.07 -51.04
N HIS A 1057 56.83 -19.95 -52.19
CA HIS A 1057 56.78 -20.80 -53.38
C HIS A 1057 55.52 -20.71 -54.26
N ALA A 1058 55.63 -19.80 -55.23
CA ALA A 1058 55.23 -20.10 -56.59
C ALA A 1058 55.77 -21.48 -57.01
N ASN A 1059 54.87 -22.45 -57.14
CA ASN A 1059 54.86 -23.52 -58.15
C ASN A 1059 53.94 -24.66 -57.70
N PHE A 1060 52.63 -24.44 -57.78
CA PHE A 1060 51.72 -25.54 -58.11
C PHE A 1060 50.39 -24.98 -58.65
N SER A 1061 50.36 -24.74 -59.97
CA SER A 1061 49.10 -24.68 -60.71
C SER A 1061 48.50 -26.08 -60.71
N LEU A 1062 47.54 -26.33 -59.84
CA LEU A 1062 46.59 -27.41 -60.03
C LEU A 1062 45.20 -26.79 -59.97
N GLU A 1063 44.63 -26.62 -61.16
CA GLU A 1063 43.20 -26.41 -61.39
C GLU A 1063 42.44 -27.50 -60.62
N LEU A 1064 41.97 -27.18 -59.43
CA LEU A 1064 40.92 -27.92 -58.77
C LEU A 1064 39.69 -27.02 -58.79
N ASN A 1065 38.64 -27.47 -59.46
CA ASN A 1065 37.33 -26.83 -59.46
C ASN A 1065 36.85 -26.62 -58.02
N SER A 1066 37.14 -25.46 -57.44
CA SER A 1066 36.52 -25.00 -56.20
C SER A 1066 35.19 -24.36 -56.57
N SER A 1067 34.18 -25.20 -56.75
CA SER A 1067 32.82 -24.83 -56.36
C SER A 1067 32.73 -24.85 -54.82
N GLU A 1068 33.60 -24.08 -54.16
CA GLU A 1068 33.40 -23.69 -52.77
C GLU A 1068 32.68 -22.35 -52.83
N GLU A 1069 31.55 -22.31 -52.16
CA GLU A 1069 30.55 -21.25 -52.13
C GLU A 1069 31.24 -19.88 -51.99
N SER A 1070 30.99 -18.99 -52.95
CA SER A 1070 31.30 -17.58 -52.75
C SER A 1070 30.64 -17.13 -51.45
N ASP A 1071 31.39 -16.51 -50.56
CA ASP A 1071 30.85 -15.83 -49.38
C ASP A 1071 29.97 -14.68 -49.88
N ASP A 1072 28.70 -14.99 -50.21
CA ASP A 1072 27.73 -14.09 -50.84
C ASP A 1072 27.48 -12.82 -50.01
N HIS A 1073 27.89 -12.82 -48.73
CA HIS A 1073 27.75 -11.71 -47.78
C HIS A 1073 29.07 -11.04 -47.38
N ASN A 1074 30.22 -11.42 -47.95
CA ASN A 1074 31.53 -10.81 -47.69
C ASN A 1074 31.82 -10.66 -46.18
N ILE A 1075 31.57 -11.70 -45.40
CA ILE A 1075 31.67 -11.66 -43.93
C ILE A 1075 33.14 -11.70 -43.50
N GLN A 1076 33.96 -12.50 -44.20
CA GLN A 1076 35.38 -12.64 -43.93
C GLN A 1076 36.17 -11.43 -44.47
N ASN A 1077 36.38 -10.41 -43.65
CA ASN A 1077 37.24 -9.28 -44.01
C ASN A 1077 37.99 -8.66 -42.80
N TYR A 1078 38.99 -7.84 -43.11
CA TYR A 1078 39.86 -7.21 -42.11
C TYR A 1078 39.14 -6.16 -41.26
N GLU A 1079 38.17 -5.44 -41.85
CA GLU A 1079 37.33 -4.47 -41.17
C GLU A 1079 36.43 -5.10 -40.12
N ASN A 1080 35.74 -6.17 -40.47
CA ASN A 1080 34.87 -6.98 -39.60
C ASN A 1080 35.67 -7.50 -38.43
N THR A 1081 36.80 -8.17 -38.70
CA THR A 1081 37.71 -8.67 -37.65
C THR A 1081 38.13 -7.57 -36.68
N SER A 1082 38.54 -6.41 -37.20
CA SER A 1082 39.00 -5.28 -36.37
C SER A 1082 37.86 -4.63 -35.58
N LEU A 1083 36.69 -4.47 -36.17
CA LEU A 1083 35.50 -3.94 -35.51
C LEU A 1083 34.93 -4.91 -34.47
N PHE A 1084 34.95 -6.21 -34.73
CA PHE A 1084 34.52 -7.25 -33.80
C PHE A 1084 35.33 -7.21 -32.50
N TYR A 1085 36.67 -7.15 -32.59
CA TYR A 1085 37.49 -7.01 -31.39
C TYR A 1085 37.21 -5.70 -30.63
N VAL A 1086 37.21 -4.55 -31.31
CA VAL A 1086 36.99 -3.26 -30.65
C VAL A 1086 35.60 -3.17 -30.00
N SER A 1087 34.56 -3.66 -30.67
CA SER A 1087 33.19 -3.69 -30.14
C SER A 1087 33.08 -4.63 -28.92
N CYS A 1088 33.67 -5.83 -28.97
CA CYS A 1088 33.67 -6.77 -27.83
C CYS A 1088 34.29 -6.16 -26.58
N PHE A 1089 35.44 -5.48 -26.70
CA PHE A 1089 36.05 -4.78 -25.57
C PHE A 1089 35.25 -3.54 -25.15
N GLN A 1090 34.62 -2.83 -26.08
CA GLN A 1090 33.73 -1.71 -25.76
C GLN A 1090 32.56 -2.13 -24.87
N TYR A 1091 31.90 -3.27 -25.14
CA TYR A 1091 30.83 -3.78 -24.29
C TYR A 1091 31.30 -4.00 -22.85
N LEU A 1092 32.48 -4.59 -22.66
CA LEU A 1092 33.05 -4.82 -21.33
C LEU A 1092 33.47 -3.53 -20.61
N ILE A 1093 34.07 -2.57 -21.35
CA ILE A 1093 34.45 -1.26 -20.80
C ILE A 1093 33.21 -0.54 -20.27
N VAL A 1094 32.16 -0.48 -21.09
CA VAL A 1094 30.88 0.16 -20.72
C VAL A 1094 30.26 -0.50 -19.49
N ALA A 1095 30.28 -1.83 -19.42
CA ALA A 1095 29.75 -2.56 -18.28
C ALA A 1095 30.44 -2.17 -16.97
N ILE A 1096 31.76 -2.03 -16.99
CA ILE A 1096 32.55 -1.58 -15.82
C ILE A 1096 32.25 -0.12 -15.49
N VAL A 1097 32.23 0.76 -16.50
CA VAL A 1097 32.00 2.21 -16.35
C VAL A 1097 30.61 2.50 -15.75
N PHE A 1098 29.57 1.75 -16.13
CA PHE A 1098 28.22 1.91 -15.58
C PHE A 1098 27.98 1.15 -14.27
N SER A 1099 28.85 0.22 -13.87
CA SER A 1099 28.76 -0.53 -12.60
C SER A 1099 29.30 0.26 -11.39
N LYS A 1100 29.08 1.59 -11.35
CA LYS A 1100 29.45 2.42 -10.20
C LYS A 1100 28.70 1.96 -8.93
N GLY A 1101 29.44 1.81 -7.83
CA GLY A 1101 28.91 1.34 -6.55
C GLY A 1101 28.34 2.45 -5.67
N LYS A 1102 29.24 3.16 -4.96
CA LYS A 1102 28.88 4.25 -4.04
C LYS A 1102 28.13 5.37 -4.80
N PRO A 1103 27.08 5.99 -4.22
CA PRO A 1103 26.66 5.93 -2.80
C PRO A 1103 25.55 4.92 -2.47
N PHE A 1104 24.92 4.27 -3.46
CA PHE A 1104 23.70 3.46 -3.23
C PHE A 1104 23.96 1.96 -3.19
N ARG A 1105 25.01 1.49 -3.87
CA ARG A 1105 25.38 0.09 -3.97
C ARG A 1105 26.78 -0.10 -3.40
N GLN A 1106 27.11 -1.35 -3.10
CA GLN A 1106 28.49 -1.68 -2.78
C GLN A 1106 29.37 -1.56 -4.04
N PRO A 1107 30.69 -1.34 -3.87
CA PRO A 1107 31.63 -1.35 -4.98
C PRO A 1107 31.54 -2.64 -5.81
N SER A 1108 31.71 -2.52 -7.12
CA SER A 1108 31.59 -3.62 -8.09
C SER A 1108 32.49 -4.82 -7.76
N TYR A 1109 33.67 -4.61 -7.18
CA TYR A 1109 34.59 -5.70 -6.79
C TYR A 1109 34.05 -6.59 -5.66
N LYS A 1110 33.06 -6.14 -4.86
CA LYS A 1110 32.39 -7.00 -3.86
C LYS A 1110 31.39 -7.97 -4.49
N ASN A 1111 30.92 -7.66 -5.69
CA ASN A 1111 30.11 -8.58 -6.49
C ASN A 1111 31.06 -9.53 -7.22
N TRP A 1112 31.52 -10.57 -6.50
CA TRP A 1112 32.48 -11.52 -7.03
C TRP A 1112 31.99 -12.23 -8.32
N PRO A 1113 30.69 -12.56 -8.51
CA PRO A 1113 30.21 -13.12 -9.79
C PRO A 1113 30.45 -12.17 -10.96
N PHE A 1114 30.12 -10.88 -10.82
CA PHE A 1114 30.36 -9.88 -11.87
C PHE A 1114 31.85 -9.70 -12.15
N GLY A 1115 32.68 -9.58 -11.10
CA GLY A 1115 34.12 -9.45 -11.24
C GLY A 1115 34.75 -10.66 -11.95
N LEU A 1116 34.34 -11.87 -11.58
CA LEU A 1116 34.82 -13.10 -12.21
C LEU A 1116 34.40 -13.17 -13.68
N SER A 1117 33.13 -12.88 -13.99
CA SER A 1117 32.64 -12.88 -15.36
C SER A 1117 33.39 -11.87 -16.24
N CYS A 1118 33.63 -10.65 -15.77
CA CYS A 1118 34.43 -9.67 -16.51
C CYS A 1118 35.86 -10.18 -16.74
N ILE A 1119 36.54 -10.70 -15.71
CA ILE A 1119 37.92 -11.21 -15.83
C ILE A 1119 37.99 -12.36 -16.83
N CYS A 1120 37.09 -13.35 -16.72
CA CYS A 1120 37.06 -14.49 -17.65
C CYS A 1120 36.85 -14.03 -19.10
N LEU A 1121 35.93 -13.09 -19.35
CA LEU A 1121 35.67 -12.56 -20.70
C LEU A 1121 36.84 -11.74 -21.23
N TYR A 1122 37.47 -10.88 -20.43
CA TYR A 1122 38.67 -10.14 -20.85
C TYR A 1122 39.82 -11.09 -21.18
N VAL A 1123 40.08 -12.08 -20.33
CA VAL A 1123 41.15 -13.07 -20.56
C VAL A 1123 40.88 -13.85 -21.85
N PHE A 1124 39.64 -14.29 -22.06
CA PHE A 1124 39.26 -14.99 -23.29
C PHE A 1124 39.44 -14.11 -24.53
N LEU A 1125 38.97 -12.85 -24.50
CA LEU A 1125 39.11 -11.91 -25.61
C LEU A 1125 40.58 -11.57 -25.92
N PHE A 1126 41.41 -11.38 -24.90
CA PHE A 1126 42.85 -11.17 -25.11
C PHE A 1126 43.53 -12.43 -25.65
N TYR A 1127 43.12 -13.61 -25.19
CA TYR A 1127 43.63 -14.88 -25.70
C TYR A 1127 43.34 -15.05 -27.19
N ILE A 1128 42.10 -14.88 -27.63
CA ILE A 1128 41.75 -15.00 -29.06
C ILE A 1128 42.40 -13.90 -29.92
N MET A 1129 42.63 -12.70 -29.37
CA MET A 1129 43.25 -11.60 -30.12
C MET A 1129 44.76 -11.82 -30.33
N PHE A 1130 45.48 -12.31 -29.33
CA PHE A 1130 46.94 -12.51 -29.43
C PHE A 1130 47.36 -13.89 -29.91
N TYR A 1131 46.56 -14.92 -29.64
CA TYR A 1131 46.84 -16.29 -30.01
C TYR A 1131 45.74 -16.79 -30.95
N PRO A 1132 45.92 -16.62 -32.28
CA PRO A 1132 44.95 -17.08 -33.27
C PRO A 1132 44.90 -18.61 -33.25
N VAL A 1133 43.72 -19.17 -32.95
CA VAL A 1133 43.51 -20.61 -32.93
C VAL A 1133 42.68 -20.95 -34.17
N PRO A 1134 43.19 -21.74 -35.14
CA PRO A 1134 42.50 -21.96 -36.41
C PRO A 1134 41.06 -22.45 -36.28
N ALA A 1135 40.77 -23.28 -35.27
CA ALA A 1135 39.41 -23.77 -35.00
C ALA A 1135 38.46 -22.66 -34.52
N ILE A 1136 38.96 -21.71 -33.71
CA ILE A 1136 38.18 -20.56 -33.22
C ILE A 1136 38.03 -19.54 -34.35
N ASP A 1137 39.12 -19.23 -35.06
CA ASP A 1137 39.10 -18.24 -36.13
C ASP A 1137 38.17 -18.67 -37.28
N SER A 1138 38.19 -19.96 -37.66
CA SER A 1138 37.25 -20.52 -38.63
C SER A 1138 35.80 -20.51 -38.13
N SER A 1139 35.56 -20.71 -36.83
CA SER A 1139 34.21 -20.69 -36.26
C SER A 1139 33.66 -19.25 -36.16
N PHE A 1140 34.50 -18.28 -35.81
CA PHE A 1140 34.10 -16.88 -35.70
C PHE A 1140 34.24 -16.12 -37.01
N GLU A 1141 34.66 -16.77 -38.10
CA GLU A 1141 34.93 -16.15 -39.41
C GLU A 1141 35.92 -14.97 -39.29
N ILE A 1142 36.89 -15.11 -38.39
CA ILE A 1142 37.91 -14.10 -38.12
C ILE A 1142 39.07 -14.30 -39.10
N VAL A 1143 39.43 -13.22 -39.78
CA VAL A 1143 40.57 -13.19 -40.71
C VAL A 1143 41.86 -12.90 -39.96
N CYS A 1144 42.97 -13.50 -40.39
CA CYS A 1144 44.25 -13.27 -39.74
C CYS A 1144 44.76 -11.84 -40.00
N VAL A 1145 44.93 -11.08 -38.93
CA VAL A 1145 45.57 -9.75 -38.97
C VAL A 1145 47.02 -9.79 -38.48
N PRO A 1146 47.94 -8.98 -39.06
CA PRO A 1146 49.33 -8.92 -38.63
C PRO A 1146 49.51 -8.59 -37.14
N SER A 1147 50.60 -9.06 -36.53
CA SER A 1147 50.90 -8.83 -35.11
C SER A 1147 51.03 -7.34 -34.76
N GLU A 1148 51.58 -6.53 -35.66
CA GLU A 1148 51.67 -5.06 -35.50
C GLU A 1148 50.29 -4.41 -35.38
N TRP A 1149 49.33 -4.88 -36.17
CA TRP A 1149 47.95 -4.39 -36.10
C TRP A 1149 47.27 -4.80 -34.80
N ARG A 1150 47.46 -6.03 -34.33
CA ARG A 1150 46.91 -6.51 -33.04
C ARG A 1150 47.39 -5.67 -31.85
N VAL A 1151 48.66 -5.27 -31.85
CA VAL A 1151 49.20 -4.35 -30.82
C VAL A 1151 48.59 -2.95 -30.93
N THR A 1152 48.37 -2.48 -32.16
CA THR A 1152 47.68 -1.19 -32.42
C THR A 1152 46.23 -1.23 -31.94
N LEU A 1153 45.51 -2.32 -32.17
CA LEU A 1153 44.16 -2.54 -31.65
C LEU A 1153 44.14 -2.51 -30.12
N LEU A 1154 45.09 -3.19 -29.45
CA LEU A 1154 45.23 -3.12 -27.99
C LEU A 1154 45.40 -1.68 -27.52
N PHE A 1155 46.23 -0.88 -28.18
CA PHE A 1155 46.42 0.53 -27.83
C PHE A 1155 45.12 1.33 -27.98
N ILE A 1156 44.39 1.15 -29.08
CA ILE A 1156 43.07 1.77 -29.29
C ILE A 1156 42.11 1.41 -28.16
N ILE A 1157 42.06 0.13 -27.76
CA ILE A 1157 41.19 -0.36 -26.69
C ILE A 1157 41.56 0.26 -25.33
N LEU A 1158 42.85 0.35 -25.00
CA LEU A 1158 43.32 0.95 -23.74
C LEU A 1158 43.01 2.44 -23.67
N VAL A 1159 43.23 3.17 -24.77
CA VAL A 1159 42.90 4.60 -24.85
C VAL A 1159 41.39 4.81 -24.74
N ASN A 1160 40.58 3.99 -25.42
CA ASN A 1160 39.13 4.02 -25.30
C ASN A 1160 38.66 3.78 -23.86
N ALA A 1161 39.21 2.77 -23.18
CA ALA A 1161 38.91 2.50 -21.77
C ALA A 1161 39.25 3.70 -20.86
N ALA A 1162 40.43 4.30 -21.05
CA ALA A 1162 40.87 5.46 -20.28
C ALA A 1162 39.97 6.68 -20.51
N VAL A 1163 39.64 7.00 -21.77
CA VAL A 1163 38.77 8.13 -22.14
C VAL A 1163 37.35 7.91 -21.62
N SER A 1164 36.78 6.72 -21.81
CA SER A 1164 35.43 6.38 -21.33
C SER A 1164 35.31 6.51 -19.81
N PHE A 1165 36.30 6.00 -19.06
CA PHE A 1165 36.35 6.13 -17.61
C PHE A 1165 36.55 7.58 -17.15
N LEU A 1166 37.43 8.32 -17.82
CA LEU A 1166 37.73 9.72 -17.50
C LEU A 1166 36.50 10.61 -17.71
N VAL A 1167 35.78 10.44 -18.81
CA VAL A 1167 34.58 11.22 -19.13
C VAL A 1167 33.45 10.93 -18.14
N GLU A 1168 33.16 9.65 -17.85
CA GLU A 1168 32.10 9.29 -16.90
C GLU A 1168 32.45 9.71 -15.46
N THR A 1169 33.74 9.75 -15.10
CA THR A 1169 34.17 10.14 -13.75
C THR A 1169 34.32 11.65 -13.61
N LEU A 1170 35.06 12.31 -14.50
CA LEU A 1170 35.29 13.75 -14.41
C LEU A 1170 34.07 14.57 -14.84
N VAL A 1171 33.45 14.28 -15.98
CA VAL A 1171 32.37 15.15 -16.50
C VAL A 1171 31.09 14.94 -15.68
N LEU A 1172 30.74 13.70 -15.36
CA LEU A 1172 29.53 13.44 -14.58
C LEU A 1172 29.67 13.68 -13.08
N ASP A 1173 30.82 13.39 -12.45
CA ASP A 1173 30.95 13.63 -11.01
C ASP A 1173 31.39 15.07 -10.69
N ILE A 1174 31.95 15.85 -11.63
CA ILE A 1174 32.37 17.26 -11.39
C ILE A 1174 31.39 18.26 -12.01
N VAL A 1175 31.09 18.14 -13.31
CA VAL A 1175 30.28 19.15 -14.04
C VAL A 1175 28.82 19.06 -13.64
N LEU A 1176 28.28 17.85 -13.52
CA LEU A 1176 26.91 17.64 -13.09
C LEU A 1176 26.72 17.92 -11.59
N TRP A 1177 27.74 17.62 -10.77
CA TRP A 1177 27.76 17.95 -9.36
C TRP A 1177 27.72 19.46 -9.12
N LYS A 1178 28.54 20.23 -9.85
CA LYS A 1178 28.49 21.70 -9.82
C LYS A 1178 27.17 22.24 -10.40
N LEU A 1179 26.68 21.75 -11.55
CA LEU A 1179 25.49 22.33 -12.22
C LEU A 1179 24.14 21.97 -11.60
N VAL A 1180 23.96 20.73 -11.14
CA VAL A 1180 22.68 20.25 -10.59
C VAL A 1180 22.57 20.61 -9.11
N PHE A 1181 23.65 20.50 -8.33
CA PHE A 1181 23.59 20.65 -6.87
C PHE A 1181 24.06 22.01 -6.32
N SER A 1182 24.79 22.86 -7.06
CA SER A 1182 24.84 24.29 -6.70
C SER A 1182 23.47 24.96 -6.83
N ARG A 1183 22.54 24.36 -7.58
CA ARG A 1183 21.16 24.83 -7.72
C ARG A 1183 20.27 24.43 -6.54
N ASP A 1184 20.43 23.22 -6.00
CA ASP A 1184 19.70 22.77 -4.80
C ASP A 1184 20.24 23.36 -3.50
N LYS A 1185 21.52 23.77 -3.44
CA LYS A 1185 22.06 24.53 -2.30
C LYS A 1185 21.47 25.93 -2.14
N GLN A 1186 20.76 26.47 -3.14
CA GLN A 1186 19.97 27.70 -2.98
C GLN A 1186 18.54 27.45 -2.46
N GLY A 1187 18.14 26.19 -2.25
CA GLY A 1187 16.80 25.81 -1.75
C GLY A 1187 16.79 25.11 -0.37
N GLY A 1188 17.94 24.92 0.26
CA GLY A 1188 18.04 24.33 1.60
C GLY A 1188 19.22 24.91 2.38
N TYR A 1189 18.96 25.82 3.31
CA TYR A 1189 19.85 26.12 4.43
C TYR A 1189 19.67 25.01 5.49
N GLY A 1190 20.65 24.52 6.25
CA GLY A 1190 22.12 24.65 6.40
C GLY A 1190 22.57 23.41 7.22
N VAL A 1191 23.83 22.96 7.23
CA VAL A 1191 24.80 23.20 8.32
C VAL A 1191 26.25 22.92 7.84
N THR A 1192 27.13 23.89 8.12
CA THR A 1192 28.62 23.99 8.17
C THR A 1192 29.50 23.82 6.91
N PRO A 1193 30.45 24.77 6.67
CA PRO A 1193 31.54 24.64 5.71
C PRO A 1193 32.85 24.17 6.38
N ALA A 1194 33.65 23.40 5.65
CA ALA A 1194 35.07 23.22 5.98
C ALA A 1194 35.94 23.58 4.76
N SER A 1195 36.83 24.55 5.01
CA SER A 1195 38.10 24.90 4.36
C SER A 1195 38.15 25.22 2.85
N THR A 1196 38.27 26.52 2.59
CA THR A 1196 39.30 27.17 1.76
C THR A 1196 40.09 26.32 0.75
N GLN A 1197 39.89 26.61 -0.54
CA GLN A 1197 40.99 26.91 -1.46
C GLN A 1197 40.46 27.72 -2.65
N GLY A 1198 40.95 28.95 -2.75
CA GLY A 1198 40.68 29.84 -3.87
C GLY A 1198 41.67 29.63 -5.01
N GLY A 1199 41.27 30.12 -6.18
CA GLY A 1199 42.15 30.39 -7.31
C GLY A 1199 41.87 29.55 -8.55
N ILE A 1200 41.57 30.25 -9.64
CA ILE A 1200 41.45 29.77 -11.03
C ILE A 1200 40.03 29.28 -11.40
N ASP A 1201 39.17 30.22 -11.80
CA ASP A 1201 38.09 29.95 -12.76
C ASP A 1201 37.62 31.28 -13.38
N PHE A 1202 38.39 31.79 -14.33
CA PHE A 1202 38.00 32.95 -15.16
C PHE A 1202 38.33 32.70 -16.64
N SER A 1203 37.82 31.60 -17.23
CA SER A 1203 37.74 31.52 -18.71
C SER A 1203 36.79 30.46 -19.32
N GLY A 1204 36.03 29.69 -18.53
CA GLY A 1204 35.13 28.65 -19.08
C GLY A 1204 33.64 29.03 -19.18
N ALA A 1205 33.19 30.04 -18.44
CA ALA A 1205 31.76 30.28 -18.21
C ALA A 1205 31.02 31.03 -19.34
N LYS A 1206 31.74 31.65 -20.29
CA LYS A 1206 31.12 32.46 -21.35
C LYS A 1206 30.63 31.64 -22.55
N CYS A 1207 31.25 30.50 -22.86
CA CYS A 1207 30.89 29.71 -24.05
C CYS A 1207 29.59 28.89 -23.86
N LEU A 1208 29.33 28.40 -22.65
CA LEU A 1208 28.14 27.58 -22.34
C LEU A 1208 26.92 28.40 -21.87
N SER A 1209 27.15 29.64 -21.41
CA SER A 1209 26.08 30.58 -21.05
C SER A 1209 25.24 31.05 -22.26
N TRP A 1210 25.74 30.87 -23.48
CA TRP A 1210 25.06 31.31 -24.69
C TRP A 1210 24.11 30.26 -25.28
N LEU A 1211 24.39 28.96 -25.09
CA LEU A 1211 23.52 27.85 -25.55
C LEU A 1211 22.34 27.55 -24.61
N CYS A 1212 22.43 27.87 -23.32
CA CYS A 1212 21.35 27.67 -22.35
C CYS A 1212 20.69 29.00 -21.98
N CYS A 1213 19.89 29.55 -22.89
CA CYS A 1213 19.04 30.71 -22.64
C CYS A 1213 18.29 30.60 -21.31
N ARG A 1214 18.46 31.63 -20.47
CA ARG A 1214 17.84 31.82 -19.16
C ARG A 1214 16.31 31.71 -19.22
N ARG A 1215 15.75 30.69 -18.59
CA ARG A 1215 14.52 30.79 -17.79
C ARG A 1215 14.83 30.24 -16.41
N LYS A 1216 14.51 31.00 -15.36
CA LYS A 1216 14.42 30.47 -13.99
C LYS A 1216 13.35 29.38 -14.01
N THR A 1217 13.76 28.13 -14.20
CA THR A 1217 12.86 26.99 -14.20
C THR A 1217 12.32 26.80 -12.78
N VAL A 1218 11.00 26.89 -12.65
CA VAL A 1218 10.21 26.60 -11.44
C VAL A 1218 10.69 25.27 -10.82
N PRO A 1219 10.79 25.14 -9.48
CA PRO A 1219 11.12 23.87 -8.84
C PRO A 1219 10.16 22.77 -9.31
N LYS A 1220 10.70 21.57 -9.59
CA LYS A 1220 9.96 20.47 -10.25
C LYS A 1220 8.85 19.84 -9.40
N ALA A 1221 8.83 20.09 -8.10
CA ALA A 1221 7.88 19.48 -7.17
C ALA A 1221 7.16 20.56 -6.35
N ARG A 1222 5.85 20.39 -6.15
CA ARG A 1222 4.98 21.37 -5.51
C ARG A 1222 5.40 21.70 -4.07
N TYR A 1223 5.89 20.72 -3.31
CA TYR A 1223 6.38 20.95 -1.94
C TYR A 1223 7.59 21.88 -1.87
N MET A 1224 8.49 21.84 -2.86
CA MET A 1224 9.66 22.74 -2.91
C MET A 1224 9.24 24.17 -3.23
N HIS A 1225 8.26 24.34 -4.13
CA HIS A 1225 7.68 25.64 -4.44
C HIS A 1225 7.00 26.24 -3.20
N LEU A 1226 6.17 25.44 -2.52
CA LEU A 1226 5.49 25.86 -1.30
C LEU A 1226 6.49 26.17 -0.18
N ALA A 1227 7.56 25.39 -0.03
CA ALA A 1227 8.61 25.69 0.95
C ALA A 1227 9.30 27.04 0.70
N GLN A 1228 9.57 27.36 -0.57
CA GLN A 1228 10.14 28.65 -0.96
C GLN A 1228 9.14 29.79 -0.74
N GLU A 1229 7.89 29.60 -1.14
CA GLU A 1229 6.81 30.57 -0.91
C GLU A 1229 6.68 30.90 0.58
N LEU A 1230 6.63 29.88 1.45
CA LEU A 1230 6.54 30.04 2.90
C LEU A 1230 7.77 30.67 3.54
N SER A 1231 8.95 30.58 2.92
CA SER A 1231 10.17 31.25 3.42
C SER A 1231 10.21 32.74 3.12
N VAL A 1232 9.43 33.20 2.15
CA VAL A 1232 9.35 34.59 1.70
C VAL A 1232 8.06 35.26 2.23
N ASP A 1233 7.08 34.47 2.63
CA ASP A 1233 5.81 34.93 3.20
C ASP A 1233 6.03 35.58 4.58
N PRO A 1234 5.85 36.90 4.74
CA PRO A 1234 6.09 37.59 6.01
C PRO A 1234 5.04 37.25 7.07
N ASP A 1235 3.90 36.68 6.67
CA ASP A 1235 2.81 36.28 7.56
C ASP A 1235 2.98 34.83 8.06
N TRP A 1236 4.08 34.15 7.69
CA TRP A 1236 4.36 32.76 8.04
C TRP A 1236 5.75 32.60 8.72
N PRO A 1237 5.87 31.81 9.82
CA PRO A 1237 4.81 31.13 10.56
C PRO A 1237 3.84 32.11 11.24
N PRO A 1238 2.55 31.73 11.39
CA PRO A 1238 1.57 32.56 12.07
C PRO A 1238 2.02 32.81 13.51
N LYS A 1239 1.89 34.07 13.96
CA LYS A 1239 2.22 34.41 15.35
C LYS A 1239 1.23 33.70 16.28
N PRO A 1240 1.69 33.11 17.40
CA PRO A 1240 0.79 32.51 18.39
C PRO A 1240 -0.16 33.58 18.91
N THR A 1241 -1.40 33.21 19.25
CA THR A 1241 -2.53 34.10 19.61
C THR A 1241 -3.22 34.83 18.46
N THR A 1242 -2.70 34.76 17.23
CA THR A 1242 -3.44 35.24 16.06
C THR A 1242 -4.57 34.27 15.71
N THR A 1243 -5.58 34.77 15.00
CA THR A 1243 -6.63 33.91 14.49
C THR A 1243 -6.86 34.14 13.00
N THR A 1244 -7.02 33.05 12.25
CA THR A 1244 -7.22 33.07 10.79
C THR A 1244 -8.65 32.65 10.46
N GLU A 1245 -9.41 33.50 9.77
CA GLU A 1245 -10.79 33.22 9.38
C GLU A 1245 -10.87 32.71 7.94
N ALA A 1246 -11.82 31.81 7.67
CA ALA A 1246 -12.07 31.31 6.33
C ALA A 1246 -12.61 32.45 5.44
N LYS A 1247 -12.15 32.50 4.18
CA LYS A 1247 -12.73 33.43 3.20
C LYS A 1247 -14.22 33.08 3.04
N PRO A 1248 -15.14 34.07 2.99
CA PRO A 1248 -16.55 33.79 2.73
C PRO A 1248 -16.68 33.07 1.40
N GLY A 1249 -17.17 31.83 1.43
CA GLY A 1249 -17.22 30.96 0.26
C GLY A 1249 -18.11 31.55 -0.83
N ASN A 1250 -17.62 31.56 -2.07
CA ASN A 1250 -18.54 31.61 -3.21
C ASN A 1250 -19.42 30.35 -3.12
N PRO A 1251 -20.76 30.46 -3.19
CA PRO A 1251 -21.61 29.30 -3.14
C PRO A 1251 -21.25 28.33 -4.27
N PRO A 1252 -21.37 27.01 -4.06
CA PRO A 1252 -21.09 26.03 -5.10
C PRO A 1252 -21.95 26.39 -6.31
N LYS A 1253 -21.33 26.55 -7.48
CA LYS A 1253 -22.06 26.68 -8.75
C LYS A 1253 -22.87 25.41 -8.92
N ASN A 1254 -24.16 25.46 -8.57
CA ASN A 1254 -25.15 24.53 -9.05
C ASN A 1254 -25.22 24.68 -10.57
N GLU A 1255 -24.47 23.84 -11.29
CA GLU A 1255 -24.74 23.54 -12.69
C GLU A 1255 -26.06 22.75 -12.78
N SER A 1256 -27.18 23.44 -12.63
CA SER A 1256 -28.51 23.01 -13.09
C SER A 1256 -29.57 24.04 -12.71
N SER A 1257 -29.63 25.16 -13.43
CA SER A 1257 -30.90 25.82 -13.69
C SER A 1257 -30.82 26.51 -15.05
N TYR A 1258 -31.39 25.87 -16.06
CA TYR A 1258 -31.76 26.53 -17.30
C TYR A 1258 -32.88 27.53 -16.95
N GLN A 1259 -32.54 28.80 -16.79
CA GLN A 1259 -33.53 29.87 -16.90
C GLN A 1259 -33.87 30.07 -18.38
N ILE A 1260 -35.11 29.74 -18.71
CA ILE A 1260 -35.77 30.13 -19.95
C ILE A 1260 -35.84 31.66 -19.95
N VAL A 1261 -34.97 32.30 -20.71
CA VAL A 1261 -35.17 33.69 -21.13
C VAL A 1261 -36.09 33.62 -22.33
N ALA A 1262 -37.38 33.90 -22.09
CA ALA A 1262 -38.23 34.43 -23.12
C ALA A 1262 -37.80 35.89 -23.32
N ASP A 1263 -37.44 36.26 -24.55
CA ASP A 1263 -37.59 37.63 -25.01
C ASP A 1263 -37.98 37.60 -26.48
N SER A 1264 -38.92 38.49 -26.78
CA SER A 1264 -39.19 39.07 -28.10
C SER A 1264 -37.93 39.33 -28.92
#